data_AF-A0A7X7GRB4-F1
#
_entry.id   AF-A0A7X7GRB4-F1
#
_cell.length_a   1.000
_cell.length_b   1.000
_cell.length_c   1.000
_cell.angle_alpha   90.00
_cell.angle_beta   90.00
_cell.angle_gamma   90.00
#
_symmetry.space_group_name_H-M   'P 1'
#
loop_
_entity.id
_entity.type
_entity.pdbx_description
1 polymer ?
#
loop_
_entity_poly.entity_id
_entity_poly.type
_entity_poly.pdbx_seq_one_letter_code
_entity_poly.pdbx_strand_id
1 'polypeptide(L)'
;MRSPSIDPRPAPLPAQGSGAARPSLAKRGPWGRRVACWSTILCGLLSSATFAQAAPNPAAAEYAVHPDLVEAQQEFARARGGDAYVALDRMWDTWERANPRHVEEALAWAAASQRHPAPVRAHAQMLGAFARIRRGDIAAARTIVRELGYVDRWLIVGPFDNEGKAGFEQLLGPEAEPAAPIVPGRAYTGKERPVRWRVVPERFPFGWVDAGSLVRPETHVCAIATTFVSEGDEGKRERNITAWVGTAGAFRLTFNGQPVLADDAYRGFDVGRYGVTLRLRPGVNRLSLKVCGAEQAPVFSVRLGDAQGNPDASLIVSNDVRLSEEATANVTAALADQRPQPTHPVQLLGPLQDFERRTLFGRPAEERQRARIRARDLELFATYLMHTGGDDPSKHQARDLAREAAEKEPTVERLLLAAELSEDRNQAARWIDQAARMSAEPRVDVLLARAWHHATGPNPRAAFPLYDEVLAIDPDNLTALRGRVELYNAAGLKRTALSTLERALARNPHSVLLLNMVASQLGALGRTTEAAELEERYFTRRFDDSTYLTNQLELAMNRRSPAASAHWLERVQSADPQSLWVHQLAARVHRGFAEPERALAALERARELAPEDVGVLRSTADLHGELGRRDEQLRLMQDILRLRPQDRDAREYVEHIEPPEQKPDEVYAHAPEEFLKLRHAPAAGHNRRTLRDLTVSTVYPNGLSSRFRQVVFQPLTDSAAALSRQYAFQYQADSQVVQLKGARVFRADGKVDEAIESGEGAADDPSIAMYTSARNFYVQFPRLEPGDVVELRYRVDDVTPRNEFADYFGEIVYLQNDEPTQNAEYVLITPKSRKVHIDEKLPGLKRQVTDRGDQRIYRFTAASVPAVTPEPSMPPWSEVLGFVHVSTYASWEDLGRWYWGLAREQFDLDEETRKLAREITKDAKTELEKVQAVYGWVIKNTRYVALEFGIHGYKPRRCVQTVARGWGDCKDKATVIVTLLKELGIDANLVVVRTQMRGDFSSKLPSLAPFDHAIAYVPSLDLYLDGTAEHTGSSELPVMDQGALGLHVREGEARLVRLPAPDPEKNVITRRLNARLTKDGAARLQLAYEVRGHGAPSWRRRYEAKATRVQRVGHDVGREHTGFELDEGSLQTSDLSNPEEPVTLELRGTVPSLGTRQGNQLTIPVTGGSRLTQDYASLSKRTQDVRIQGYSTRDDTVRVELPPGAQMISLPADAQVESRFGSVRVTVEKQGNEVTVRSRLSLDVTRVKPADYAEWKAFCAAADQAMAARLVVQL
;
A
#
# COMPACT_ATOMS: atom_id res chain seq x y z
N MET A 1 55.01 -35.14 44.06
CA MET A 1 56.14 -35.11 45.04
C MET A 1 56.26 -33.70 45.60
N ARG A 2 56.62 -33.56 46.88
CA ARG A 2 57.13 -32.34 47.58
C ARG A 2 56.41 -30.98 47.38
N SER A 3 55.70 -30.55 48.43
CA SER A 3 55.48 -29.15 48.88
C SER A 3 56.79 -28.54 49.47
N PRO A 4 56.87 -27.34 50.14
CA PRO A 4 55.85 -26.36 50.61
C PRO A 4 56.22 -24.87 50.19
N SER A 5 56.03 -23.72 50.87
CA SER A 5 55.48 -23.31 52.20
C SER A 5 55.18 -21.78 52.33
N ILE A 6 53.97 -21.43 52.83
CA ILE A 6 53.66 -20.52 53.99
C ILE A 6 53.94 -18.98 53.92
N ASP A 7 53.05 -18.22 54.59
CA ASP A 7 52.97 -16.75 54.91
C ASP A 7 54.12 -16.27 55.87
N PRO A 8 54.36 -14.99 56.30
CA PRO A 8 53.36 -14.03 56.86
C PRO A 8 53.59 -12.49 56.65
N ARG A 9 52.70 -11.69 57.28
CA ARG A 9 52.71 -10.22 57.50
C ARG A 9 53.73 -9.80 58.63
N PRO A 10 53.98 -8.51 59.05
CA PRO A 10 53.05 -7.35 59.15
C PRO A 10 53.64 -5.89 59.00
N ALA A 11 52.89 -4.91 59.55
CA ALA A 11 52.96 -3.43 59.54
C ALA A 11 54.20 -2.77 60.28
N PRO A 12 54.35 -1.43 60.52
CA PRO A 12 53.33 -0.36 60.72
C PRO A 12 53.62 1.12 60.26
N LEU A 13 52.69 2.02 60.62
CA LEU A 13 52.73 3.52 60.72
C LEU A 13 53.56 3.99 61.97
N PRO A 14 53.86 5.31 62.28
CA PRO A 14 52.98 6.51 62.18
C PRO A 14 53.59 7.96 62.12
N ALA A 15 52.72 9.00 62.25
CA ALA A 15 52.90 10.31 62.94
C ALA A 15 53.86 11.41 62.37
N GLN A 16 53.79 12.73 62.73
CA GLN A 16 52.70 13.68 63.12
C GLN A 16 53.19 15.16 63.07
N GLY A 17 52.26 16.13 62.99
CA GLY A 17 52.43 17.54 63.46
C GLY A 17 53.08 18.56 62.50
N SER A 18 53.02 19.89 62.73
CA SER A 18 52.12 20.74 63.55
C SER A 18 52.44 22.25 63.35
N GLY A 19 51.45 23.17 63.34
CA GLY A 19 51.72 24.62 63.34
C GLY A 19 50.48 25.55 63.26
N ALA A 20 50.51 26.69 63.99
CA ALA A 20 49.49 27.75 64.03
C ALA A 20 50.07 29.10 63.49
N ALA A 21 49.39 30.26 63.37
CA ALA A 21 48.20 30.78 64.07
C ALA A 21 47.42 31.91 63.31
N ARG A 22 46.56 32.63 64.04
CA ARG A 22 45.60 33.73 63.66
C ARG A 22 46.24 35.15 63.82
N PRO A 23 45.60 36.36 63.59
CA PRO A 23 44.14 36.69 63.68
C PRO A 23 43.48 37.88 62.88
N SER A 24 42.15 37.97 63.03
CA SER A 24 41.23 39.15 63.18
C SER A 24 41.07 40.33 62.17
N LEU A 25 39.99 40.26 61.36
CA LEU A 25 38.82 41.18 61.25
C LEU A 25 38.87 42.72 61.54
N ALA A 26 38.45 43.52 60.53
CA ALA A 26 37.57 44.72 60.60
C ALA A 26 36.98 45.03 59.18
N LYS A 27 35.66 45.15 58.92
CA LYS A 27 34.72 46.31 59.08
C LYS A 27 35.20 47.58 58.32
N ARG A 28 34.47 48.25 57.38
CA ARG A 28 33.05 48.26 56.91
C ARG A 28 32.97 48.50 55.36
N GLY A 29 31.77 48.38 54.74
CA GLY A 29 31.48 48.77 53.32
C GLY A 29 31.15 50.27 53.13
N PRO A 30 30.51 50.74 52.01
CA PRO A 30 29.56 50.01 51.13
C PRO A 30 29.62 50.27 49.58
N TRP A 31 28.86 49.45 48.82
CA TRP A 31 28.09 49.71 47.57
C TRP A 31 28.70 50.53 46.39
N GLY A 32 28.76 49.92 45.19
CA GLY A 32 28.94 50.62 43.88
C GLY A 32 28.76 49.68 42.66
N ARG A 33 27.95 50.07 41.66
CA ARG A 33 27.47 49.20 40.54
C ARG A 33 28.08 49.57 39.17
N ARG A 34 28.22 48.58 38.25
CA ARG A 34 28.24 48.67 36.74
C ARG A 34 29.54 49.25 36.08
N VAL A 35 29.93 49.03 34.80
CA VAL A 35 29.58 48.08 33.67
C VAL A 35 30.66 48.16 32.53
N ALA A 36 30.72 47.16 31.61
CA ALA A 36 31.39 47.13 30.26
C ALA A 36 32.95 47.01 30.22
N CYS A 37 33.56 46.05 29.50
CA CYS A 37 33.86 45.91 28.04
C CYS A 37 34.93 46.92 27.54
N TRP A 38 36.02 46.57 26.84
CA TRP A 38 36.25 45.97 25.49
C TRP A 38 37.74 45.45 25.44
N SER A 39 38.38 44.75 24.49
CA SER A 39 38.13 43.88 23.30
C SER A 39 39.50 43.76 22.55
N THR A 40 39.85 42.61 21.91
CA THR A 40 40.71 42.49 20.67
C THR A 40 42.24 42.86 20.74
N ILE A 41 43.25 42.45 19.90
CA ILE A 41 43.37 41.56 18.70
C ILE A 41 44.84 41.17 18.30
N LEU A 42 45.02 40.09 17.49
CA LEU A 42 46.12 39.66 16.54
C LEU A 42 47.61 39.29 16.90
N CYS A 43 48.07 38.20 16.22
CA CYS A 43 49.35 37.83 15.53
C CYS A 43 50.78 38.24 16.01
N GLY A 44 51.85 37.49 15.67
CA GLY A 44 51.98 36.17 14.99
C GLY A 44 53.36 35.90 14.31
N LEU A 45 53.63 34.63 13.92
CA LEU A 45 54.78 34.12 13.09
C LEU A 45 56.22 34.30 13.69
N LEU A 46 57.30 33.58 13.33
CA LEU A 46 57.61 32.62 12.24
C LEU A 46 58.84 31.74 12.62
N SER A 47 58.91 30.43 12.24
CA SER A 47 60.14 29.66 11.88
C SER A 47 59.86 28.15 11.76
N SER A 48 60.84 27.33 11.32
CA SER A 48 60.56 26.14 10.48
C SER A 48 61.21 24.80 10.88
N ALA A 49 60.42 23.74 10.68
CA ALA A 49 60.80 22.39 10.23
C ALA A 49 61.78 21.52 11.05
N THR A 50 61.25 20.45 11.64
CA THR A 50 61.74 19.09 11.39
C THR A 50 60.65 18.06 11.71
N PHE A 51 60.57 16.95 10.95
CA PHE A 51 59.56 15.91 11.18
C PHE A 51 59.99 14.97 12.31
N ALA A 52 59.15 14.86 13.33
CA ALA A 52 59.12 13.71 14.23
C ALA A 52 57.65 13.34 14.50
N GLN A 53 57.23 12.14 14.13
CA GLN A 53 55.94 11.61 14.54
C GLN A 53 56.00 11.23 16.02
N ALA A 54 55.70 12.19 16.90
CA ALA A 54 55.31 11.87 18.26
C ALA A 54 54.04 11.01 18.21
N ALA A 55 54.06 9.83 18.83
CA ALA A 55 52.85 9.04 19.02
C ALA A 55 51.84 9.87 19.83
N PRO A 56 50.53 9.82 19.50
CA PRO A 56 49.52 10.59 20.23
C PRO A 56 49.54 10.16 21.70
N ASN A 57 49.70 11.13 22.61
CA ASN A 57 49.71 10.86 24.04
C ASN A 57 48.32 10.34 24.46
N PRO A 58 48.18 9.06 24.92
CA PRO A 58 46.86 8.48 25.19
C PRO A 58 46.11 9.24 26.30
N ALA A 59 46.83 9.81 27.27
CA ALA A 59 46.25 10.65 28.33
C ALA A 59 45.69 11.99 27.83
N ALA A 60 45.99 12.42 26.60
CA ALA A 60 45.37 13.60 25.98
C ALA A 60 44.08 13.25 25.23
N ALA A 61 43.97 12.03 24.70
CA ALA A 61 42.75 11.56 24.00
C ALA A 61 41.59 11.28 24.98
N GLU A 62 41.90 10.83 26.20
CA GLU A 62 40.92 10.49 27.24
C GLU A 62 40.01 11.69 27.65
N TYR A 63 40.52 12.91 27.55
CA TYR A 63 39.81 14.16 27.92
C TYR A 63 39.32 14.97 26.71
N ALA A 64 39.49 14.48 25.48
CA ALA A 64 39.01 15.16 24.29
C ALA A 64 37.50 14.96 24.12
N VAL A 65 36.74 16.06 24.00
CA VAL A 65 35.31 16.03 23.67
C VAL A 65 35.15 16.07 22.15
N HIS A 66 34.27 15.23 21.60
CA HIS A 66 34.02 15.16 20.15
C HIS A 66 33.49 16.49 19.61
N PRO A 67 33.98 17.02 18.47
CA PRO A 67 33.57 18.33 17.96
C PRO A 67 32.05 18.53 17.86
N ASP A 68 31.34 17.58 17.24
CA ASP A 68 29.87 17.57 17.09
C ASP A 68 29.12 17.73 18.42
N LEU A 69 29.63 17.12 19.51
CA LEU A 69 28.99 17.21 20.82
C LEU A 69 29.21 18.60 21.43
N VAL A 70 30.40 19.18 21.24
CA VAL A 70 30.69 20.57 21.62
C VAL A 70 29.85 21.56 20.81
N GLU A 71 29.59 21.27 19.54
CA GLU A 71 28.70 22.06 18.68
C GLU A 71 27.24 21.97 19.16
N ALA A 72 26.70 20.77 19.36
CA ALA A 72 25.34 20.56 19.89
C ALA A 72 25.15 21.22 21.28
N GLN A 73 26.16 21.20 22.14
CA GLN A 73 26.18 21.96 23.40
C GLN A 73 26.11 23.47 23.18
N GLN A 74 26.85 24.01 22.20
CA GLN A 74 26.78 25.44 21.86
C GLN A 74 25.45 25.84 21.22
N GLU A 75 24.83 24.95 20.42
CA GLU A 75 23.49 25.17 19.89
C GLU A 75 22.45 25.20 21.01
N PHE A 76 22.42 24.18 21.88
CA PHE A 76 21.49 24.12 23.02
C PHE A 76 21.65 25.34 23.94
N ALA A 77 22.88 25.74 24.26
CA ALA A 77 23.17 26.94 25.06
C ALA A 77 22.61 28.25 24.47
N ARG A 78 22.29 28.28 23.16
CA ARG A 78 21.72 29.42 22.44
C ARG A 78 20.21 29.26 22.21
N ALA A 79 19.75 28.03 21.98
CA ALA A 79 18.40 27.64 21.58
C ALA A 79 17.27 28.07 22.54
N ARG A 80 16.03 28.08 22.02
CA ARG A 80 14.76 28.36 22.71
C ARG A 80 13.61 27.65 21.98
N GLY A 81 12.53 27.28 22.70
CA GLY A 81 11.38 26.61 22.10
C GLY A 81 11.76 25.26 21.47
N GLY A 82 11.17 24.92 20.32
CA GLY A 82 11.45 23.69 19.57
C GLY A 82 12.94 23.49 19.23
N ASP A 83 13.71 24.56 19.02
CA ASP A 83 15.15 24.50 18.69
C ASP A 83 15.97 23.80 19.78
N ALA A 84 15.49 23.82 21.04
CA ALA A 84 16.19 23.18 22.15
C ALA A 84 16.02 21.66 22.17
N TYR A 85 14.97 21.12 21.54
CA TYR A 85 14.79 19.67 21.38
C TYR A 85 15.71 19.15 20.28
N VAL A 86 15.73 19.78 19.09
CA VAL A 86 16.66 19.43 17.99
C VAL A 86 18.13 19.45 18.43
N ALA A 87 18.52 20.38 19.31
CA ALA A 87 19.87 20.42 19.87
C ALA A 87 20.15 19.29 20.88
N LEU A 88 19.13 18.78 21.59
CA LEU A 88 19.24 17.60 22.47
C LEU A 88 19.28 16.31 21.65
N ASP A 89 18.47 16.19 20.59
CA ASP A 89 18.51 15.09 19.64
C ASP A 89 19.91 14.97 19.02
N ARG A 90 20.46 16.11 18.54
CA ARG A 90 21.83 16.19 18.02
C ARG A 90 22.90 15.76 19.04
N MET A 91 22.75 16.06 20.33
CA MET A 91 23.66 15.52 21.36
C MET A 91 23.57 13.99 21.44
N TRP A 92 22.34 13.47 21.49
CA TRP A 92 22.05 12.04 21.60
C TRP A 92 22.57 11.23 20.41
N ASP A 93 22.47 11.78 19.19
CA ASP A 93 23.00 11.20 17.97
C ASP A 93 24.53 11.10 17.95
N THR A 94 25.24 11.86 18.79
CA THR A 94 26.71 11.71 18.91
C THR A 94 27.13 10.44 19.66
N TRP A 95 26.22 9.72 20.34
CA TRP A 95 26.55 8.53 21.17
C TRP A 95 27.40 7.48 20.45
N GLU A 96 27.19 7.29 19.14
CA GLU A 96 27.91 6.30 18.35
C GLU A 96 29.37 6.67 18.03
N ARG A 97 29.70 7.98 18.10
CA ARG A 97 30.98 8.55 17.65
C ARG A 97 31.78 9.27 18.73
N ALA A 98 31.11 9.96 19.64
CA ALA A 98 31.70 10.56 20.83
C ALA A 98 31.94 9.50 21.94
N ASN A 99 32.65 9.90 23.00
CA ASN A 99 32.69 9.13 24.24
C ASN A 99 31.29 9.18 24.91
N PRO A 100 30.58 8.05 25.11
CA PRO A 100 29.23 8.06 25.68
C PRO A 100 29.12 8.75 27.05
N ARG A 101 30.20 8.75 27.83
CA ARG A 101 30.26 9.47 29.11
C ARG A 101 30.11 10.98 28.93
N HIS A 102 30.75 11.57 27.92
CA HIS A 102 30.65 13.00 27.65
C HIS A 102 29.24 13.37 27.17
N VAL A 103 28.54 12.47 26.47
CA VAL A 103 27.13 12.66 26.07
C VAL A 103 26.22 12.64 27.30
N GLU A 104 26.40 11.69 28.21
CA GLU A 104 25.67 11.63 29.48
C GLU A 104 25.90 12.88 30.34
N GLU A 105 27.15 13.35 30.45
CA GLU A 105 27.51 14.57 31.18
C GLU A 105 26.93 15.84 30.51
N ALA A 106 26.83 15.87 29.17
CA ALA A 106 26.17 16.94 28.42
C ALA A 106 24.65 16.98 28.67
N LEU A 107 23.98 15.82 28.63
CA LEU A 107 22.54 15.71 28.91
C LEU A 107 22.21 16.06 30.37
N ALA A 108 23.06 15.65 31.32
CA ALA A 108 22.94 16.04 32.73
C ALA A 108 23.11 17.55 32.95
N TRP A 109 24.06 18.20 32.24
CA TRP A 109 24.20 19.65 32.24
C TRP A 109 22.97 20.36 31.64
N ALA A 110 22.42 19.84 30.54
CA ALA A 110 21.21 20.39 29.91
C ALA A 110 19.98 20.27 30.83
N ALA A 111 19.81 19.13 31.50
CA ALA A 111 18.80 18.88 32.52
C ALA A 111 18.88 19.86 33.71
N ALA A 112 20.10 20.22 34.14
CA ALA A 112 20.32 21.18 35.23
C ALA A 112 20.09 22.66 34.81
N SER A 113 19.96 22.96 33.51
CA SER A 113 20.03 24.31 32.96
C SER A 113 18.79 25.15 33.28
N GLN A 114 18.89 25.98 34.32
CA GLN A 114 17.85 26.93 34.77
C GLN A 114 17.42 27.98 33.71
N ARG A 115 18.13 28.06 32.58
CA ARG A 115 17.77 28.90 31.43
C ARG A 115 16.58 28.33 30.63
N HIS A 116 16.34 27.02 30.69
CA HIS A 116 15.33 26.34 29.87
C HIS A 116 14.10 25.99 30.73
N PRO A 117 12.88 26.06 30.15
CA PRO A 117 11.66 25.74 30.89
C PRO A 117 11.66 24.25 31.27
N ALA A 118 10.89 23.91 32.31
CA ALA A 118 10.86 22.57 32.89
C ALA A 118 10.67 21.41 31.88
N PRO A 119 9.87 21.55 30.80
CA PRO A 119 9.66 20.46 29.84
C PRO A 119 10.92 20.10 29.03
N VAL A 120 11.72 21.11 28.63
CA VAL A 120 13.00 20.88 27.94
C VAL A 120 13.99 20.18 28.87
N ARG A 121 14.00 20.54 30.16
CA ARG A 121 14.82 19.87 31.17
C ARG A 121 14.35 18.42 31.41
N ALA A 122 13.04 18.20 31.45
CA ALA A 122 12.43 16.88 31.58
C ALA A 122 12.75 15.97 30.37
N HIS A 123 12.76 16.51 29.15
CA HIS A 123 13.18 15.77 27.96
C HIS A 123 14.69 15.44 28.00
N ALA A 124 15.56 16.39 28.43
CA ALA A 124 16.98 16.10 28.65
C ALA A 124 17.22 15.02 29.73
N GLN A 125 16.40 15.01 30.80
CA GLN A 125 16.40 13.94 31.80
C GLN A 125 15.93 12.59 31.23
N MET A 126 14.96 12.60 30.30
CA MET A 126 14.49 11.40 29.61
C MET A 126 15.58 10.78 28.71
N LEU A 127 16.29 11.60 27.93
CA LEU A 127 17.48 11.17 27.18
C LEU A 127 18.58 10.66 28.14
N GLY A 128 18.71 11.26 29.32
CA GLY A 128 19.55 10.74 30.41
C GLY A 128 19.13 9.37 30.93
N ALA A 129 17.82 9.07 31.00
CA ALA A 129 17.32 7.74 31.31
C ALA A 129 17.63 6.74 30.19
N PHE A 130 17.51 7.13 28.91
CA PHE A 130 17.96 6.28 27.79
C PHE A 130 19.47 6.03 27.83
N ALA A 131 20.29 7.03 28.19
CA ALA A 131 21.74 6.85 28.39
C ALA A 131 22.05 5.84 29.50
N ARG A 132 21.26 5.83 30.59
CA ARG A 132 21.34 4.80 31.64
C ARG A 132 21.00 3.41 31.10
N ILE A 133 19.94 3.27 30.29
CA ILE A 133 19.57 1.99 29.65
C ILE A 133 20.68 1.51 28.71
N ARG A 134 21.24 2.38 27.85
CA ARG A 134 22.39 2.06 26.97
C ARG A 134 23.63 1.59 27.73
N ARG A 135 23.79 1.99 28.99
CA ARG A 135 24.87 1.55 29.90
C ARG A 135 24.52 0.35 30.78
N GLY A 136 23.29 -0.18 30.72
CA GLY A 136 22.81 -1.26 31.58
C GLY A 136 22.43 -0.84 33.01
N ASP A 137 22.41 0.46 33.31
CA ASP A 137 21.96 1.00 34.60
C ASP A 137 20.42 1.14 34.63
N ILE A 138 19.76 -0.01 34.49
CA ILE A 138 18.30 -0.13 34.43
C ILE A 138 17.64 0.40 35.71
N ALA A 139 18.33 0.32 36.86
CA ALA A 139 17.83 0.83 38.13
C ALA A 139 17.73 2.36 38.12
N ALA A 140 18.81 3.07 37.76
CA ALA A 140 18.77 4.54 37.69
C ALA A 140 17.81 5.04 36.59
N ALA A 141 17.73 4.35 35.44
CA ALA A 141 16.78 4.70 34.39
C ALA A 141 15.32 4.72 34.90
N ARG A 142 14.89 3.67 35.61
CA ARG A 142 13.55 3.55 36.20
C ARG A 142 13.29 4.60 37.29
N THR A 143 14.30 4.96 38.07
CA THR A 143 14.22 6.04 39.06
C THR A 143 13.96 7.39 38.38
N ILE A 144 14.76 7.75 37.35
CA ILE A 144 14.60 9.01 36.61
C ILE A 144 13.19 9.11 35.97
N VAL A 145 12.73 8.04 35.32
CA VAL A 145 11.38 8.00 34.70
C VAL A 145 10.27 8.21 35.75
N ARG A 146 10.38 7.58 36.92
CA ARG A 146 9.42 7.74 38.01
C ARG A 146 9.43 9.17 38.57
N GLU A 147 10.61 9.72 38.81
CA GLU A 147 10.81 11.09 39.30
C GLU A 147 10.35 12.16 38.29
N LEU A 148 10.23 11.82 37.01
CA LEU A 148 9.71 12.71 35.97
C LEU A 148 8.18 12.86 35.94
N GLY A 149 7.43 11.98 36.62
CA GLY A 149 5.96 12.01 36.65
C GLY A 149 5.27 11.32 35.46
N TYR A 150 5.88 10.30 34.86
CA TYR A 150 5.23 9.48 33.83
C TYR A 150 4.14 8.58 34.44
N VAL A 151 3.03 8.42 33.72
CA VAL A 151 1.88 7.59 34.11
C VAL A 151 2.18 6.12 33.84
N ASP A 152 2.44 5.33 34.89
CA ASP A 152 2.68 3.87 34.82
C ASP A 152 1.41 3.02 35.05
N ARG A 153 0.39 3.57 35.73
CA ARG A 153 -0.86 2.87 36.04
C ARG A 153 -1.95 3.15 35.02
N TRP A 154 -2.36 2.11 34.29
CA TRP A 154 -3.42 2.17 33.29
C TRP A 154 -4.43 1.02 33.39
N LEU A 155 -5.68 1.33 33.08
CA LEU A 155 -6.68 0.41 32.53
C LEU A 155 -6.66 0.56 31.00
N ILE A 156 -6.94 -0.51 30.26
CA ILE A 156 -7.05 -0.48 28.79
C ILE A 156 -8.28 -1.26 28.31
N VAL A 157 -8.88 -0.82 27.20
CA VAL A 157 -9.86 -1.57 26.41
C VAL A 157 -9.63 -1.36 24.92
N GLY A 158 -9.78 -2.45 24.16
CA GLY A 158 -9.50 -2.55 22.73
C GLY A 158 -9.19 -4.00 22.35
N PRO A 159 -8.96 -4.29 21.05
CA PRO A 159 -8.94 -3.33 19.95
C PRO A 159 -10.34 -3.00 19.43
N PHE A 160 -10.59 -1.72 19.21
CA PHE A 160 -11.69 -1.23 18.39
C PHE A 160 -11.23 -1.09 16.94
N ASP A 161 -12.17 -1.07 15.99
CA ASP A 161 -11.81 -0.87 14.60
C ASP A 161 -11.26 0.54 14.32
N ASN A 162 -10.32 0.60 13.38
CA ASN A 162 -9.76 1.82 12.81
C ASN A 162 -9.44 1.66 11.32
N GLU A 163 -10.17 0.80 10.61
CA GLU A 163 -9.96 0.61 9.17
C GLU A 163 -10.13 1.91 8.39
N GLY A 164 -9.26 2.16 7.40
CA GLY A 164 -9.20 3.44 6.69
C GLY A 164 -8.96 4.66 7.60
N LYS A 165 -8.43 4.45 8.82
CA LYS A 165 -8.28 5.45 9.91
C LYS A 165 -9.60 6.06 10.43
N ALA A 166 -10.74 5.40 10.19
CA ALA A 166 -12.06 5.95 10.55
C ALA A 166 -12.33 5.92 12.07
N GLY A 167 -11.66 5.03 12.81
CA GLY A 167 -11.86 4.84 14.25
C GLY A 167 -11.48 6.06 15.09
N PHE A 168 -10.54 6.89 14.62
CA PHE A 168 -10.15 8.13 15.30
C PHE A 168 -11.35 9.06 15.58
N GLU A 169 -12.22 9.28 14.58
CA GLU A 169 -13.35 10.19 14.72
C GLU A 169 -14.58 9.57 15.39
N GLN A 170 -14.85 8.29 15.13
CA GLN A 170 -15.97 7.57 15.74
C GLN A 170 -15.88 7.53 17.26
N LEU A 171 -17.00 7.61 17.98
CA LEU A 171 -17.04 7.39 19.42
C LEU A 171 -17.02 5.88 19.71
N LEU A 172 -15.86 5.35 20.09
CA LEU A 172 -15.64 3.92 20.25
C LEU A 172 -16.00 3.45 21.67
N GLY A 173 -16.91 2.48 21.76
CA GLY A 173 -17.28 1.80 23.00
C GLY A 173 -17.57 2.75 24.18
N PRO A 174 -16.69 2.83 25.20
CA PRO A 174 -16.88 3.69 26.36
C PRO A 174 -16.83 5.20 26.07
N GLU A 175 -16.36 5.67 24.91
CA GLU A 175 -16.40 7.10 24.55
C GLU A 175 -17.83 7.66 24.46
N ALA A 176 -18.83 6.81 24.18
CA ALA A 176 -20.24 7.21 24.11
C ALA A 176 -20.87 7.49 25.49
N GLU A 177 -20.24 7.03 26.57
CA GLU A 177 -20.76 7.11 27.95
C GLU A 177 -19.68 7.66 28.91
N PRO A 178 -19.12 8.87 28.69
CA PRO A 178 -17.91 9.33 29.38
C PRO A 178 -18.08 9.46 30.91
N ALA A 179 -19.30 9.75 31.38
CA ALA A 179 -19.66 9.87 32.79
C ALA A 179 -20.03 8.55 33.46
N ALA A 180 -20.19 7.45 32.71
CA ALA A 180 -20.50 6.15 33.30
C ALA A 180 -19.28 5.56 34.01
N PRO A 181 -19.46 4.92 35.18
CA PRO A 181 -18.39 4.19 35.85
C PRO A 181 -17.97 2.96 35.03
N ILE A 182 -16.74 2.50 35.23
CA ILE A 182 -16.16 1.38 34.49
C ILE A 182 -16.64 0.07 35.13
N VAL A 183 -17.68 -0.52 34.55
CA VAL A 183 -18.21 -1.82 34.99
C VAL A 183 -17.28 -2.96 34.55
N PRO A 184 -16.67 -3.73 35.48
CA PRO A 184 -15.82 -4.87 35.13
C PRO A 184 -16.59 -5.92 34.32
N GLY A 185 -15.95 -6.50 33.30
CA GLY A 185 -16.54 -7.55 32.47
C GLY A 185 -17.55 -7.08 31.41
N ARG A 186 -18.02 -5.82 31.44
CA ARG A 186 -18.87 -5.24 30.38
C ARG A 186 -18.16 -5.33 29.04
N ALA A 187 -18.81 -5.97 28.07
CA ALA A 187 -18.31 -6.11 26.72
C ALA A 187 -18.75 -4.93 25.83
N TYR A 188 -17.86 -4.52 24.94
CA TYR A 188 -18.10 -3.54 23.88
C TYR A 188 -17.79 -4.18 22.52
N THR A 189 -18.38 -3.67 21.44
CA THR A 189 -18.01 -4.11 20.08
C THR A 189 -16.57 -3.72 19.79
N GLY A 190 -15.67 -4.70 19.69
CA GLY A 190 -14.31 -4.53 19.17
C GLY A 190 -14.21 -4.92 17.70
N LYS A 191 -13.00 -4.87 17.12
CA LYS A 191 -12.78 -5.07 15.68
C LYS A 191 -13.21 -6.45 15.17
N GLU A 192 -12.70 -7.52 15.78
CA GLU A 192 -13.02 -8.91 15.38
C GLU A 192 -14.01 -9.61 16.35
N ARG A 193 -14.06 -9.15 17.60
CA ARG A 193 -14.75 -9.80 18.72
C ARG A 193 -15.02 -8.82 19.87
N PRO A 194 -15.92 -9.15 20.83
CA PRO A 194 -16.28 -8.22 21.91
C PRO A 194 -15.16 -8.01 22.94
N VAL A 195 -14.73 -6.76 23.10
CA VAL A 195 -13.60 -6.33 23.96
C VAL A 195 -14.06 -5.85 25.33
N ARG A 196 -13.18 -5.89 26.34
CA ARG A 196 -13.47 -5.57 27.74
C ARG A 196 -12.35 -4.76 28.38
N TRP A 197 -12.67 -4.00 29.41
CA TRP A 197 -11.67 -3.35 30.27
C TRP A 197 -10.81 -4.37 31.00
N ARG A 198 -9.50 -4.11 31.04
CA ARG A 198 -8.52 -4.87 31.82
C ARG A 198 -7.44 -3.94 32.40
N VAL A 199 -6.77 -4.41 33.44
CA VAL A 199 -5.59 -3.76 34.01
C VAL A 199 -4.40 -3.96 33.07
N VAL A 200 -3.61 -2.92 32.83
CA VAL A 200 -2.30 -3.04 32.17
C VAL A 200 -1.29 -3.57 33.20
N PRO A 201 -0.59 -4.69 32.95
CA PRO A 201 0.39 -5.25 33.90
C PRO A 201 1.52 -4.27 34.24
N GLU A 202 2.12 -4.43 35.43
CA GLU A 202 3.26 -3.62 35.92
C GLU A 202 4.59 -3.97 35.20
N ARG A 203 4.58 -3.92 33.87
CA ARG A 203 5.66 -4.36 32.98
C ARG A 203 6.26 -3.25 32.12
N PHE A 204 5.74 -2.01 32.22
CA PHE A 204 6.11 -0.83 31.42
C PHE A 204 6.89 0.23 32.23
N PRO A 205 8.10 -0.06 32.75
CA PRO A 205 8.76 0.75 33.77
C PRO A 205 9.50 1.99 33.23
N PHE A 206 9.39 2.27 31.93
CA PHE A 206 10.16 3.32 31.25
C PHE A 206 9.31 4.50 30.73
N GLY A 207 8.01 4.56 31.06
CA GLY A 207 7.17 5.75 30.87
C GLY A 207 6.38 5.80 29.56
N TRP A 208 6.45 4.75 28.75
CA TRP A 208 5.55 4.51 27.61
C TRP A 208 4.90 3.14 27.72
N VAL A 209 3.76 3.00 27.03
CA VAL A 209 3.00 1.77 26.88
C VAL A 209 2.92 1.45 25.39
N ASP A 210 3.41 0.27 25.01
CA ASP A 210 3.19 -0.33 23.70
C ASP A 210 1.85 -1.07 23.68
N ALA A 211 0.89 -0.64 22.84
CA ALA A 211 -0.36 -1.36 22.68
C ALA A 211 -0.21 -2.63 21.81
N GLY A 212 0.86 -2.77 21.03
CA GLY A 212 1.16 -3.96 20.24
C GLY A 212 1.40 -5.18 21.12
N SER A 213 2.08 -5.01 22.26
CA SER A 213 2.20 -6.03 23.30
C SER A 213 0.92 -6.25 24.12
N LEU A 214 -0.22 -5.61 23.78
CA LEU A 214 -1.45 -5.62 24.58
C LEU A 214 -2.76 -5.97 23.83
N VAL A 215 -2.94 -5.65 22.55
CA VAL A 215 -4.23 -5.88 21.84
C VAL A 215 -4.10 -6.75 20.59
N ARG A 216 -5.14 -7.54 20.27
CA ARG A 216 -5.14 -8.49 19.15
C ARG A 216 -6.47 -8.42 18.37
N PRO A 217 -6.48 -8.07 17.07
CA PRO A 217 -5.34 -7.72 16.22
C PRO A 217 -4.64 -6.41 16.65
N GLU A 218 -3.46 -6.16 16.08
CA GLU A 218 -2.61 -5.00 16.41
C GLU A 218 -2.51 -3.96 15.28
N THR A 219 -3.11 -4.22 14.11
CA THR A 219 -3.06 -3.33 12.94
C THR A 219 -4.44 -2.81 12.54
N HIS A 220 -4.49 -1.53 12.14
CA HIS A 220 -5.71 -0.74 11.90
C HIS A 220 -6.69 -0.83 13.07
N VAL A 221 -6.19 -0.51 14.28
CA VAL A 221 -6.94 -0.58 15.54
C VAL A 221 -6.83 0.70 16.35
N CYS A 222 -7.88 1.02 17.12
CA CYS A 222 -7.81 1.97 18.22
C CYS A 222 -7.87 1.22 19.57
N ALA A 223 -7.20 1.78 20.58
CA ALA A 223 -7.31 1.37 21.98
C ALA A 223 -7.59 2.60 22.86
N ILE A 224 -8.27 2.39 23.98
CA ILE A 224 -8.56 3.45 24.95
C ILE A 224 -7.90 3.06 26.26
N ALA A 225 -6.95 3.89 26.70
CA ALA A 225 -6.33 3.82 28.01
C ALA A 225 -7.03 4.79 28.98
N THR A 226 -7.19 4.41 30.25
CA THR A 226 -7.74 5.27 31.30
C THR A 226 -6.97 5.11 32.59
N THR A 227 -6.77 6.22 33.31
CA THR A 227 -6.22 6.27 34.66
C THR A 227 -6.97 7.29 35.51
N PHE A 228 -6.86 7.15 36.82
CA PHE A 228 -7.42 8.07 37.81
C PHE A 228 -6.31 8.90 38.42
N VAL A 229 -6.53 10.21 38.49
CA VAL A 229 -5.58 11.19 39.01
C VAL A 229 -6.21 11.92 40.18
N SER A 230 -5.56 11.89 41.33
CA SER A 230 -5.93 12.67 42.51
C SER A 230 -4.73 13.44 43.06
N GLU A 231 -5.01 14.35 43.99
CA GLU A 231 -4.00 14.95 44.87
C GLU A 231 -4.07 14.25 46.23
N GLY A 232 -2.95 14.19 46.98
CA GLY A 232 -2.92 13.60 48.33
C GLY A 232 -3.80 14.32 49.37
N ASP A 233 -3.74 13.89 50.64
CA ASP A 233 -4.66 14.31 51.73
C ASP A 233 -4.82 15.84 51.97
N GLU A 234 -3.91 16.66 51.44
CA GLU A 234 -3.95 18.12 51.50
C GLU A 234 -4.74 18.78 50.35
N GLY A 235 -5.07 18.03 49.30
CA GLY A 235 -5.57 18.51 48.00
C GLY A 235 -7.01 19.03 47.98
N LYS A 236 -7.21 20.26 48.47
CA LYS A 236 -8.54 20.84 48.76
C LYS A 236 -8.97 21.99 47.85
N ARG A 237 -8.28 22.26 46.73
CA ARG A 237 -8.60 23.37 45.81
C ARG A 237 -8.35 23.01 44.34
N GLU A 238 -9.17 23.60 43.46
CA GLU A 238 -8.97 23.52 42.00
C GLU A 238 -7.67 24.23 41.61
N ARG A 239 -6.81 23.59 40.80
CA ARG A 239 -5.56 24.17 40.31
C ARG A 239 -5.20 23.73 38.90
N ASN A 240 -4.28 24.44 38.27
CA ASN A 240 -3.72 24.04 36.98
C ASN A 240 -2.59 23.02 37.18
N ILE A 241 -2.57 22.00 36.34
CA ILE A 241 -1.46 21.06 36.12
C ILE A 241 -1.13 21.03 34.62
N THR A 242 -0.06 20.36 34.21
CA THR A 242 0.24 20.09 32.80
C THR A 242 0.26 18.60 32.51
N ALA A 243 -0.17 18.24 31.30
CA ALA A 243 -0.03 16.91 30.74
C ALA A 243 0.78 16.98 29.43
N TRP A 244 1.68 16.04 29.27
CA TRP A 244 2.62 15.94 28.15
C TRP A 244 2.41 14.61 27.47
N VAL A 245 2.09 14.62 26.18
CA VAL A 245 1.69 13.44 25.42
C VAL A 245 2.69 13.17 24.32
N GLY A 246 3.06 11.90 24.18
CA GLY A 246 3.84 11.37 23.07
C GLY A 246 3.20 10.10 22.53
N THR A 247 2.98 9.99 21.22
CA THR A 247 2.39 8.80 20.60
C THR A 247 3.07 8.41 19.29
N ALA A 248 3.03 7.12 18.97
CA ALA A 248 2.97 6.65 17.58
C ALA A 248 1.49 6.46 17.21
N GLY A 249 1.10 6.93 16.03
CA GLY A 249 -0.30 6.98 15.62
C GLY A 249 -1.10 8.14 16.24
N ALA A 250 -2.31 8.33 15.72
CA ALA A 250 -3.22 9.41 16.09
C ALA A 250 -3.78 9.24 17.50
N PHE A 251 -4.12 10.34 18.18
CA PHE A 251 -4.61 10.29 19.55
C PHE A 251 -5.60 11.39 19.92
N ARG A 252 -6.43 11.11 20.93
CA ARG A 252 -7.37 12.06 21.53
C ARG A 252 -7.30 11.93 23.05
N LEU A 253 -6.75 12.95 23.70
CA LEU A 253 -6.69 13.05 25.16
C LEU A 253 -7.96 13.73 25.69
N THR A 254 -8.57 13.10 26.68
CA THR A 254 -9.70 13.63 27.44
C THR A 254 -9.36 13.72 28.92
N PHE A 255 -9.84 14.77 29.58
CA PHE A 255 -9.73 14.94 31.03
C PHE A 255 -11.10 15.29 31.60
N ASN A 256 -11.52 14.52 32.61
CA ASN A 256 -12.88 14.54 33.16
C ASN A 256 -13.97 14.49 32.06
N GLY A 257 -13.76 13.68 31.02
CA GLY A 257 -14.66 13.51 29.87
C GLY A 257 -14.62 14.61 28.81
N GLN A 258 -13.99 15.77 29.08
CA GLN A 258 -13.82 16.82 28.07
C GLN A 258 -12.59 16.54 27.20
N PRO A 259 -12.66 16.70 25.86
CA PRO A 259 -11.47 16.66 25.00
C PRO A 259 -10.60 17.89 25.27
N VAL A 260 -9.28 17.66 25.41
CA VAL A 260 -8.30 18.70 25.77
C VAL A 260 -7.15 18.82 24.77
N LEU A 261 -6.83 17.76 24.04
CA LEU A 261 -5.73 17.70 23.07
C LEU A 261 -5.96 16.54 22.09
N ALA A 262 -5.62 16.69 20.81
CA ALA A 262 -5.65 15.63 19.82
C ALA A 262 -4.64 15.87 18.68
N ASP A 263 -4.26 14.79 17.99
CA ASP A 263 -3.50 14.76 16.74
C ASP A 263 -4.10 13.67 15.84
N ASP A 264 -4.37 13.98 14.57
CA ASP A 264 -4.99 13.06 13.60
C ASP A 264 -3.97 12.23 12.81
N ALA A 265 -2.67 12.52 12.99
CA ALA A 265 -1.59 12.05 12.14
C ALA A 265 -1.03 10.69 12.57
N TYR A 266 -0.57 9.91 11.58
CA TYR A 266 -0.06 8.56 11.77
C TYR A 266 1.47 8.55 11.64
N ARG A 267 2.11 9.23 12.60
CA ARG A 267 3.56 9.44 12.76
C ARG A 267 4.18 8.50 13.80
N GLY A 268 5.51 8.40 13.84
CA GLY A 268 6.28 7.58 14.80
C GLY A 268 6.31 8.14 16.23
N PHE A 269 6.85 7.38 17.20
CA PHE A 269 6.81 7.72 18.63
C PHE A 269 7.89 8.76 19.05
N ASP A 270 7.47 9.80 19.78
CA ASP A 270 8.33 10.79 20.44
C ASP A 270 7.76 11.15 21.82
N VAL A 271 8.60 11.44 22.80
CA VAL A 271 8.25 11.64 24.21
C VAL A 271 7.97 13.11 24.55
N GLY A 272 6.71 13.42 24.84
CA GLY A 272 6.27 14.77 25.19
C GLY A 272 6.14 15.74 24.01
N ARG A 273 6.00 15.22 22.79
CA ARG A 273 5.75 15.94 21.53
C ARG A 273 4.71 17.06 21.64
N TYR A 274 3.66 16.84 22.44
CA TYR A 274 2.61 17.81 22.75
C TYR A 274 2.52 18.10 24.25
N GLY A 275 2.18 19.34 24.61
CA GLY A 275 1.78 19.72 25.97
C GLY A 275 0.38 20.34 26.01
N VAL A 276 -0.27 20.27 27.17
CA VAL A 276 -1.55 20.93 27.47
C VAL A 276 -1.68 21.26 28.97
N THR A 277 -2.36 22.35 29.33
CA THR A 277 -2.75 22.63 30.73
C THR A 277 -4.10 21.96 31.03
N LEU A 278 -4.20 21.29 32.19
CA LEU A 278 -5.44 20.70 32.68
C LEU A 278 -5.88 21.40 33.98
N ARG A 279 -7.20 21.45 34.20
CA ARG A 279 -7.83 21.99 35.41
C ARG A 279 -8.10 20.85 36.39
N LEU A 280 -7.13 20.55 37.27
CA LEU A 280 -7.27 19.54 38.32
C LEU A 280 -8.32 20.00 39.34
N ARG A 281 -9.36 19.17 39.55
CA ARG A 281 -10.40 19.40 40.55
C ARG A 281 -10.09 18.62 41.84
N PRO A 282 -10.58 19.03 43.02
CA PRO A 282 -10.45 18.25 44.24
C PRO A 282 -11.05 16.84 44.10
N GLY A 283 -10.43 15.84 44.74
CA GLY A 283 -10.84 14.44 44.64
C GLY A 283 -10.34 13.72 43.38
N VAL A 284 -11.02 12.65 42.98
CA VAL A 284 -10.62 11.81 41.85
C VAL A 284 -11.00 12.45 40.52
N ASN A 285 -10.03 12.54 39.59
CA ASN A 285 -10.21 13.00 38.22
C ASN A 285 -9.96 11.83 37.25
N ARG A 286 -10.64 11.80 36.10
CA ARG A 286 -10.46 10.76 35.07
C ARG A 286 -9.62 11.29 33.91
N LEU A 287 -8.47 10.68 33.65
CA LEU A 287 -7.64 10.93 32.47
C LEU A 287 -7.80 9.76 31.51
N SER A 288 -8.29 10.00 30.28
CA SER A 288 -8.46 8.93 29.28
C SER A 288 -7.84 9.33 27.95
N LEU A 289 -7.03 8.45 27.39
CA LEU A 289 -6.33 8.63 26.12
C LEU A 289 -6.81 7.57 25.13
N LYS A 290 -7.45 8.01 24.05
CA LYS A 290 -7.65 7.19 22.85
C LYS A 290 -6.40 7.26 22.00
N VAL A 291 -5.91 6.12 21.51
CA VAL A 291 -4.81 6.02 20.55
C VAL A 291 -5.18 5.09 19.41
N CYS A 292 -4.72 5.40 18.20
CA CYS A 292 -5.13 4.71 16.98
C CYS A 292 -3.92 4.45 16.07
N GLY A 293 -3.68 3.18 15.77
CA GLY A 293 -2.61 2.70 14.89
C GLY A 293 -3.11 2.30 13.50
N ALA A 294 -2.18 2.20 12.56
CA ALA A 294 -2.40 1.72 11.19
C ALA A 294 -1.65 0.39 10.99
N GLU A 295 -0.66 0.31 10.10
CA GLU A 295 0.16 -0.91 9.94
C GLU A 295 1.08 -1.23 11.12
N GLN A 296 1.14 -0.34 12.13
CA GLN A 296 1.77 -0.56 13.43
C GLN A 296 0.76 -0.21 14.54
N ALA A 297 0.85 -0.93 15.65
CA ALA A 297 0.10 -0.64 16.86
C ALA A 297 0.53 0.71 17.48
N PRO A 298 -0.38 1.44 18.14
CA PRO A 298 -0.02 2.70 18.77
C PRO A 298 0.81 2.49 20.04
N VAL A 299 1.92 3.23 20.15
CA VAL A 299 2.72 3.36 21.38
C VAL A 299 2.39 4.71 22.00
N PHE A 300 2.28 4.82 23.33
CA PHE A 300 1.94 6.09 23.97
C PHE A 300 2.65 6.35 25.30
N SER A 301 2.92 7.61 25.60
CA SER A 301 3.42 8.10 26.88
C SER A 301 2.59 9.30 27.33
N VAL A 302 2.34 9.39 28.63
CA VAL A 302 1.80 10.59 29.26
C VAL A 302 2.62 10.91 30.50
N ARG A 303 3.04 12.17 30.64
CA ARG A 303 3.73 12.70 31.82
C ARG A 303 2.90 13.84 32.42
N LEU A 304 2.68 13.79 33.73
CA LEU A 304 2.00 14.84 34.48
C LEU A 304 3.02 15.74 35.19
N GLY A 305 2.64 16.99 35.44
CA GLY A 305 3.48 17.95 36.15
C GLY A 305 2.70 19.16 36.62
N ASP A 306 3.38 20.06 37.34
CA ASP A 306 2.80 21.28 37.87
C ASP A 306 2.38 22.28 36.78
N ALA A 307 1.89 23.46 37.19
CA ALA A 307 1.50 24.55 36.29
C ALA A 307 2.67 25.16 35.49
N GLN A 308 3.91 24.75 35.74
CA GLN A 308 5.14 25.18 35.08
C GLN A 308 5.83 24.03 34.32
N GLY A 309 5.30 22.81 34.38
CA GLY A 309 5.84 21.61 33.74
C GLY A 309 6.88 20.83 34.55
N ASN A 310 7.18 21.21 35.80
CA ASN A 310 8.06 20.40 36.66
C ASN A 310 7.33 19.13 37.10
N PRO A 311 8.02 18.03 37.46
CA PRO A 311 7.38 16.88 38.09
C PRO A 311 6.71 17.27 39.41
N ASP A 312 5.54 16.69 39.69
CA ASP A 312 4.69 17.06 40.83
C ASP A 312 4.38 15.82 41.67
N ALA A 313 5.12 15.66 42.77
CA ALA A 313 5.01 14.51 43.67
C ALA A 313 3.74 14.50 44.54
N SER A 314 2.88 15.51 44.44
CA SER A 314 1.57 15.52 45.12
C SER A 314 0.47 14.81 44.31
N LEU A 315 0.72 14.53 43.02
CA LEU A 315 -0.20 13.84 42.13
C LEU A 315 -0.11 12.32 42.31
N ILE A 316 -1.23 11.70 42.66
CA ILE A 316 -1.38 10.26 42.82
C ILE A 316 -2.09 9.71 41.57
N VAL A 317 -1.53 8.66 41.00
CA VAL A 317 -2.02 7.98 39.79
C VAL A 317 -2.46 6.56 40.17
N SER A 318 -3.65 6.15 39.73
CA SER A 318 -4.21 4.83 40.05
C SER A 318 -5.00 4.23 38.88
N ASN A 319 -4.88 2.91 38.71
CA ASN A 319 -5.72 2.10 37.82
C ASN A 319 -6.74 1.22 38.55
N ASP A 320 -7.03 1.52 39.82
CA ASP A 320 -8.13 0.88 40.54
C ASP A 320 -9.48 1.26 39.93
N VAL A 321 -10.16 0.28 39.34
CA VAL A 321 -11.44 0.44 38.65
C VAL A 321 -12.56 1.01 39.54
N ARG A 322 -12.47 0.83 40.86
CA ARG A 322 -13.45 1.34 41.84
C ARG A 322 -13.49 2.86 41.87
N LEU A 323 -12.36 3.51 41.66
CA LEU A 323 -12.24 4.98 41.60
C LEU A 323 -13.00 5.59 40.40
N SER A 324 -13.48 4.78 39.45
CA SER A 324 -14.34 5.26 38.37
C SER A 324 -15.70 5.79 38.86
N GLU A 325 -16.25 5.24 39.95
CA GLU A 325 -17.50 5.73 40.56
C GLU A 325 -17.28 7.09 41.24
N GLU A 326 -16.17 7.27 41.96
CA GLU A 326 -15.77 8.55 42.55
C GLU A 326 -15.50 9.61 41.47
N ALA A 327 -14.83 9.22 40.38
CA ALA A 327 -14.51 10.10 39.27
C ALA A 327 -15.76 10.60 38.50
N THR A 328 -16.87 9.86 38.50
CA THR A 328 -18.12 10.26 37.83
C THR A 328 -18.60 11.65 38.29
N ALA A 329 -18.40 12.01 39.56
CA ALA A 329 -18.76 13.35 40.06
C ALA A 329 -17.96 14.46 39.37
N ASN A 330 -16.64 14.32 39.25
CA ASN A 330 -15.78 15.29 38.58
C ASN A 330 -15.94 15.28 37.06
N VAL A 331 -16.21 14.12 36.44
CA VAL A 331 -16.57 14.04 35.01
C VAL A 331 -17.86 14.81 34.74
N THR A 332 -18.93 14.55 35.51
CA THR A 332 -20.22 15.24 35.33
C THR A 332 -20.08 16.75 35.56
N ALA A 333 -19.34 17.15 36.60
CA ALA A 333 -19.09 18.55 36.93
C ALA A 333 -18.15 19.27 35.94
N ALA A 334 -17.36 18.54 35.14
CA ALA A 334 -16.55 19.10 34.04
C ALA A 334 -17.34 19.15 32.72
N LEU A 335 -18.12 18.12 32.38
CA LEU A 335 -19.00 18.14 31.20
C LEU A 335 -20.05 19.27 31.27
N ALA A 336 -20.47 19.67 32.47
CA ALA A 336 -21.32 20.84 32.70
C ALA A 336 -20.55 22.18 32.81
N ASP A 337 -19.22 22.19 32.83
CA ASP A 337 -18.38 23.38 33.02
C ASP A 337 -18.19 24.14 31.71
N GLN A 338 -18.96 25.22 31.53
CA GLN A 338 -18.86 26.11 30.37
C GLN A 338 -17.65 27.07 30.42
N ARG A 339 -16.84 27.06 31.50
CA ARG A 339 -15.61 27.86 31.54
C ARG A 339 -14.61 27.31 30.52
N PRO A 340 -14.00 28.14 29.65
CA PRO A 340 -13.05 27.67 28.65
C PRO A 340 -11.88 26.91 29.28
N GLN A 341 -11.28 25.98 28.55
CA GLN A 341 -10.09 25.27 29.01
C GLN A 341 -8.96 26.26 29.33
N PRO A 342 -8.11 25.98 30.35
CA PRO A 342 -7.03 26.88 30.73
C PRO A 342 -6.03 27.04 29.57
N THR A 343 -5.71 28.28 29.22
CA THR A 343 -4.81 28.60 28.10
C THR A 343 -3.40 28.08 28.36
N HIS A 344 -2.93 27.15 27.52
CA HIS A 344 -1.59 26.58 27.62
C HIS A 344 -0.51 27.64 27.30
N PRO A 345 0.45 27.93 28.21
CA PRO A 345 1.44 28.98 27.98
C PRO A 345 2.37 28.71 26.80
N VAL A 346 2.69 29.75 26.01
CA VAL A 346 3.63 29.68 24.85
C VAL A 346 5.00 29.07 25.21
N GLN A 347 5.49 29.34 26.42
CA GLN A 347 6.77 28.81 26.93
C GLN A 347 6.72 27.34 27.35
N LEU A 348 5.54 26.72 27.32
CA LEU A 348 5.27 25.32 27.63
C LEU A 348 4.70 24.57 26.41
N LEU A 349 4.76 25.10 25.19
CA LEU A 349 4.42 24.26 24.03
C LEU A 349 5.37 23.06 23.90
N GLY A 350 4.83 21.91 23.49
CA GLY A 350 5.64 20.80 22.99
C GLY A 350 6.37 21.18 21.70
N PRO A 351 7.45 20.48 21.32
CA PRO A 351 8.29 20.84 20.17
C PRO A 351 7.48 21.03 18.88
N LEU A 352 6.58 20.08 18.58
CA LEU A 352 5.74 20.13 17.38
C LEU A 352 4.83 21.37 17.37
N GLN A 353 4.12 21.63 18.46
CA GLN A 353 3.24 22.80 18.62
C GLN A 353 4.00 24.13 18.47
N ASP A 354 5.27 24.20 18.91
CA ASP A 354 6.10 25.41 18.76
C ASP A 354 6.58 25.62 17.30
N PHE A 355 6.94 24.53 16.60
CA PHE A 355 7.33 24.59 15.19
C PHE A 355 6.15 24.88 14.26
N GLU A 356 4.99 24.26 14.47
CA GLU A 356 3.76 24.53 13.72
C GLU A 356 3.36 26.00 13.83
N ARG A 357 3.39 26.56 15.06
CA ARG A 357 3.12 27.98 15.32
C ARG A 357 4.13 28.92 14.65
N ARG A 358 5.41 28.51 14.51
CA ARG A 358 6.47 29.34 13.89
C ARG A 358 6.46 29.29 12.36
N THR A 359 6.14 28.14 11.79
CA THR A 359 6.05 27.92 10.34
C THR A 359 4.66 28.19 9.78
N LEU A 360 3.70 28.58 10.63
CA LEU A 360 2.28 28.72 10.31
C LEU A 360 1.72 27.47 9.63
N PHE A 361 2.15 26.29 10.08
CA PHE A 361 1.68 25.02 9.54
C PHE A 361 0.17 24.87 9.77
N GLY A 362 -0.51 24.21 8.82
CA GLY A 362 -1.98 24.17 8.78
C GLY A 362 -2.66 25.47 8.33
N ARG A 363 -1.91 26.54 8.03
CA ARG A 363 -2.48 27.77 7.42
C ARG A 363 -2.50 27.72 5.89
N PRO A 364 -3.44 28.43 5.23
CA PRO A 364 -3.48 28.55 3.77
C PRO A 364 -2.14 28.98 3.18
N ALA A 365 -1.82 28.48 1.98
CA ALA A 365 -0.56 28.78 1.30
C ALA A 365 -0.31 30.29 1.16
N GLU A 366 -1.34 31.08 0.89
CA GLU A 366 -1.25 32.55 0.85
C GLU A 366 -0.86 33.18 2.20
N GLU A 367 -1.36 32.68 3.32
CA GLU A 367 -0.99 33.20 4.65
C GLU A 367 0.48 32.88 4.95
N ARG A 368 0.93 31.66 4.62
CA ARG A 368 2.34 31.24 4.73
C ARG A 368 3.27 32.03 3.80
N GLN A 369 2.84 32.32 2.57
CA GLN A 369 3.64 33.05 1.58
C GLN A 369 3.72 34.56 1.87
N ARG A 370 2.65 35.14 2.45
CA ARG A 370 2.66 36.53 2.96
C ARG A 370 3.49 36.66 4.25
N ALA A 371 3.61 35.59 5.03
CA ALA A 371 4.42 35.55 6.25
C ALA A 371 5.92 35.41 5.96
N ARG A 372 6.75 36.16 6.68
CA ARG A 372 8.22 36.08 6.61
C ARG A 372 8.77 34.90 7.41
N ILE A 373 8.31 33.69 7.12
CA ILE A 373 8.84 32.44 7.71
C ILE A 373 10.31 32.28 7.27
N ARG A 374 11.22 32.14 8.23
CA ARG A 374 12.67 32.02 7.97
C ARG A 374 13.01 30.62 7.46
N ALA A 375 13.96 30.50 6.54
CA ALA A 375 14.44 29.19 6.07
C ALA A 375 14.89 28.28 7.23
N ARG A 376 15.57 28.86 8.25
CA ARG A 376 15.97 28.16 9.48
C ARG A 376 14.80 27.57 10.30
N ASP A 377 13.61 28.18 10.30
CA ASP A 377 12.46 27.60 11.02
C ASP A 377 11.88 26.38 10.29
N LEU A 378 11.93 26.38 8.95
CA LEU A 378 11.52 25.27 8.09
C LEU A 378 12.52 24.11 8.18
N GLU A 379 13.81 24.45 8.07
CA GLU A 379 14.98 23.56 8.22
C GLU A 379 14.93 22.79 9.56
N LEU A 380 14.88 23.50 10.69
CA LEU A 380 14.84 22.86 12.01
C LEU A 380 13.58 22.04 12.24
N PHE A 381 12.45 22.41 11.62
CA PHE A 381 11.22 21.62 11.71
C PHE A 381 11.34 20.33 10.89
N ALA A 382 11.90 20.38 9.68
CA ALA A 382 12.23 19.18 8.91
C ALA A 382 13.20 18.26 9.65
N THR A 383 14.26 18.81 10.27
CA THR A 383 15.19 18.03 11.11
C THR A 383 14.47 17.38 12.30
N TYR A 384 13.62 18.10 13.03
CA TYR A 384 12.84 17.54 14.14
C TYR A 384 11.94 16.37 13.70
N LEU A 385 11.20 16.54 12.60
CA LEU A 385 10.31 15.51 12.07
C LEU A 385 11.09 14.28 11.56
N MET A 386 12.28 14.49 10.99
CA MET A 386 13.19 13.43 10.54
C MET A 386 13.76 12.62 11.72
N HIS A 387 14.38 13.29 12.70
CA HIS A 387 15.06 12.62 13.82
C HIS A 387 14.08 11.90 14.76
N THR A 388 12.87 12.45 14.96
CA THR A 388 11.86 11.86 15.86
C THR A 388 10.86 10.92 15.16
N GLY A 389 11.03 10.66 13.86
CA GLY A 389 10.01 9.98 13.05
C GLY A 389 8.65 10.67 13.08
N GLY A 390 8.63 11.98 13.36
CA GLY A 390 7.42 12.78 13.57
C GLY A 390 6.70 13.20 12.28
N ASP A 391 7.28 12.94 11.10
CA ASP A 391 6.56 13.09 9.84
C ASP A 391 5.44 12.05 9.73
N ASP A 392 4.32 12.45 9.13
CA ASP A 392 3.26 11.52 8.74
C ASP A 392 3.57 11.07 7.30
N PRO A 393 3.75 9.76 7.04
CA PRO A 393 4.08 9.27 5.70
C PRO A 393 3.08 9.67 4.61
N SER A 394 1.82 9.97 4.97
CA SER A 394 0.79 10.49 4.04
C SER A 394 0.90 11.99 3.78
N LYS A 395 1.60 12.76 4.63
CA LYS A 395 1.71 14.23 4.56
C LYS A 395 3.07 14.74 4.10
N HIS A 396 4.15 13.97 4.26
CA HIS A 396 5.53 14.29 3.81
C HIS A 396 6.04 15.68 4.19
N GLN A 397 5.69 16.07 5.41
CA GLN A 397 5.93 17.39 5.95
C GLN A 397 7.43 17.68 6.06
N ALA A 398 8.27 16.69 6.40
CA ALA A 398 9.71 16.88 6.52
C ALA A 398 10.37 17.22 5.17
N ARG A 399 10.10 16.42 4.13
CA ARG A 399 10.59 16.66 2.75
C ARG A 399 10.17 18.03 2.25
N ASP A 400 8.89 18.37 2.43
CA ASP A 400 8.33 19.59 1.87
C ASP A 400 8.87 20.85 2.57
N LEU A 401 9.09 20.80 3.90
CA LEU A 401 9.77 21.84 4.66
C LEU A 401 11.25 21.97 4.31
N ALA A 402 11.97 20.85 4.14
CA ALA A 402 13.38 20.85 3.75
C ALA A 402 13.60 21.48 2.36
N ARG A 403 12.74 21.12 1.40
CA ARG A 403 12.72 21.74 0.06
C ARG A 403 12.36 23.23 0.13
N GLU A 404 11.34 23.65 0.89
CA GLU A 404 11.04 25.09 1.02
C GLU A 404 12.23 25.85 1.65
N ALA A 405 12.91 25.28 2.65
CA ALA A 405 14.12 25.87 3.21
C ALA A 405 15.24 26.01 2.16
N ALA A 406 15.49 24.96 1.38
CA ALA A 406 16.53 24.91 0.36
C ALA A 406 16.26 25.84 -0.84
N GLU A 407 15.01 25.96 -1.30
CA GLU A 407 14.62 26.87 -2.39
C GLU A 407 14.65 28.35 -1.94
N LYS A 408 14.33 28.63 -0.67
CA LYS A 408 14.17 29.99 -0.13
C LYS A 408 15.48 30.66 0.27
N GLU A 409 16.42 29.90 0.83
CA GLU A 409 17.74 30.38 1.23
C GLU A 409 18.75 29.23 1.07
N PRO A 410 19.23 28.96 -0.16
CA PRO A 410 20.11 27.83 -0.44
C PRO A 410 21.39 27.86 0.40
N THR A 411 21.63 26.79 1.15
CA THR A 411 22.92 26.48 1.77
C THR A 411 23.21 25.00 1.54
N VAL A 412 24.47 24.59 1.71
CA VAL A 412 24.87 23.18 1.54
C VAL A 412 24.04 22.27 2.45
N GLU A 413 23.88 22.67 3.71
CA GLU A 413 23.19 21.92 4.75
C GLU A 413 21.70 21.68 4.39
N ARG A 414 21.02 22.72 3.87
CA ARG A 414 19.61 22.60 3.45
C ARG A 414 19.43 21.80 2.18
N LEU A 415 20.35 21.95 1.22
CA LEU A 415 20.33 21.16 -0.02
C LEU A 415 20.57 19.68 0.27
N LEU A 416 21.46 19.36 1.20
CA LEU A 416 21.68 17.97 1.64
C LEU A 416 20.49 17.42 2.43
N LEU A 417 19.87 18.21 3.32
CA LEU A 417 18.63 17.80 4.02
C LEU A 417 17.46 17.57 3.04
N ALA A 418 17.33 18.40 1.99
CA ALA A 418 16.35 18.19 0.93
C ALA A 418 16.67 16.94 0.08
N ALA A 419 17.95 16.60 -0.11
CA ALA A 419 18.37 15.38 -0.79
C ALA A 419 18.09 14.11 0.03
N GLU A 420 18.37 14.14 1.34
CA GLU A 420 18.15 13.03 2.26
C GLU A 420 16.66 12.68 2.41
N LEU A 421 15.79 13.70 2.41
CA LEU A 421 14.34 13.55 2.48
C LEU A 421 13.65 13.39 1.11
N SER A 422 14.39 13.34 0.00
CA SER A 422 13.82 13.12 -1.34
C SER A 422 13.44 11.65 -1.55
N GLU A 423 12.18 11.39 -1.90
CA GLU A 423 11.70 10.03 -2.20
C GLU A 423 12.19 9.49 -3.55
N ASP A 424 12.46 10.38 -4.52
CA ASP A 424 13.05 9.99 -5.80
C ASP A 424 14.58 10.17 -5.79
N ARG A 425 15.24 9.18 -6.38
CA ARG A 425 16.69 9.11 -6.53
C ARG A 425 17.24 10.23 -7.42
N ASN A 426 16.49 10.70 -8.42
CA ASN A 426 16.91 11.76 -9.34
C ASN A 426 16.65 13.15 -8.73
N GLN A 427 15.57 13.33 -7.97
CA GLN A 427 15.41 14.51 -7.09
C GLN A 427 16.60 14.65 -6.15
N ALA A 428 16.94 13.59 -5.40
CA ALA A 428 18.10 13.58 -4.50
C ALA A 428 19.41 13.95 -5.23
N ALA A 429 19.62 13.41 -6.44
CA ALA A 429 20.78 13.75 -7.27
C ALA A 429 20.86 15.24 -7.62
N ARG A 430 19.75 15.89 -8.00
CA ARG A 430 19.71 17.33 -8.33
C ARG A 430 20.17 18.19 -7.14
N TRP A 431 19.66 17.89 -5.95
CA TRP A 431 19.99 18.63 -4.72
C TRP A 431 21.46 18.45 -4.31
N ILE A 432 21.98 17.22 -4.40
CA ILE A 432 23.39 16.90 -4.15
C ILE A 432 24.32 17.62 -5.14
N ASP A 433 23.96 17.63 -6.43
CA ASP A 433 24.68 18.34 -7.47
C ASP A 433 24.71 19.85 -7.23
N GLN A 434 23.62 20.43 -6.73
CA GLN A 434 23.55 21.85 -6.39
C GLN A 434 24.41 22.16 -5.15
N ALA A 435 24.37 21.32 -4.12
CA ALA A 435 25.22 21.43 -2.93
C ALA A 435 26.73 21.36 -3.29
N ALA A 436 27.09 20.50 -4.24
CA ALA A 436 28.44 20.39 -4.78
C ALA A 436 28.87 21.66 -5.54
N ARG A 437 28.00 22.23 -6.39
CA ARG A 437 28.29 23.48 -7.12
C ARG A 437 28.41 24.71 -6.21
N MET A 438 27.79 24.68 -5.03
CA MET A 438 27.90 25.74 -4.02
C MET A 438 29.12 25.59 -3.09
N SER A 439 29.83 24.47 -3.15
CA SER A 439 31.00 24.19 -2.31
C SER A 439 32.29 24.56 -3.05
N ALA A 440 32.96 25.63 -2.61
CA ALA A 440 34.21 26.10 -3.22
C ALA A 440 35.41 25.16 -2.98
N GLU A 441 35.34 24.34 -1.94
CA GLU A 441 36.30 23.28 -1.60
C GLU A 441 35.52 21.98 -1.30
N PRO A 442 36.14 20.79 -1.38
CA PRO A 442 35.47 19.53 -1.11
C PRO A 442 35.01 19.41 0.35
N ARG A 443 33.73 19.66 0.62
CA ARG A 443 33.14 19.46 1.95
C ARG A 443 32.81 17.98 2.19
N VAL A 444 33.08 17.51 3.41
CA VAL A 444 32.84 16.12 3.85
C VAL A 444 31.38 15.70 3.69
N ASP A 445 30.43 16.55 4.06
CA ASP A 445 28.98 16.27 3.97
C ASP A 445 28.52 16.07 2.52
N VAL A 446 28.95 16.94 1.60
CA VAL A 446 28.68 16.82 0.16
C VAL A 446 29.30 15.55 -0.42
N LEU A 447 30.56 15.24 -0.07
CA LEU A 447 31.23 14.02 -0.53
C LEU A 447 30.52 12.77 -0.02
N LEU A 448 30.10 12.75 1.25
CA LEU A 448 29.31 11.66 1.84
C LEU A 448 27.96 11.46 1.15
N ALA A 449 27.23 12.54 0.85
CA ALA A 449 25.95 12.45 0.15
C ALA A 449 26.11 11.94 -1.29
N ARG A 450 27.13 12.41 -2.03
CA ARG A 450 27.50 11.87 -3.35
C ARG A 450 27.88 10.39 -3.26
N ALA A 451 28.66 10.00 -2.24
CA ALA A 451 29.08 8.63 -2.04
C ALA A 451 27.89 7.71 -1.71
N TRP A 452 26.99 8.12 -0.81
CA TRP A 452 25.74 7.41 -0.51
C TRP A 452 24.85 7.25 -1.74
N HIS A 453 24.70 8.32 -2.53
CA HIS A 453 23.95 8.24 -3.79
C HIS A 453 24.56 7.20 -4.72
N HIS A 454 25.89 7.19 -4.92
CA HIS A 454 26.53 6.16 -5.75
C HIS A 454 26.43 4.74 -5.16
N ALA A 455 26.63 4.59 -3.85
CA ALA A 455 26.61 3.30 -3.14
C ALA A 455 25.25 2.59 -3.18
N THR A 456 24.16 3.35 -3.18
CA THR A 456 22.78 2.86 -3.34
C THR A 456 22.37 2.65 -4.81
N GLY A 457 23.28 2.89 -5.77
CA GLY A 457 22.98 2.93 -7.19
C GLY A 457 23.40 1.68 -7.99
N PRO A 458 23.16 1.69 -9.32
CA PRO A 458 23.56 0.60 -10.21
C PRO A 458 25.08 0.43 -10.37
N ASN A 459 25.89 1.37 -9.86
CA ASN A 459 27.34 1.28 -9.81
C ASN A 459 27.88 1.70 -8.43
N PRO A 460 27.77 0.82 -7.40
CA PRO A 460 28.18 1.15 -6.03
C PRO A 460 29.69 1.43 -5.92
N ARG A 461 30.51 0.90 -6.84
CA ARG A 461 31.96 1.11 -6.86
C ARG A 461 32.35 2.58 -7.10
N ALA A 462 31.47 3.39 -7.69
CA ALA A 462 31.70 4.82 -7.88
C ALA A 462 31.75 5.62 -6.57
N ALA A 463 31.25 5.07 -5.45
CA ALA A 463 31.37 5.69 -4.13
C ALA A 463 32.78 5.58 -3.52
N PHE A 464 33.60 4.62 -3.98
CA PHE A 464 34.91 4.34 -3.40
C PHE A 464 35.87 5.56 -3.37
N PRO A 465 36.15 6.27 -4.48
CA PRO A 465 37.03 7.44 -4.45
C PRO A 465 36.48 8.57 -3.57
N LEU A 466 35.16 8.75 -3.49
CA LEU A 466 34.53 9.77 -2.65
C LEU A 466 34.71 9.48 -1.15
N TYR A 467 34.68 8.20 -0.75
CA TYR A 467 35.05 7.82 0.61
C TYR A 467 36.54 8.00 0.89
N ASP A 468 37.43 7.76 -0.09
CA ASP A 468 38.86 8.06 0.05
C ASP A 468 39.15 9.56 0.16
N GLU A 469 38.42 10.42 -0.57
CA GLU A 469 38.48 11.89 -0.44
C GLU A 469 38.03 12.34 0.96
N VAL A 470 36.90 11.83 1.48
CA VAL A 470 36.46 12.12 2.86
C VAL A 470 37.53 11.71 3.88
N LEU A 471 38.09 10.50 3.74
CA LEU A 471 39.06 9.95 4.68
C LEU A 471 40.48 10.54 4.54
N ALA A 472 40.70 11.41 3.56
CA ALA A 472 41.88 12.27 3.48
C ALA A 472 41.68 13.60 4.25
N ILE A 473 40.43 14.06 4.41
CA ILE A 473 40.06 15.27 5.18
C ILE A 473 39.85 14.93 6.66
N ASP A 474 39.03 13.91 6.92
CA ASP A 474 38.69 13.37 8.24
C ASP A 474 38.97 11.85 8.25
N PRO A 475 40.18 11.41 8.65
CA PRO A 475 40.54 10.00 8.67
C PRO A 475 39.72 9.12 9.61
N ASP A 476 38.95 9.71 10.53
CA ASP A 476 38.09 9.04 11.50
C ASP A 476 36.60 9.18 11.17
N ASN A 477 36.26 9.63 9.96
CA ASN A 477 34.88 9.78 9.52
C ASN A 477 34.13 8.43 9.47
N LEU A 478 33.26 8.17 10.43
CA LEU A 478 32.63 6.86 10.58
C LEU A 478 31.75 6.46 9.38
N THR A 479 31.07 7.43 8.76
CA THR A 479 30.20 7.19 7.60
C THR A 479 31.03 6.75 6.38
N ALA A 480 32.16 7.41 6.11
CA ALA A 480 33.06 7.01 5.02
C ALA A 480 33.84 5.72 5.34
N LEU A 481 34.28 5.52 6.59
CA LEU A 481 34.90 4.27 7.02
C LEU A 481 33.94 3.09 6.80
N ARG A 482 32.66 3.26 7.14
CA ARG A 482 31.61 2.25 6.93
C ARG A 482 31.40 1.94 5.45
N GLY A 483 31.12 2.94 4.62
CA GLY A 483 30.90 2.73 3.19
C GLY A 483 32.11 2.09 2.49
N ARG A 484 33.34 2.49 2.85
CA ARG A 484 34.56 1.87 2.30
C ARG A 484 34.76 0.43 2.78
N VAL A 485 34.39 0.10 4.02
CA VAL A 485 34.43 -1.28 4.56
C VAL A 485 33.39 -2.18 3.90
N GLU A 486 32.16 -1.69 3.68
CA GLU A 486 31.11 -2.42 2.97
C GLU A 486 31.56 -2.74 1.53
N LEU A 487 32.19 -1.78 0.84
CA LEU A 487 32.79 -2.01 -0.50
C LEU A 487 33.99 -2.97 -0.48
N TYR A 488 34.89 -2.88 0.51
CA TYR A 488 35.99 -3.85 0.67
C TYR A 488 35.46 -5.27 0.92
N ASN A 489 34.40 -5.42 1.73
CA ASN A 489 33.78 -6.71 2.01
C ASN A 489 33.08 -7.29 0.77
N ALA A 490 32.38 -6.47 -0.01
CA ALA A 490 31.83 -6.86 -1.31
C ALA A 490 32.92 -7.26 -2.34
N ALA A 491 34.13 -6.70 -2.21
CA ALA A 491 35.31 -7.08 -2.99
C ALA A 491 36.11 -8.28 -2.39
N GLY A 492 35.64 -8.88 -1.29
CA GLY A 492 36.34 -9.97 -0.59
C GLY A 492 37.59 -9.56 0.21
N LEU A 493 37.94 -8.27 0.23
CA LEU A 493 39.14 -7.69 0.84
C LEU A 493 39.03 -7.54 2.37
N LYS A 494 38.49 -8.56 3.04
CA LYS A 494 38.15 -8.54 4.48
C LYS A 494 39.30 -8.11 5.40
N ARG A 495 40.54 -8.50 5.08
CA ARG A 495 41.75 -8.10 5.86
C ARG A 495 42.08 -6.61 5.71
N THR A 496 41.86 -6.03 4.52
CA THR A 496 42.06 -4.60 4.25
C THR A 496 41.00 -3.74 4.95
N ALA A 497 39.75 -4.22 4.99
CA ALA A 497 38.69 -3.63 5.78
C ALA A 497 39.03 -3.64 7.29
N LEU A 498 39.51 -4.76 7.81
CA LEU A 498 39.90 -4.87 9.22
C LEU A 498 41.07 -3.93 9.57
N SER A 499 42.16 -3.97 8.81
CA SER A 499 43.32 -3.08 9.05
C SER A 499 43.00 -1.59 8.85
N THR A 500 41.91 -1.26 8.13
CA THR A 500 41.35 0.09 8.09
C THR A 500 40.68 0.47 9.41
N LEU A 501 39.84 -0.41 9.95
CA LEU A 501 39.09 -0.15 11.18
C LEU A 501 39.95 -0.25 12.45
N GLU A 502 40.91 -1.18 12.52
CA GLU A 502 41.90 -1.27 13.60
C GLU A 502 42.65 0.07 13.78
N ARG A 503 43.00 0.73 12.67
CA ARG A 503 43.67 2.05 12.69
C ARG A 503 42.76 3.21 13.10
N ALA A 504 41.46 3.12 12.82
CA ALA A 504 40.48 4.12 13.29
C ALA A 504 40.17 3.94 14.78
N LEU A 505 39.92 2.71 15.22
CA LEU A 505 39.69 2.39 16.64
C LEU A 505 40.91 2.73 17.52
N ALA A 506 42.13 2.69 16.97
CA ALA A 506 43.33 3.14 17.66
C ALA A 506 43.38 4.67 17.90
N ARG A 507 42.66 5.48 17.10
CA ARG A 507 42.56 6.95 17.26
C ARG A 507 41.33 7.35 18.05
N ASN A 508 40.19 6.71 17.82
CA ASN A 508 38.96 6.86 18.61
C ASN A 508 38.59 5.54 19.32
N PRO A 509 39.25 5.21 20.46
CA PRO A 509 39.05 3.95 21.19
C PRO A 509 37.73 3.88 22.00
N HIS A 510 36.87 4.89 21.87
CA HIS A 510 35.63 5.04 22.62
C HIS A 510 34.36 5.08 21.75
N SER A 511 34.48 5.30 20.43
CA SER A 511 33.36 5.16 19.49
C SER A 511 32.75 3.76 19.58
N VAL A 512 31.46 3.74 19.84
CA VAL A 512 30.61 2.56 19.91
C VAL A 512 30.55 1.87 18.54
N LEU A 513 30.31 2.66 17.48
CA LEU A 513 30.22 2.15 16.12
C LEU A 513 31.54 1.51 15.64
N LEU A 514 32.70 2.11 15.94
CA LEU A 514 33.99 1.47 15.61
C LEU A 514 34.21 0.15 16.35
N LEU A 515 33.83 0.05 17.62
CA LEU A 515 33.94 -1.21 18.37
C LEU A 515 33.10 -2.32 17.72
N ASN A 516 31.84 -2.03 17.37
CA ASN A 516 30.95 -2.96 16.65
C ASN A 516 31.55 -3.35 15.28
N MET A 517 32.00 -2.38 14.48
CA MET A 517 32.54 -2.63 13.15
C MET A 517 33.82 -3.48 13.18
N VAL A 518 34.76 -3.23 14.11
CA VAL A 518 35.97 -4.06 14.24
C VAL A 518 35.62 -5.46 14.73
N ALA A 519 34.75 -5.59 15.73
CA ALA A 519 34.28 -6.88 16.24
C ALA A 519 33.63 -7.75 15.15
N SER A 520 32.66 -7.19 14.43
CA SER A 520 31.98 -7.83 13.30
C SER A 520 32.98 -8.26 12.22
N GLN A 521 33.97 -7.42 11.91
CA GLN A 521 35.00 -7.72 10.91
C GLN A 521 36.01 -8.79 11.36
N LEU A 522 36.34 -8.85 12.66
CA LEU A 522 37.13 -9.94 13.27
C LEU A 522 36.38 -11.26 13.21
N GLY A 523 35.09 -11.27 13.57
CA GLY A 523 34.19 -12.42 13.45
C GLY A 523 34.08 -12.91 12.01
N ALA A 524 33.90 -12.01 11.05
CA ALA A 524 33.85 -12.30 9.61
C ALA A 524 35.18 -12.85 9.02
N LEU A 525 36.27 -12.83 9.80
CA LEU A 525 37.59 -13.41 9.50
C LEU A 525 37.94 -14.62 10.40
N GLY A 526 37.07 -15.02 11.33
CA GLY A 526 37.31 -16.11 12.28
C GLY A 526 38.23 -15.78 13.45
N ARG A 527 38.60 -14.50 13.67
CA ARG A 527 39.40 -14.01 14.82
C ARG A 527 38.51 -13.88 16.07
N THR A 528 37.94 -15.01 16.51
CA THR A 528 36.82 -15.04 17.47
C THR A 528 37.15 -14.55 18.88
N THR A 529 38.35 -14.79 19.39
CA THR A 529 38.78 -14.28 20.72
C THR A 529 38.84 -12.75 20.73
N GLU A 530 39.52 -12.18 19.73
CA GLU A 530 39.72 -10.75 19.59
C GLU A 530 38.41 -10.02 19.26
N ALA A 531 37.49 -10.68 18.54
CA ALA A 531 36.12 -10.20 18.37
C ALA A 531 35.42 -10.07 19.73
N ALA A 532 35.42 -11.13 20.54
CA ALA A 532 34.75 -11.14 21.85
C ALA A 532 35.28 -10.07 22.83
N GLU A 533 36.58 -9.78 22.81
CA GLU A 533 37.19 -8.71 23.63
C GLU A 533 36.71 -7.30 23.21
N LEU A 534 36.47 -7.07 21.91
CA LEU A 534 35.90 -5.81 21.43
C LEU A 534 34.37 -5.75 21.58
N GLU A 535 33.69 -6.89 21.49
CA GLU A 535 32.27 -7.03 21.84
C GLU A 535 32.04 -6.64 23.31
N GLU A 536 32.87 -7.11 24.26
CA GLU A 536 32.79 -6.70 25.67
C GLU A 536 32.93 -5.17 25.85
N ARG A 537 33.85 -4.54 25.12
CA ARG A 537 34.01 -3.08 25.11
C ARG A 537 32.81 -2.35 24.48
N TYR A 538 32.17 -2.92 23.47
CA TYR A 538 30.94 -2.40 22.86
C TYR A 538 29.75 -2.52 23.83
N PHE A 539 29.53 -3.68 24.44
CA PHE A 539 28.45 -3.95 25.39
C PHE A 539 28.38 -2.97 26.56
N THR A 540 29.52 -2.54 27.10
CA THR A 540 29.57 -1.56 28.20
C THR A 540 29.06 -0.16 27.81
N ARG A 541 28.73 0.04 26.52
CA ARG A 541 28.24 1.29 25.92
C ARG A 541 26.91 1.13 25.15
N ARG A 542 26.52 -0.11 24.79
CA ARG A 542 25.22 -0.50 24.20
C ARG A 542 24.73 -1.82 24.80
N PHE A 543 24.25 -1.75 26.03
CA PHE A 543 23.54 -2.83 26.70
C PHE A 543 22.15 -3.11 26.08
N ASP A 544 21.64 -2.15 25.30
CA ASP A 544 20.28 -2.07 24.75
C ASP A 544 20.11 -2.56 23.31
N ASP A 545 21.21 -2.92 22.61
CA ASP A 545 21.11 -3.33 21.21
C ASP A 545 20.46 -4.72 21.08
N SER A 546 19.16 -4.73 20.79
CA SER A 546 18.33 -5.93 20.68
C SER A 546 18.76 -6.87 19.55
N THR A 547 19.25 -6.32 18.42
CA THR A 547 19.74 -7.11 17.29
C THR A 547 20.97 -7.90 17.72
N TYR A 548 21.93 -7.18 18.30
CA TYR A 548 23.18 -7.74 18.75
C TYR A 548 22.98 -8.74 19.91
N LEU A 549 22.13 -8.41 20.90
CA LEU A 549 21.79 -9.31 22.02
C LEU A 549 21.16 -10.62 21.53
N THR A 550 20.28 -10.54 20.53
CA THR A 550 19.65 -11.73 19.92
C THR A 550 20.69 -12.63 19.26
N ASN A 551 21.61 -12.06 18.48
CA ASN A 551 22.68 -12.81 17.82
C ASN A 551 23.57 -13.57 18.82
N GLN A 552 23.90 -12.96 19.97
CA GLN A 552 24.70 -13.63 21.01
C GLN A 552 23.91 -14.67 21.82
N LEU A 553 22.61 -14.45 22.03
CA LEU A 553 21.71 -15.44 22.62
C LEU A 553 21.59 -16.68 21.72
N GLU A 554 21.39 -16.49 20.41
CA GLU A 554 21.39 -17.57 19.41
C GLU A 554 22.75 -18.28 19.35
N LEU A 555 23.88 -17.54 19.38
CA LEU A 555 25.21 -18.13 19.42
C LEU A 555 25.44 -18.95 20.70
N ALA A 556 24.93 -18.52 21.85
CA ALA A 556 25.01 -19.24 23.11
C ALA A 556 24.13 -20.51 23.11
N MET A 557 22.94 -20.46 22.51
CA MET A 557 22.06 -21.61 22.28
C MET A 557 22.73 -22.62 21.33
N ASN A 558 23.28 -22.17 20.20
CA ASN A 558 23.98 -23.01 19.23
C ASN A 558 25.24 -23.68 19.81
N ARG A 559 25.96 -22.97 20.70
CA ARG A 559 27.07 -23.53 21.50
C ARG A 559 26.61 -24.40 22.68
N ARG A 560 25.31 -24.55 22.90
CA ARG A 560 24.69 -25.25 24.04
C ARG A 560 25.25 -24.83 25.40
N SER A 561 25.45 -23.53 25.60
CA SER A 561 25.94 -22.95 26.86
C SER A 561 24.80 -22.35 27.68
N PRO A 562 24.32 -23.02 28.76
CA PRO A 562 23.19 -22.52 29.54
C PRO A 562 23.52 -21.22 30.27
N ALA A 563 24.74 -21.10 30.80
CA ALA A 563 25.18 -19.92 31.54
C ALA A 563 25.25 -18.67 30.64
N ALA A 564 25.79 -18.78 29.43
CA ALA A 564 25.83 -17.68 28.48
C ALA A 564 24.43 -17.32 27.96
N SER A 565 23.57 -18.31 27.71
CA SER A 565 22.20 -18.07 27.23
C SER A 565 21.33 -17.42 28.30
N ALA A 566 21.46 -17.84 29.57
CA ALA A 566 20.80 -17.19 30.69
C ALA A 566 21.27 -15.74 30.86
N HIS A 567 22.57 -15.47 30.72
CA HIS A 567 23.13 -14.12 30.80
C HIS A 567 22.59 -13.20 29.71
N TRP A 568 22.57 -13.62 28.45
CA TRP A 568 22.03 -12.80 27.36
C TRP A 568 20.52 -12.61 27.48
N LEU A 569 19.78 -13.63 27.90
CA LEU A 569 18.34 -13.53 28.10
C LEU A 569 17.98 -12.56 29.23
N GLU A 570 18.69 -12.59 30.36
CA GLU A 570 18.50 -11.66 31.47
C GLU A 570 18.71 -10.20 31.04
N ARG A 571 19.70 -9.93 30.17
CA ARG A 571 19.91 -8.59 29.61
C ARG A 571 18.76 -8.13 28.71
N VAL A 572 18.31 -8.97 27.77
CA VAL A 572 17.15 -8.65 26.91
C VAL A 572 15.90 -8.37 27.76
N GLN A 573 15.61 -9.22 28.75
CA GLN A 573 14.49 -9.04 29.68
C GLN A 573 14.63 -7.80 30.59
N SER A 574 15.84 -7.31 30.83
CA SER A 574 16.08 -6.12 31.64
C SER A 574 15.99 -4.82 30.83
N ALA A 575 16.44 -4.85 29.58
CA ALA A 575 16.38 -3.74 28.63
C ALA A 575 14.95 -3.51 28.09
N ASP A 576 14.20 -4.57 27.81
CA ASP A 576 12.83 -4.48 27.28
C ASP A 576 11.86 -5.47 27.96
N PRO A 577 11.46 -5.22 29.22
CA PRO A 577 10.62 -6.12 30.02
C PRO A 577 9.15 -6.15 29.58
N GLN A 578 8.73 -5.18 28.76
CA GLN A 578 7.33 -4.97 28.35
C GLN A 578 6.97 -5.72 27.07
N SER A 579 7.96 -6.06 26.24
CA SER A 579 7.76 -6.63 24.92
C SER A 579 7.29 -8.07 24.96
N LEU A 580 6.17 -8.34 24.29
CA LEU A 580 5.61 -9.68 24.14
C LEU A 580 6.61 -10.67 23.51
N TRP A 581 7.36 -10.20 22.52
CA TRP A 581 8.38 -10.98 21.80
C TRP A 581 9.54 -11.41 22.71
N VAL A 582 9.94 -10.58 23.68
CA VAL A 582 10.99 -10.93 24.65
C VAL A 582 10.57 -12.12 25.53
N HIS A 583 9.30 -12.21 25.91
CA HIS A 583 8.78 -13.34 26.70
C HIS A 583 8.61 -14.62 25.85
N GLN A 584 8.25 -14.50 24.56
CA GLN A 584 8.27 -15.62 23.62
C GLN A 584 9.70 -16.14 23.37
N LEU A 585 10.68 -15.24 23.23
CA LEU A 585 12.10 -15.57 23.09
C LEU A 585 12.64 -16.28 24.34
N ALA A 586 12.29 -15.79 25.53
CA ALA A 586 12.61 -16.45 26.80
C ALA A 586 12.09 -17.89 26.86
N ALA A 587 10.86 -18.12 26.42
CA ALA A 587 10.28 -19.45 26.35
C ALA A 587 11.04 -20.37 25.38
N ARG A 588 11.43 -19.86 24.21
CA ARG A 588 12.24 -20.58 23.21
C ARG A 588 13.60 -21.00 23.78
N VAL A 589 14.28 -20.12 24.52
CA VAL A 589 15.56 -20.41 25.18
C VAL A 589 15.38 -21.52 26.23
N HIS A 590 14.44 -21.36 27.16
CA HIS A 590 14.20 -22.34 28.22
C HIS A 590 13.78 -23.72 27.67
N ARG A 591 12.94 -23.75 26.62
CA ARG A 591 12.58 -24.98 25.89
C ARG A 591 13.81 -25.64 25.26
N GLY A 592 14.68 -24.87 24.62
CA GLY A 592 15.94 -25.35 24.01
C GLY A 592 16.95 -25.94 25.00
N PHE A 593 16.89 -25.57 26.27
CA PHE A 593 17.71 -26.15 27.36
C PHE A 593 16.97 -27.20 28.21
N ALA A 594 15.78 -27.64 27.78
CA ALA A 594 14.92 -28.57 28.53
C ALA A 594 14.55 -28.08 29.95
N GLU A 595 14.25 -26.78 30.09
CA GLU A 595 13.72 -26.15 31.30
C GLU A 595 12.21 -25.84 31.16
N PRO A 596 11.32 -26.84 31.01
CA PRO A 596 9.93 -26.63 30.57
C PRO A 596 9.11 -25.73 31.49
N GLU A 597 9.27 -25.85 32.82
CA GLU A 597 8.52 -25.02 33.76
C GLU A 597 8.97 -23.54 33.73
N ARG A 598 10.23 -23.26 33.35
CA ARG A 598 10.69 -21.87 33.08
C ARG A 598 10.16 -21.36 31.74
N ALA A 599 10.03 -22.23 30.74
CA ALA A 599 9.42 -21.88 29.46
C ALA A 599 7.93 -21.58 29.60
N LEU A 600 7.18 -22.39 30.37
CA LEU A 600 5.78 -22.12 30.72
C LEU A 600 5.64 -20.82 31.52
N ALA A 601 6.50 -20.58 32.51
CA ALA A 601 6.49 -19.32 33.28
C ALA A 601 6.83 -18.07 32.42
N ALA A 602 7.55 -18.22 31.31
CA ALA A 602 7.76 -17.15 30.34
C ALA A 602 6.54 -16.93 29.44
N LEU A 603 5.91 -18.01 28.96
CA LEU A 603 4.68 -17.96 28.15
C LEU A 603 3.49 -17.40 28.93
N GLU A 604 3.39 -17.67 30.24
CA GLU A 604 2.34 -17.09 31.08
C GLU A 604 2.47 -15.56 31.16
N ARG A 605 3.70 -15.03 31.28
CA ARG A 605 3.96 -13.58 31.27
C ARG A 605 3.62 -12.94 29.93
N ALA A 606 3.83 -13.66 28.84
CA ALA A 606 3.36 -13.23 27.52
C ALA A 606 1.82 -13.24 27.44
N ARG A 607 1.16 -14.25 28.03
CA ARG A 607 -0.30 -14.38 28.06
C ARG A 607 -0.99 -13.36 28.98
N GLU A 608 -0.35 -12.92 30.06
CA GLU A 608 -0.79 -11.76 30.87
C GLU A 608 -0.82 -10.46 30.05
N LEU A 609 0.18 -10.29 29.18
CA LEU A 609 0.30 -9.13 28.30
C LEU A 609 -0.74 -9.18 27.17
N ALA A 610 -0.75 -10.27 26.38
CA ALA A 610 -1.69 -10.47 25.27
C ALA A 610 -2.33 -11.88 25.31
N PRO A 611 -3.49 -12.05 25.99
CA PRO A 611 -4.14 -13.36 26.16
C PRO A 611 -4.57 -14.06 24.85
N GLU A 612 -4.80 -13.27 23.79
CA GLU A 612 -5.29 -13.72 22.49
C GLU A 612 -4.19 -13.78 21.42
N ASP A 613 -2.90 -13.72 21.80
CA ASP A 613 -1.80 -13.86 20.85
C ASP A 613 -1.63 -15.31 20.38
N VAL A 614 -1.94 -15.56 19.10
CA VAL A 614 -1.84 -16.88 18.47
C VAL A 614 -0.41 -17.45 18.53
N GLY A 615 0.64 -16.62 18.50
CA GLY A 615 2.04 -17.05 18.62
C GLY A 615 2.39 -17.55 20.03
N VAL A 616 1.92 -16.88 21.08
CA VAL A 616 2.01 -17.33 22.48
C VAL A 616 1.23 -18.62 22.66
N LEU A 617 -0.03 -18.67 22.20
CA LEU A 617 -0.88 -19.86 22.30
C LEU A 617 -0.23 -21.06 21.59
N ARG A 618 0.30 -20.88 20.37
CA ARG A 618 0.98 -21.93 19.59
C ARG A 618 2.24 -22.44 20.31
N SER A 619 3.09 -21.52 20.75
CA SER A 619 4.32 -21.83 21.50
C SER A 619 4.03 -22.61 22.79
N THR A 620 2.90 -22.30 23.43
CA THR A 620 2.40 -23.00 24.63
C THR A 620 1.85 -24.38 24.27
N ALA A 621 1.02 -24.49 23.23
CA ALA A 621 0.45 -25.76 22.77
C ALA A 621 1.53 -26.76 22.38
N ASP A 622 2.54 -26.33 21.60
CA ASP A 622 3.66 -27.19 21.19
C ASP A 622 4.48 -27.69 22.39
N LEU A 623 4.72 -26.84 23.40
CA LEU A 623 5.41 -27.23 24.64
C LEU A 623 4.58 -28.19 25.50
N HIS A 624 3.26 -28.01 25.58
CA HIS A 624 2.38 -29.00 26.21
C HIS A 624 2.42 -30.35 25.47
N GLY A 625 2.54 -30.34 24.14
CA GLY A 625 2.72 -31.54 23.33
C GLY A 625 4.02 -32.30 23.63
N GLU A 626 5.15 -31.59 23.74
CA GLU A 626 6.44 -32.17 24.14
C GLU A 626 6.40 -32.77 25.55
N LEU A 627 5.63 -32.16 26.46
CA LEU A 627 5.40 -32.64 27.83
C LEU A 627 4.36 -33.77 27.92
N GLY A 628 3.83 -34.25 26.80
CA GLY A 628 2.78 -35.27 26.76
C GLY A 628 1.41 -34.81 27.30
N ARG A 629 1.26 -33.52 27.61
CA ARG A 629 0.03 -32.88 28.12
C ARG A 629 -0.94 -32.62 26.96
N ARG A 630 -1.35 -33.69 26.27
CA ARG A 630 -2.08 -33.64 24.98
C ARG A 630 -3.40 -32.89 25.05
N ASP A 631 -4.17 -33.05 26.13
CA ASP A 631 -5.47 -32.38 26.28
C ASP A 631 -5.32 -30.85 26.29
N GLU A 632 -4.30 -30.33 26.99
CA GLU A 632 -3.98 -28.89 27.02
C GLU A 632 -3.40 -28.41 25.69
N GLN A 633 -2.58 -29.22 25.01
CA GLN A 633 -2.13 -28.90 23.66
C GLN A 633 -3.33 -28.76 22.71
N LEU A 634 -4.23 -29.75 22.71
CA LEU A 634 -5.41 -29.77 21.84
C LEU A 634 -6.34 -28.59 22.15
N ARG A 635 -6.62 -28.33 23.43
CA ARG A 635 -7.40 -27.17 23.88
C ARG A 635 -6.82 -25.85 23.36
N LEU A 636 -5.49 -25.68 23.44
CA LEU A 636 -4.82 -24.48 22.94
C LEU A 636 -4.83 -24.38 21.40
N MET A 637 -4.73 -25.49 20.65
CA MET A 637 -4.93 -25.49 19.19
C MET A 637 -6.37 -25.15 18.81
N GLN A 638 -7.36 -25.65 19.56
CA GLN A 638 -8.77 -25.30 19.38
C GLN A 638 -9.06 -23.83 19.76
N ASP A 639 -8.36 -23.27 20.76
CA ASP A 639 -8.40 -21.84 21.08
C ASP A 639 -7.79 -20.99 19.94
N ILE A 640 -6.68 -21.42 19.34
CA ILE A 640 -6.10 -20.79 18.13
C ILE A 640 -7.10 -20.81 16.97
N LEU A 641 -7.72 -21.96 16.67
CA LEU A 641 -8.70 -22.07 15.59
C LEU A 641 -9.99 -21.27 15.85
N ARG A 642 -10.30 -20.95 17.12
CA ARG A 642 -11.39 -20.03 17.47
C ARG A 642 -11.05 -18.56 17.22
N LEU A 643 -9.76 -18.19 17.30
CA LEU A 643 -9.26 -16.85 17.01
C LEU A 643 -8.94 -16.65 15.51
N ARG A 644 -8.42 -17.69 14.86
CA ARG A 644 -7.99 -17.73 13.46
C ARG A 644 -8.36 -19.09 12.82
N PRO A 645 -9.60 -19.26 12.32
CA PRO A 645 -10.06 -20.54 11.76
C PRO A 645 -9.26 -21.05 10.54
N GLN A 646 -8.60 -20.12 9.83
CA GLN A 646 -7.77 -20.41 8.66
C GLN A 646 -6.29 -20.72 8.99
N ASP A 647 -5.91 -20.81 10.27
CA ASP A 647 -4.54 -21.13 10.68
C ASP A 647 -4.16 -22.55 10.24
N ARG A 648 -3.45 -22.65 9.10
CA ARG A 648 -3.15 -23.92 8.42
C ARG A 648 -2.48 -24.92 9.35
N ASP A 649 -1.49 -24.46 10.10
CA ASP A 649 -0.60 -25.33 10.89
C ASP A 649 -1.26 -25.78 12.20
N ALA A 650 -2.17 -24.98 12.78
CA ALA A 650 -3.05 -25.46 13.85
C ALA A 650 -4.10 -26.46 13.31
N ARG A 651 -4.67 -26.17 12.14
CA ARG A 651 -5.73 -26.95 11.49
C ARG A 651 -5.25 -28.35 11.07
N GLU A 652 -4.14 -28.45 10.35
CA GLU A 652 -3.53 -29.74 9.96
C GLU A 652 -3.05 -30.55 11.18
N TYR A 653 -2.68 -29.89 12.29
CA TYR A 653 -2.26 -30.57 13.51
C TYR A 653 -3.44 -31.15 14.31
N VAL A 654 -4.56 -30.42 14.38
CA VAL A 654 -5.82 -30.94 14.97
C VAL A 654 -6.35 -32.11 14.15
N GLU A 655 -6.41 -31.98 12.82
CA GLU A 655 -6.82 -33.07 11.90
C GLU A 655 -5.90 -34.31 11.93
N HIS A 656 -4.70 -34.20 12.49
CA HIS A 656 -3.79 -35.33 12.71
C HIS A 656 -3.98 -36.02 14.07
N ILE A 657 -4.38 -35.29 15.11
CA ILE A 657 -4.64 -35.84 16.45
C ILE A 657 -6.07 -36.36 16.57
N GLU A 658 -7.04 -35.57 16.13
CA GLU A 658 -8.44 -35.94 16.00
C GLU A 658 -8.69 -36.26 14.52
N PRO A 659 -8.79 -37.56 14.11
CA PRO A 659 -8.99 -37.91 12.71
C PRO A 659 -10.29 -37.25 12.21
N PRO A 660 -10.26 -36.57 11.05
CA PRO A 660 -11.22 -35.51 10.76
C PRO A 660 -12.65 -36.04 10.66
N GLU A 661 -13.54 -35.46 11.47
CA GLU A 661 -14.95 -35.38 11.08
C GLU A 661 -15.05 -34.71 9.70
N GLN A 662 -15.93 -35.21 8.84
CA GLN A 662 -16.15 -34.63 7.52
C GLN A 662 -16.51 -33.14 7.66
N LYS A 663 -15.68 -32.26 7.08
CA LYS A 663 -15.77 -30.82 7.33
C LYS A 663 -17.17 -30.27 7.00
N PRO A 664 -17.66 -29.24 7.72
CA PRO A 664 -19.04 -28.74 7.56
C PRO A 664 -19.43 -28.22 6.17
N ASP A 665 -18.46 -28.04 5.27
CA ASP A 665 -18.61 -27.72 3.85
C ASP A 665 -18.48 -28.96 2.92
N GLU A 666 -17.68 -29.96 3.28
CA GLU A 666 -17.51 -31.20 2.52
C GLU A 666 -18.73 -32.14 2.62
N VAL A 667 -19.61 -31.97 3.62
CA VAL A 667 -20.86 -32.73 3.78
C VAL A 667 -21.90 -32.50 2.67
N TYR A 668 -21.74 -31.46 1.85
CA TYR A 668 -22.61 -31.21 0.70
C TYR A 668 -22.15 -31.94 -0.57
N ALA A 669 -20.97 -32.57 -0.57
CA ALA A 669 -20.49 -33.34 -1.71
C ALA A 669 -21.31 -34.63 -1.89
N HIS A 670 -21.87 -34.84 -3.08
CA HIS A 670 -22.60 -36.06 -3.40
C HIS A 670 -21.64 -37.26 -3.47
N ALA A 671 -22.12 -38.43 -3.06
CA ALA A 671 -21.38 -39.69 -3.22
C ALA A 671 -21.42 -40.19 -4.68
N PRO A 672 -20.47 -41.03 -5.15
CA PRO A 672 -20.48 -41.57 -6.50
C PRO A 672 -21.79 -42.27 -6.87
N GLU A 673 -22.38 -42.98 -5.92
CA GLU A 673 -23.65 -43.70 -6.09
C GLU A 673 -24.83 -42.75 -6.37
N GLU A 674 -24.70 -41.45 -6.09
CA GLU A 674 -25.70 -40.43 -6.41
C GLU A 674 -25.49 -39.85 -7.80
N PHE A 675 -24.30 -39.34 -8.12
CA PHE A 675 -24.06 -38.70 -9.41
C PHE A 675 -23.95 -39.72 -10.57
N LEU A 676 -23.51 -40.95 -10.33
CA LEU A 676 -23.48 -41.99 -11.37
C LEU A 676 -24.89 -42.40 -11.83
N LYS A 677 -25.94 -42.21 -11.01
CA LYS A 677 -27.34 -42.37 -11.46
C LYS A 677 -27.71 -41.35 -12.56
N LEU A 678 -27.05 -40.20 -12.60
CA LEU A 678 -27.25 -39.15 -13.60
C LEU A 678 -26.49 -39.41 -14.91
N ARG A 679 -25.65 -40.47 -15.00
CA ARG A 679 -24.82 -40.77 -16.19
C ARG A 679 -25.60 -41.10 -17.48
N HIS A 680 -26.92 -41.08 -17.44
CA HIS A 680 -27.82 -41.28 -18.57
C HIS A 680 -28.81 -40.11 -18.79
N ALA A 681 -28.74 -39.03 -17.99
CA ALA A 681 -29.64 -37.89 -18.08
C ALA A 681 -29.48 -37.12 -19.41
N PRO A 682 -30.56 -36.54 -20.00
CA PRO A 682 -30.52 -35.99 -21.35
C PRO A 682 -29.41 -34.94 -21.57
N ALA A 683 -28.61 -35.13 -22.61
CA ALA A 683 -27.53 -34.22 -23.00
C ALA A 683 -27.97 -33.13 -24.01
N ALA A 684 -29.23 -33.14 -24.45
CA ALA A 684 -29.83 -32.15 -25.36
C ALA A 684 -29.06 -31.87 -26.68
N GLY A 685 -28.16 -32.76 -27.11
CA GLY A 685 -27.31 -32.58 -28.29
C GLY A 685 -25.93 -31.96 -28.02
N HIS A 686 -25.59 -31.67 -26.75
CA HIS A 686 -24.26 -31.18 -26.37
C HIS A 686 -23.25 -32.34 -26.28
N ASN A 687 -21.98 -32.04 -26.63
CA ASN A 687 -20.89 -33.03 -26.65
C ASN A 687 -20.33 -33.37 -25.25
N ARG A 688 -20.73 -32.63 -24.22
CA ARG A 688 -20.41 -32.83 -22.81
C ARG A 688 -21.67 -32.49 -21.98
N ARG A 689 -21.76 -33.02 -20.77
CA ARG A 689 -22.74 -32.62 -19.76
C ARG A 689 -22.09 -32.57 -18.38
N THR A 690 -22.60 -31.71 -17.51
CA THR A 690 -22.24 -31.70 -16.09
C THR A 690 -23.34 -32.38 -15.26
N LEU A 691 -22.95 -33.32 -14.42
CA LEU A 691 -23.85 -34.11 -13.55
C LEU A 691 -24.04 -33.43 -12.18
N ARG A 692 -23.00 -32.75 -11.69
CA ARG A 692 -22.98 -32.00 -10.42
C ARG A 692 -22.02 -30.82 -10.57
N ASP A 693 -22.51 -29.61 -10.31
CA ASP A 693 -21.67 -28.44 -10.04
C ASP A 693 -22.02 -27.93 -8.63
N LEU A 694 -21.10 -28.08 -7.69
CA LEU A 694 -21.25 -27.65 -6.30
C LEU A 694 -20.17 -26.63 -5.96
N THR A 695 -20.59 -25.50 -5.40
CA THR A 695 -19.73 -24.55 -4.70
C THR A 695 -20.19 -24.39 -3.26
N VAL A 696 -19.29 -24.54 -2.30
CA VAL A 696 -19.53 -24.22 -0.89
C VAL A 696 -18.54 -23.14 -0.45
N SER A 697 -19.03 -21.93 -0.23
CA SER A 697 -18.26 -20.80 0.28
C SER A 697 -18.51 -20.63 1.76
N THR A 698 -17.48 -20.81 2.59
CA THR A 698 -17.51 -20.55 4.03
C THR A 698 -16.81 -19.24 4.31
N VAL A 699 -17.51 -18.26 4.90
CA VAL A 699 -16.95 -16.99 5.37
C VAL A 699 -16.72 -17.08 6.87
N TYR A 700 -15.55 -16.68 7.35
CA TYR A 700 -15.16 -16.74 8.76
C TYR A 700 -15.40 -15.41 9.51
N PRO A 701 -15.40 -15.39 10.85
CA PRO A 701 -15.59 -14.17 11.64
C PRO A 701 -14.62 -13.02 11.30
N ASN A 702 -13.39 -13.33 10.88
CA ASN A 702 -12.36 -12.38 10.46
C ASN A 702 -12.45 -11.95 8.97
N GLY A 703 -13.53 -12.29 8.26
CA GLY A 703 -13.82 -11.81 6.91
C GLY A 703 -13.23 -12.65 5.77
N LEU A 704 -12.22 -13.49 6.06
CA LEU A 704 -11.64 -14.42 5.09
C LEU A 704 -12.59 -15.58 4.77
N SER A 705 -12.32 -16.26 3.66
CA SER A 705 -13.17 -17.31 3.12
C SER A 705 -12.45 -18.61 2.77
N SER A 706 -13.24 -19.65 2.56
CA SER A 706 -12.82 -20.95 2.02
C SER A 706 -13.87 -21.41 1.02
N ARG A 707 -13.45 -21.82 -0.18
CA ARG A 707 -14.33 -22.28 -1.26
C ARG A 707 -14.04 -23.73 -1.58
N PHE A 708 -14.88 -24.64 -1.09
CA PHE A 708 -14.91 -26.03 -1.52
C PHE A 708 -15.73 -26.19 -2.81
N ARG A 709 -15.29 -27.07 -3.71
CA ARG A 709 -15.87 -27.33 -5.03
C ARG A 709 -15.95 -28.84 -5.28
N GLN A 710 -17.10 -29.32 -5.76
CA GLN A 710 -17.24 -30.62 -6.41
C GLN A 710 -17.81 -30.41 -7.81
N VAL A 711 -17.03 -30.76 -8.83
CA VAL A 711 -17.45 -30.72 -10.24
C VAL A 711 -17.45 -32.16 -10.75
N VAL A 712 -18.56 -32.59 -11.34
CA VAL A 712 -18.66 -33.91 -11.98
C VAL A 712 -19.20 -33.73 -13.40
N PHE A 713 -18.40 -34.07 -14.40
CA PHE A 713 -18.74 -33.92 -15.82
C PHE A 713 -18.54 -35.22 -16.61
N GLN A 714 -19.09 -35.27 -17.82
CA GLN A 714 -19.05 -36.46 -18.67
C GLN A 714 -18.92 -36.05 -20.16
N PRO A 715 -17.76 -36.24 -20.81
CA PRO A 715 -17.64 -36.13 -22.26
C PRO A 715 -18.44 -37.23 -22.97
N LEU A 716 -19.02 -36.89 -24.13
CA LEU A 716 -19.92 -37.76 -24.90
C LEU A 716 -19.46 -38.01 -26.34
N THR A 717 -18.34 -37.39 -26.75
CA THR A 717 -17.69 -37.60 -28.06
C THR A 717 -16.17 -37.59 -27.89
N ASP A 718 -15.43 -38.17 -28.85
CA ASP A 718 -13.95 -38.25 -28.79
C ASP A 718 -13.30 -36.87 -28.71
N SER A 719 -13.88 -35.87 -29.36
CA SER A 719 -13.43 -34.48 -29.30
C SER A 719 -13.59 -33.90 -27.89
N ALA A 720 -14.75 -34.09 -27.26
CA ALA A 720 -14.97 -33.66 -25.88
C ALA A 720 -14.09 -34.43 -24.89
N ALA A 721 -13.86 -35.73 -25.10
CA ALA A 721 -12.99 -36.55 -24.28
C ALA A 721 -11.50 -36.16 -24.42
N ALA A 722 -11.07 -35.74 -25.61
CA ALA A 722 -9.73 -35.21 -25.85
C ALA A 722 -9.53 -33.84 -25.20
N LEU A 723 -10.49 -32.91 -25.35
CA LEU A 723 -10.45 -31.58 -24.75
C LEU A 723 -10.53 -31.61 -23.22
N SER A 724 -11.30 -32.55 -22.64
CA SER A 724 -11.52 -32.61 -21.18
C SER A 724 -10.42 -33.36 -20.41
N ARG A 725 -9.29 -33.72 -21.03
CA ARG A 725 -8.14 -34.37 -20.35
C ARG A 725 -7.42 -33.46 -19.36
N GLN A 726 -7.66 -32.15 -19.43
CA GLN A 726 -7.15 -31.17 -18.51
C GLN A 726 -8.33 -30.34 -17.99
N TYR A 727 -8.37 -30.10 -16.68
CA TYR A 727 -9.26 -29.11 -16.07
C TYR A 727 -8.38 -28.05 -15.38
N ALA A 728 -8.77 -26.77 -15.52
CA ALA A 728 -8.03 -25.64 -14.97
C ALA A 728 -8.96 -24.73 -14.17
N PHE A 729 -8.45 -24.12 -13.10
CA PHE A 729 -9.15 -23.05 -12.37
C PHE A 729 -8.15 -22.03 -11.82
N GLN A 730 -8.61 -20.78 -11.68
CA GLN A 730 -7.79 -19.67 -11.19
C GLN A 730 -7.82 -19.56 -9.65
N TYR A 731 -6.71 -19.14 -9.07
CA TYR A 731 -6.57 -18.70 -7.68
C TYR A 731 -5.47 -17.63 -7.56
N GLN A 732 -5.42 -16.91 -6.44
CA GLN A 732 -4.42 -15.88 -6.16
C GLN A 732 -3.27 -16.44 -5.32
N ALA A 733 -2.10 -16.66 -5.92
CA ALA A 733 -1.00 -17.39 -5.28
C ALA A 733 -0.21 -16.60 -4.21
N ASP A 734 -0.54 -15.33 -3.98
CA ASP A 734 -0.03 -14.51 -2.88
C ASP A 734 -0.88 -14.61 -1.59
N SER A 735 -2.13 -15.08 -1.71
CA SER A 735 -3.17 -14.91 -0.69
C SER A 735 -4.03 -16.16 -0.48
N GLN A 736 -3.98 -17.13 -1.40
CA GLN A 736 -4.80 -18.35 -1.39
C GLN A 736 -3.96 -19.61 -1.59
N VAL A 737 -4.43 -20.74 -1.05
CA VAL A 737 -3.85 -22.07 -1.28
C VAL A 737 -4.88 -23.06 -1.84
N VAL A 738 -4.44 -23.92 -2.75
CA VAL A 738 -5.27 -24.98 -3.33
C VAL A 738 -5.05 -26.31 -2.59
N GLN A 739 -6.14 -26.99 -2.26
CA GLN A 739 -6.14 -28.37 -1.77
C GLN A 739 -6.93 -29.26 -2.73
N LEU A 740 -6.24 -30.11 -3.50
CA LEU A 740 -6.90 -31.17 -4.28
C LEU A 740 -7.38 -32.27 -3.31
N LYS A 741 -8.70 -32.53 -3.27
CA LYS A 741 -9.34 -33.52 -2.38
C LYS A 741 -9.70 -34.83 -3.08
N GLY A 742 -9.70 -34.85 -4.42
CA GLY A 742 -9.85 -36.04 -5.23
C GLY A 742 -10.04 -35.70 -6.70
N ALA A 743 -9.49 -36.50 -7.59
CA ALA A 743 -9.66 -36.37 -9.03
C ALA A 743 -9.74 -37.78 -9.61
N ARG A 744 -10.90 -38.15 -10.15
CA ARG A 744 -11.25 -39.55 -10.49
C ARG A 744 -11.95 -39.65 -11.84
N VAL A 745 -11.71 -40.76 -12.53
CA VAL A 745 -12.38 -41.12 -13.79
C VAL A 745 -13.07 -42.46 -13.60
N PHE A 746 -14.40 -42.44 -13.55
CA PHE A 746 -15.27 -43.61 -13.48
C PHE A 746 -15.57 -44.11 -14.89
N ARG A 747 -15.00 -45.27 -15.22
CA ARG A 747 -15.03 -45.87 -16.56
C ARG A 747 -16.35 -46.58 -16.88
N ALA A 748 -16.55 -46.90 -18.16
CA ALA A 748 -17.70 -47.68 -18.61
C ALA A 748 -17.77 -49.12 -18.02
N ASP A 749 -16.62 -49.74 -17.78
CA ASP A 749 -16.46 -51.10 -17.21
C ASP A 749 -16.59 -51.16 -15.68
N GLY A 750 -16.74 -50.01 -15.00
CA GLY A 750 -16.79 -49.89 -13.55
C GLY A 750 -15.43 -49.69 -12.87
N LYS A 751 -14.33 -49.67 -13.64
CA LYS A 751 -13.01 -49.27 -13.12
C LYS A 751 -13.03 -47.79 -12.70
N VAL A 752 -12.27 -47.45 -11.66
CA VAL A 752 -11.97 -46.07 -11.29
C VAL A 752 -10.47 -45.85 -11.46
N ASP A 753 -10.09 -44.90 -12.31
CA ASP A 753 -8.73 -44.37 -12.35
C ASP A 753 -8.67 -43.08 -11.50
N GLU A 754 -7.58 -42.86 -10.78
CA GLU A 754 -7.31 -41.56 -10.16
C GLU A 754 -6.39 -40.72 -11.08
N ALA A 755 -6.47 -39.39 -10.98
CA ALA A 755 -5.64 -38.49 -11.77
C ALA A 755 -4.16 -38.58 -11.34
N ILE A 756 -3.26 -38.42 -12.31
CA ILE A 756 -1.84 -38.78 -12.15
C ILE A 756 -0.99 -37.55 -11.82
N GLU A 757 -1.39 -36.37 -12.27
CA GLU A 757 -0.55 -35.17 -12.24
C GLU A 757 -1.39 -33.90 -12.05
N SER A 758 -0.89 -32.98 -11.23
CA SER A 758 -1.43 -31.63 -11.04
C SER A 758 -0.29 -30.64 -10.90
N GLY A 759 -0.45 -29.44 -11.46
CA GLY A 759 0.60 -28.42 -11.47
C GLY A 759 0.06 -27.02 -11.70
N GLU A 760 0.95 -26.04 -11.64
CA GLU A 760 0.61 -24.61 -11.61
C GLU A 760 1.22 -23.88 -12.82
N GLY A 761 0.57 -22.80 -13.26
CA GLY A 761 1.11 -21.91 -14.28
C GLY A 761 0.50 -20.51 -14.23
N ALA A 762 0.97 -19.62 -15.09
CA ALA A 762 0.37 -18.29 -15.25
C ALA A 762 -1.12 -18.40 -15.62
N ALA A 763 -1.93 -17.48 -15.09
CA ALA A 763 -3.30 -17.26 -15.55
C ALA A 763 -3.34 -16.49 -16.89
N ASP A 764 -2.41 -15.55 -17.06
CA ASP A 764 -2.41 -14.53 -18.12
C ASP A 764 -1.21 -14.63 -19.08
N ASP A 765 -1.15 -13.73 -20.06
CA ASP A 765 -0.07 -13.64 -21.04
C ASP A 765 1.33 -13.56 -20.37
N PRO A 766 2.36 -14.28 -20.87
CA PRO A 766 3.70 -14.29 -20.29
C PRO A 766 4.35 -12.90 -20.11
N SER A 767 3.93 -11.89 -20.88
CA SER A 767 4.42 -10.51 -20.76
C SER A 767 3.88 -9.77 -19.53
N ILE A 768 2.76 -10.21 -18.94
CA ILE A 768 2.18 -9.65 -17.70
C ILE A 768 2.13 -10.65 -16.53
N ALA A 769 2.35 -11.95 -16.77
CA ALA A 769 2.38 -13.01 -15.77
C ALA A 769 3.46 -12.87 -14.65
N MET A 770 4.33 -11.86 -14.73
CA MET A 770 5.29 -11.48 -13.68
C MET A 770 4.80 -10.32 -12.79
N TYR A 771 3.65 -9.72 -13.12
CA TYR A 771 3.07 -8.55 -12.43
C TYR A 771 1.75 -8.87 -11.69
N THR A 772 1.26 -10.09 -11.81
CA THR A 772 0.04 -10.60 -11.15
C THR A 772 0.31 -11.88 -10.34
N SER A 773 -0.42 -12.04 -9.24
CA SER A 773 -0.47 -13.25 -8.43
C SER A 773 -1.43 -14.32 -8.97
N ALA A 774 -2.22 -14.00 -10.01
CA ALA A 774 -3.16 -14.94 -10.60
C ALA A 774 -2.46 -16.15 -11.24
N ARG A 775 -2.83 -17.36 -10.79
CA ARG A 775 -2.32 -18.63 -11.31
C ARG A 775 -3.46 -19.56 -11.70
N ASN A 776 -3.23 -20.31 -12.77
CA ASN A 776 -4.05 -21.47 -13.12
C ASN A 776 -3.49 -22.70 -12.39
N PHE A 777 -4.34 -23.36 -11.60
CA PHE A 777 -4.08 -24.72 -11.11
C PHE A 777 -4.67 -25.71 -12.11
N TYR A 778 -3.84 -26.61 -12.63
CA TYR A 778 -4.18 -27.60 -13.64
C TYR A 778 -4.24 -29.00 -13.03
N VAL A 779 -5.28 -29.77 -13.37
CA VAL A 779 -5.42 -31.19 -13.07
C VAL A 779 -5.45 -31.96 -14.39
N GLN A 780 -4.55 -32.94 -14.54
CA GLN A 780 -4.41 -33.72 -15.76
C GLN A 780 -4.88 -35.17 -15.54
N PHE A 781 -5.90 -35.54 -16.30
CA PHE A 781 -6.53 -36.86 -16.23
C PHE A 781 -5.81 -37.85 -17.16
N PRO A 782 -5.91 -39.17 -16.90
CA PRO A 782 -5.57 -40.18 -17.91
C PRO A 782 -6.42 -39.99 -19.19
N ARG A 783 -6.08 -40.70 -20.28
CA ARG A 783 -6.89 -40.70 -21.51
C ARG A 783 -8.35 -41.01 -21.16
N LEU A 784 -9.23 -40.02 -21.33
CA LEU A 784 -10.68 -40.17 -21.26
C LEU A 784 -11.24 -40.77 -22.57
N GLU A 785 -12.35 -41.47 -22.45
CA GLU A 785 -13.16 -42.02 -23.55
C GLU A 785 -14.61 -41.50 -23.47
N PRO A 786 -15.39 -41.54 -24.58
CA PRO A 786 -16.78 -41.09 -24.57
C PRO A 786 -17.65 -41.88 -23.58
N GLY A 787 -18.26 -41.19 -22.61
CA GLY A 787 -19.12 -41.79 -21.59
C GLY A 787 -18.47 -42.03 -20.23
N ASP A 788 -17.16 -41.81 -20.09
CA ASP A 788 -16.46 -41.76 -18.80
C ASP A 788 -16.96 -40.58 -17.95
N VAL A 789 -17.21 -40.80 -16.66
CA VAL A 789 -17.59 -39.74 -15.72
C VAL A 789 -16.36 -39.28 -14.95
N VAL A 790 -16.06 -37.99 -14.98
CA VAL A 790 -14.93 -37.38 -14.26
C VAL A 790 -15.45 -36.65 -13.04
N GLU A 791 -14.91 -36.97 -11.86
CA GLU A 791 -15.10 -36.22 -10.62
C GLU A 791 -13.85 -35.41 -10.29
N LEU A 792 -14.03 -34.15 -9.91
CA LEU A 792 -13.00 -33.29 -9.33
C LEU A 792 -13.54 -32.67 -8.03
N ARG A 793 -12.81 -32.88 -6.92
CA ARG A 793 -13.04 -32.23 -5.62
C ARG A 793 -11.81 -31.41 -5.23
N TYR A 794 -12.00 -30.13 -4.92
CA TYR A 794 -10.93 -29.25 -4.46
C TYR A 794 -11.45 -28.19 -3.48
N ARG A 795 -10.53 -27.61 -2.70
CA ARG A 795 -10.78 -26.42 -1.88
C ARG A 795 -9.77 -25.34 -2.26
N VAL A 796 -10.20 -24.09 -2.26
CA VAL A 796 -9.33 -22.91 -2.24
C VAL A 796 -9.55 -22.22 -0.89
N ASP A 797 -8.51 -22.15 -0.05
CA ASP A 797 -8.54 -21.44 1.23
C ASP A 797 -7.84 -20.09 1.09
N ASP A 798 -8.44 -19.00 1.61
CA ASP A 798 -7.71 -17.76 1.86
C ASP A 798 -6.77 -17.96 3.07
N VAL A 799 -5.49 -17.66 2.92
CA VAL A 799 -4.43 -17.95 3.92
C VAL A 799 -3.68 -16.71 4.40
N THR A 800 -4.15 -15.51 4.05
CA THR A 800 -3.57 -14.26 4.57
C THR A 800 -3.77 -14.14 6.09
N PRO A 801 -2.92 -13.36 6.80
CA PRO A 801 -3.08 -13.14 8.24
C PRO A 801 -4.36 -12.39 8.64
N ARG A 802 -4.92 -11.58 7.71
CA ARG A 802 -6.12 -10.74 7.85
C ARG A 802 -6.85 -10.63 6.51
N ASN A 803 -8.15 -10.32 6.50
CA ASN A 803 -8.82 -9.86 5.28
C ASN A 803 -8.30 -8.47 4.91
N GLU A 804 -7.65 -8.32 3.76
CA GLU A 804 -7.16 -7.02 3.28
C GLU A 804 -8.30 -6.09 2.85
N PHE A 805 -9.50 -6.65 2.65
CA PHE A 805 -10.74 -5.89 2.42
C PHE A 805 -11.55 -5.65 3.71
N ALA A 806 -11.00 -6.01 4.87
CA ALA A 806 -11.58 -5.92 6.21
C ALA A 806 -12.97 -6.58 6.34
N ASP A 807 -14.06 -5.81 6.27
CA ASP A 807 -15.44 -6.31 6.37
C ASP A 807 -16.13 -6.53 5.02
N TYR A 808 -15.48 -6.18 3.91
CA TYR A 808 -15.99 -6.53 2.60
C TYR A 808 -15.76 -8.03 2.30
N PHE A 809 -16.86 -8.72 2.03
CA PHE A 809 -16.88 -9.97 1.27
C PHE A 809 -17.93 -9.81 0.17
N GLY A 810 -17.59 -10.21 -1.06
CA GLY A 810 -18.53 -10.23 -2.17
C GLY A 810 -18.13 -11.21 -3.26
N GLU A 811 -19.09 -12.00 -3.73
CA GLU A 811 -18.86 -13.16 -4.60
C GLU A 811 -19.99 -13.29 -5.63
N ILE A 812 -19.65 -13.64 -6.88
CA ILE A 812 -20.62 -14.02 -7.92
C ILE A 812 -20.36 -15.49 -8.29
N VAL A 813 -21.30 -16.37 -7.98
CA VAL A 813 -21.26 -17.78 -8.39
C VAL A 813 -22.24 -18.00 -9.54
N TYR A 814 -21.72 -18.28 -10.72
CA TYR A 814 -22.53 -18.72 -11.85
C TYR A 814 -22.92 -20.20 -11.65
N LEU A 815 -24.20 -20.51 -11.85
CA LEU A 815 -24.80 -21.84 -11.69
C LEU A 815 -25.30 -22.42 -13.02
N GLN A 816 -24.79 -21.87 -14.13
CA GLN A 816 -25.13 -22.19 -15.51
C GLN A 816 -23.90 -21.97 -16.39
N ASN A 817 -23.79 -22.73 -17.48
CA ASN A 817 -22.67 -22.69 -18.44
C ASN A 817 -23.17 -23.07 -19.85
N ASP A 818 -22.27 -23.42 -20.76
CA ASP A 818 -22.53 -23.80 -22.16
C ASP A 818 -22.93 -25.28 -22.37
N GLU A 819 -23.14 -26.03 -21.29
CA GLU A 819 -23.56 -27.44 -21.28
C GLU A 819 -24.74 -27.69 -20.32
N PRO A 820 -25.53 -28.77 -20.50
CA PRO A 820 -26.61 -29.08 -19.58
C PRO A 820 -26.05 -29.54 -18.23
N THR A 821 -26.47 -28.87 -17.15
CA THR A 821 -26.04 -29.15 -15.77
C THR A 821 -27.19 -29.77 -14.98
N GLN A 822 -27.09 -31.07 -14.68
CA GLN A 822 -28.20 -31.84 -14.08
C GLN A 822 -28.50 -31.46 -12.63
N ASN A 823 -27.49 -30.99 -11.90
CA ASN A 823 -27.64 -30.47 -10.55
C ASN A 823 -26.59 -29.36 -10.33
N ALA A 824 -27.06 -28.14 -10.09
CA ALA A 824 -26.24 -26.99 -9.71
C ALA A 824 -26.59 -26.57 -8.28
N GLU A 825 -25.58 -26.43 -7.42
CA GLU A 825 -25.75 -26.05 -6.02
C GLU A 825 -24.70 -25.03 -5.56
N TYR A 826 -25.17 -24.00 -4.87
CA TYR A 826 -24.32 -23.09 -4.10
C TYR A 826 -24.74 -23.14 -2.63
N VAL A 827 -23.76 -23.22 -1.74
CA VAL A 827 -23.97 -23.11 -0.29
C VAL A 827 -23.06 -22.02 0.24
N LEU A 828 -23.65 -21.02 0.89
CA LEU A 828 -22.93 -19.96 1.60
C LEU A 828 -23.09 -20.18 3.11
N ILE A 829 -21.99 -20.36 3.82
CA ILE A 829 -21.94 -20.51 5.29
C ILE A 829 -21.31 -19.23 5.86
N THR A 830 -22.00 -18.51 6.74
CA THR A 830 -21.47 -17.28 7.38
C THR A 830 -21.72 -17.31 8.90
N PRO A 831 -20.92 -16.61 9.73
CA PRO A 831 -21.30 -16.34 11.11
C PRO A 831 -22.48 -15.36 11.14
N LYS A 832 -23.39 -15.52 12.12
CA LYS A 832 -24.54 -14.62 12.32
C LYS A 832 -24.18 -13.17 12.63
N SER A 833 -22.94 -12.91 13.05
CA SER A 833 -22.40 -11.56 13.22
C SER A 833 -22.15 -10.84 11.89
N ARG A 834 -21.85 -11.58 10.81
CA ARG A 834 -21.69 -11.01 9.46
C ARG A 834 -23.02 -11.07 8.73
N LYS A 835 -23.63 -9.90 8.55
CA LYS A 835 -24.82 -9.72 7.72
C LYS A 835 -24.43 -9.84 6.25
N VAL A 836 -25.17 -10.64 5.47
CA VAL A 836 -25.01 -10.73 4.02
C VAL A 836 -26.31 -10.41 3.29
N HIS A 837 -26.13 -9.82 2.12
CA HIS A 837 -27.15 -9.38 1.17
C HIS A 837 -26.95 -10.15 -0.14
N ILE A 838 -28.03 -10.51 -0.83
CA ILE A 838 -28.02 -11.52 -1.91
C ILE A 838 -28.96 -11.10 -3.05
N ASP A 839 -28.50 -11.23 -4.30
CA ASP A 839 -29.33 -11.19 -5.51
C ASP A 839 -29.17 -12.50 -6.30
N GLU A 840 -30.22 -12.95 -6.97
CA GLU A 840 -30.27 -14.26 -7.62
C GLU A 840 -30.99 -14.21 -8.97
N LYS A 841 -30.41 -14.88 -9.97
CA LYS A 841 -30.86 -14.86 -11.37
C LYS A 841 -30.70 -16.24 -12.00
N LEU A 842 -31.53 -17.21 -11.63
CA LEU A 842 -31.63 -18.49 -12.36
C LEU A 842 -33.05 -19.07 -12.26
N PRO A 843 -33.74 -19.36 -13.38
CA PRO A 843 -35.07 -19.99 -13.35
C PRO A 843 -35.05 -21.34 -12.63
N GLY A 844 -36.03 -21.58 -11.75
CA GLY A 844 -36.17 -22.83 -11.00
C GLY A 844 -35.22 -22.98 -9.79
N LEU A 845 -34.37 -21.98 -9.51
CA LEU A 845 -33.52 -21.97 -8.33
C LEU A 845 -34.35 -21.95 -7.04
N LYS A 846 -34.02 -22.81 -6.08
CA LYS A 846 -34.64 -22.92 -4.76
C LYS A 846 -33.65 -22.47 -3.69
N ARG A 847 -34.01 -21.43 -2.93
CA ARG A 847 -33.25 -20.94 -1.77
C ARG A 847 -33.84 -21.46 -0.46
N GLN A 848 -33.01 -22.05 0.37
CA GLN A 848 -33.27 -22.41 1.76
C GLN A 848 -32.31 -21.64 2.67
N VAL A 849 -32.74 -21.28 3.88
CA VAL A 849 -31.87 -20.69 4.91
C VAL A 849 -32.04 -21.47 6.21
N THR A 850 -30.93 -21.84 6.85
CA THR A 850 -30.92 -22.56 8.13
C THR A 850 -29.87 -21.97 9.08
N ASP A 851 -30.19 -21.96 10.37
CA ASP A 851 -29.28 -21.50 11.43
C ASP A 851 -28.71 -22.70 12.18
N ARG A 852 -27.38 -22.79 12.33
CA ARG A 852 -26.68 -23.86 13.05
C ARG A 852 -25.68 -23.25 14.03
N GLY A 853 -25.97 -23.28 15.32
CA GLY A 853 -25.13 -22.64 16.34
C GLY A 853 -25.02 -21.13 16.13
N ASP A 854 -23.79 -20.64 15.99
CA ASP A 854 -23.46 -19.26 15.63
C ASP A 854 -23.46 -19.00 14.11
N GLN A 855 -23.58 -20.03 13.28
CA GLN A 855 -23.60 -19.93 11.81
C GLN A 855 -25.02 -19.78 11.23
N ARG A 856 -25.08 -19.15 10.06
CA ARG A 856 -26.21 -19.14 9.13
C ARG A 856 -25.77 -19.72 7.79
N ILE A 857 -26.60 -20.58 7.22
CA ILE A 857 -26.34 -21.32 6.00
C ILE A 857 -27.42 -20.94 4.99
N TYR A 858 -27.01 -20.45 3.82
CA TYR A 858 -27.88 -20.19 2.68
C TYR A 858 -27.59 -21.25 1.61
N ARG A 859 -28.60 -22.04 1.25
CA ARG A 859 -28.49 -23.15 0.29
C ARG A 859 -29.34 -22.87 -0.95
N PHE A 860 -28.71 -22.89 -2.11
CA PHE A 860 -29.31 -22.58 -3.41
C PHE A 860 -29.19 -23.81 -4.30
N THR A 861 -30.30 -24.35 -4.79
CA THR A 861 -30.32 -25.58 -5.58
C THR A 861 -31.16 -25.44 -6.85
N ALA A 862 -30.62 -25.88 -7.98
CA ALA A 862 -31.31 -25.98 -9.26
C ALA A 862 -31.06 -27.36 -9.89
N ALA A 863 -32.09 -27.94 -10.51
CA ALA A 863 -32.03 -29.25 -11.17
C ALA A 863 -32.30 -29.10 -12.67
N SER A 864 -31.58 -29.87 -13.48
CA SER A 864 -31.64 -29.84 -14.95
C SER A 864 -31.56 -28.43 -15.53
N VAL A 865 -30.54 -27.67 -15.11
CA VAL A 865 -30.21 -26.34 -15.62
C VAL A 865 -29.86 -26.46 -17.11
N PRO A 866 -30.55 -25.73 -18.01
CA PRO A 866 -30.27 -25.78 -19.44
C PRO A 866 -28.97 -25.05 -19.77
N ALA A 867 -28.25 -25.57 -20.77
CA ALA A 867 -27.12 -24.90 -21.39
C ALA A 867 -27.51 -23.53 -21.96
N VAL A 868 -26.59 -22.58 -21.95
CA VAL A 868 -26.67 -21.37 -22.80
C VAL A 868 -25.90 -21.64 -24.09
N THR A 869 -26.63 -21.84 -25.19
CA THR A 869 -26.04 -22.06 -26.52
C THR A 869 -25.21 -20.84 -26.95
N PRO A 870 -23.93 -21.01 -27.33
CA PRO A 870 -23.14 -19.93 -27.91
C PRO A 870 -23.74 -19.46 -29.25
N GLU A 871 -23.96 -18.15 -29.40
CA GLU A 871 -24.38 -17.52 -30.66
C GLU A 871 -23.36 -16.44 -31.07
N PRO A 872 -23.01 -16.28 -32.37
CA PRO A 872 -22.06 -15.25 -32.80
C PRO A 872 -22.48 -13.85 -32.35
N SER A 873 -21.56 -13.04 -31.85
CA SER A 873 -21.84 -11.66 -31.41
C SER A 873 -22.94 -11.56 -30.32
N MET A 874 -23.06 -12.55 -29.45
CA MET A 874 -23.90 -12.50 -28.22
C MET A 874 -23.27 -11.61 -27.12
N PRO A 875 -24.00 -11.27 -26.04
CA PRO A 875 -23.41 -10.62 -24.86
C PRO A 875 -22.44 -11.56 -24.11
N PRO A 876 -21.49 -11.02 -23.33
CA PRO A 876 -20.52 -11.83 -22.58
C PRO A 876 -21.15 -12.82 -21.60
N TRP A 877 -20.45 -13.93 -21.34
CA TRP A 877 -20.90 -14.98 -20.42
C TRP A 877 -21.37 -14.45 -19.05
N SER A 878 -20.61 -13.54 -18.45
CA SER A 878 -20.90 -12.91 -17.16
C SER A 878 -22.14 -12.00 -17.13
N GLU A 879 -22.79 -11.78 -18.27
CA GLU A 879 -24.09 -11.10 -18.36
C GLU A 879 -25.24 -12.10 -18.54
N VAL A 880 -25.06 -13.12 -19.40
CA VAL A 880 -26.13 -14.05 -19.80
C VAL A 880 -26.35 -15.17 -18.78
N LEU A 881 -25.29 -15.75 -18.22
CA LEU A 881 -25.36 -16.91 -17.34
C LEU A 881 -26.15 -16.62 -16.06
N GLY A 882 -26.86 -17.63 -15.57
CA GLY A 882 -27.56 -17.54 -14.30
C GLY A 882 -26.63 -17.64 -13.09
N PHE A 883 -26.92 -16.86 -12.04
CA PHE A 883 -26.01 -16.67 -10.91
C PHE A 883 -26.69 -16.52 -9.55
N VAL A 884 -25.89 -16.63 -8.48
CA VAL A 884 -26.12 -16.03 -7.17
C VAL A 884 -25.00 -15.01 -6.91
N HIS A 885 -25.35 -13.81 -6.48
CA HIS A 885 -24.43 -12.72 -6.14
C HIS A 885 -24.61 -12.35 -4.68
N VAL A 886 -23.51 -12.22 -3.95
CA VAL A 886 -23.46 -11.99 -2.49
C VAL A 886 -22.60 -10.76 -2.19
N SER A 887 -22.97 -10.02 -1.14
CA SER A 887 -22.18 -8.91 -0.57
C SER A 887 -22.45 -8.74 0.92
N THR A 888 -21.49 -8.21 1.68
CA THR A 888 -21.72 -7.74 3.06
C THR A 888 -22.34 -6.34 3.15
N TYR A 889 -22.29 -5.54 2.08
CA TYR A 889 -22.81 -4.16 2.08
C TYR A 889 -24.30 -4.06 1.75
N ALA A 890 -24.97 -3.11 2.41
CA ALA A 890 -26.39 -2.83 2.26
C ALA A 890 -26.69 -1.73 1.22
N SER A 891 -25.79 -0.75 1.05
CA SER A 891 -25.95 0.36 0.11
C SER A 891 -24.67 0.63 -0.70
N TRP A 892 -24.82 1.29 -1.86
CA TRP A 892 -23.68 1.77 -2.66
C TRP A 892 -22.89 2.88 -1.94
N GLU A 893 -23.54 3.63 -1.06
CA GLU A 893 -22.90 4.62 -0.19
C GLU A 893 -21.97 3.98 0.85
N ASP A 894 -22.35 2.84 1.45
CA ASP A 894 -21.48 2.12 2.39
C ASP A 894 -20.22 1.59 1.71
N LEU A 895 -20.40 0.91 0.57
CA LEU A 895 -19.30 0.39 -0.24
C LEU A 895 -18.37 1.52 -0.70
N GLY A 896 -18.95 2.63 -1.16
CA GLY A 896 -18.21 3.79 -1.64
C GLY A 896 -17.44 4.51 -0.54
N ARG A 897 -18.02 4.67 0.66
CA ARG A 897 -17.31 5.23 1.82
C ARG A 897 -16.13 4.37 2.25
N TRP A 898 -16.27 3.04 2.22
CA TRP A 898 -15.16 2.12 2.47
C TRP A 898 -14.06 2.22 1.40
N TYR A 899 -14.42 2.19 0.11
CA TYR A 899 -13.45 2.31 -0.99
C TYR A 899 -12.76 3.69 -1.03
N TRP A 900 -13.47 4.77 -0.68
CA TRP A 900 -12.85 6.08 -0.46
C TRP A 900 -11.90 6.04 0.74
N GLY A 901 -12.26 5.41 1.86
CA GLY A 901 -11.37 5.20 3.00
C GLY A 901 -10.07 4.48 2.64
N LEU A 902 -10.14 3.51 1.71
CA LEU A 902 -8.99 2.78 1.17
C LEU A 902 -8.11 3.65 0.24
N ALA A 903 -8.73 4.48 -0.61
CA ALA A 903 -8.05 5.20 -1.69
C ALA A 903 -7.66 6.66 -1.38
N ARG A 904 -8.31 7.34 -0.43
CA ARG A 904 -8.19 8.81 -0.22
C ARG A 904 -6.76 9.32 -0.01
N GLU A 905 -5.92 8.53 0.64
CA GLU A 905 -4.52 8.88 0.91
C GLU A 905 -3.59 8.70 -0.30
N GLN A 906 -4.14 8.37 -1.47
CA GLN A 906 -3.36 8.20 -2.71
C GLN A 906 -3.52 9.41 -3.64
N PHE A 907 -4.43 10.34 -3.32
CA PHE A 907 -4.65 11.61 -4.03
C PHE A 907 -3.83 12.76 -3.43
N ASP A 908 -2.64 12.45 -2.91
CA ASP A 908 -1.75 13.41 -2.26
C ASP A 908 -0.77 14.08 -3.23
N LEU A 909 -0.23 15.24 -2.82
CA LEU A 909 0.50 16.15 -3.69
C LEU A 909 1.66 16.82 -2.97
N ASP A 910 2.87 16.55 -3.47
CA ASP A 910 4.08 17.31 -3.19
C ASP A 910 4.21 18.52 -4.13
N GLU A 911 5.08 19.47 -3.78
CA GLU A 911 5.26 20.68 -4.59
C GLU A 911 5.87 20.39 -5.97
N GLU A 912 6.62 19.30 -6.22
CA GLU A 912 7.01 18.96 -7.61
C GLU A 912 5.79 18.57 -8.44
N THR A 913 4.86 17.75 -7.92
CA THR A 913 3.63 17.38 -8.64
C THR A 913 2.67 18.57 -8.80
N ARG A 914 2.65 19.51 -7.84
CA ARG A 914 1.92 20.79 -7.99
C ARG A 914 2.55 21.72 -9.01
N LYS A 915 3.88 21.82 -9.04
CA LYS A 915 4.64 22.53 -10.08
C LYS A 915 4.38 21.92 -11.46
N LEU A 916 4.37 20.58 -11.57
CA LEU A 916 4.02 19.84 -12.78
C LEU A 916 2.60 20.19 -13.26
N ALA A 917 1.59 20.12 -12.39
CA ALA A 917 0.20 20.46 -12.72
C ALA A 917 0.10 21.86 -13.33
N ARG A 918 0.78 22.84 -12.73
CA ARG A 918 0.79 24.23 -13.21
C ARG A 918 1.63 24.43 -14.47
N GLU A 919 2.73 23.67 -14.65
CA GLU A 919 3.57 23.73 -15.85
C GLU A 919 2.87 23.16 -17.08
N ILE A 920 2.25 21.98 -16.98
CA ILE A 920 1.56 21.36 -18.13
C ILE A 920 0.36 22.18 -18.57
N THR A 921 -0.24 22.97 -17.68
CA THR A 921 -1.34 23.90 -18.01
C THR A 921 -0.94 25.36 -18.21
N LYS A 922 0.36 25.71 -18.23
CA LYS A 922 0.80 27.13 -18.24
C LYS A 922 0.26 27.95 -19.43
N ASP A 923 0.03 27.28 -20.56
CA ASP A 923 -0.47 27.88 -21.81
C ASP A 923 -1.99 27.70 -21.99
N ALA A 924 -2.65 26.92 -21.13
CA ALA A 924 -4.07 26.58 -21.18
C ALA A 924 -4.94 27.68 -20.53
N LYS A 925 -5.95 28.17 -21.26
CA LYS A 925 -6.76 29.34 -20.87
C LYS A 925 -8.15 28.94 -20.39
N THR A 926 -8.68 27.85 -20.93
CA THR A 926 -9.98 27.27 -20.63
C THR A 926 -9.84 26.02 -19.76
N GLU A 927 -10.94 25.61 -19.13
CA GLU A 927 -10.97 24.39 -18.33
C GLU A 927 -10.75 23.12 -19.17
N LEU A 928 -11.29 23.10 -20.40
CA LEU A 928 -11.10 22.00 -21.34
C LEU A 928 -9.63 21.85 -21.77
N GLU A 929 -8.94 22.95 -22.11
CA GLU A 929 -7.50 22.90 -22.43
C GLU A 929 -6.66 22.40 -21.25
N LYS A 930 -7.03 22.74 -20.01
CA LYS A 930 -6.37 22.19 -18.80
C LYS A 930 -6.60 20.69 -18.66
N VAL A 931 -7.83 20.22 -18.87
CA VAL A 931 -8.18 18.80 -18.82
C VAL A 931 -7.45 18.01 -19.91
N GLN A 932 -7.42 18.52 -21.14
CA GLN A 932 -6.65 17.97 -22.26
C GLN A 932 -5.16 17.90 -21.95
N ALA A 933 -4.57 18.94 -21.36
CA ALA A 933 -3.16 18.96 -20.99
C ALA A 933 -2.81 17.94 -19.89
N VAL A 934 -3.63 17.82 -18.84
CA VAL A 934 -3.46 16.81 -17.78
C VAL A 934 -3.61 15.39 -18.33
N TYR A 935 -4.70 15.13 -19.06
CA TYR A 935 -4.98 13.81 -19.64
C TYR A 935 -3.90 13.40 -20.65
N GLY A 936 -3.56 14.29 -21.58
CA GLY A 936 -2.50 14.11 -22.58
C GLY A 936 -1.11 13.92 -21.96
N TRP A 937 -0.82 14.55 -20.81
CA TRP A 937 0.40 14.26 -20.06
C TRP A 937 0.39 12.84 -19.49
N VAL A 938 -0.69 12.42 -18.83
CA VAL A 938 -0.79 11.10 -18.19
C VAL A 938 -0.63 9.97 -19.20
N ILE A 939 -1.40 9.97 -20.30
CA ILE A 939 -1.34 8.89 -21.29
C ILE A 939 0.02 8.79 -21.99
N LYS A 940 0.78 9.90 -22.08
CA LYS A 940 2.06 9.97 -22.79
C LYS A 940 3.28 9.73 -21.90
N ASN A 941 3.20 10.07 -20.61
CA ASN A 941 4.34 10.03 -19.68
C ASN A 941 4.19 8.96 -18.58
N THR A 942 3.04 8.29 -18.48
CA THR A 942 2.87 7.12 -17.61
C THR A 942 2.53 5.88 -18.44
N ARG A 943 3.38 4.85 -18.37
CA ARG A 943 3.15 3.56 -19.05
C ARG A 943 2.18 2.69 -18.27
N TYR A 944 1.22 2.06 -18.95
CA TYR A 944 0.38 1.04 -18.31
C TYR A 944 1.18 -0.21 -17.86
N VAL A 945 1.12 -0.54 -16.57
CA VAL A 945 1.71 -1.75 -15.97
C VAL A 945 0.80 -2.27 -14.84
N ALA A 946 0.08 -3.38 -15.09
CA ALA A 946 -0.85 -3.98 -14.15
C ALA A 946 -0.12 -4.77 -13.04
N LEU A 947 0.26 -4.08 -11.96
CA LEU A 947 0.87 -4.65 -10.76
C LEU A 947 -0.21 -4.88 -9.67
N GLU A 948 -0.87 -6.03 -9.67
CA GLU A 948 -2.15 -6.22 -8.94
C GLU A 948 -2.04 -7.08 -7.67
N PHE A 949 -0.83 -7.26 -7.13
CA PHE A 949 -0.55 -8.07 -5.94
C PHE A 949 -1.31 -7.59 -4.67
N GLY A 950 -1.96 -8.53 -3.97
CA GLY A 950 -2.73 -8.29 -2.74
C GLY A 950 -3.71 -7.12 -2.86
N ILE A 951 -3.76 -6.28 -1.82
CA ILE A 951 -4.61 -5.09 -1.76
C ILE A 951 -4.38 -4.12 -2.94
N HIS A 952 -3.23 -4.15 -3.61
CA HIS A 952 -2.97 -3.33 -4.81
C HIS A 952 -3.65 -3.84 -6.09
N GLY A 953 -4.45 -4.91 -6.04
CA GLY A 953 -5.52 -5.11 -7.02
C GLY A 953 -6.58 -4.00 -6.96
N TYR A 954 -6.91 -3.51 -5.75
CA TYR A 954 -8.03 -2.59 -5.50
C TYR A 954 -7.61 -1.20 -5.04
N LYS A 955 -6.55 -1.08 -4.22
CA LYS A 955 -6.03 0.20 -3.73
C LYS A 955 -5.03 0.79 -4.74
N PRO A 956 -5.26 2.01 -5.27
CA PRO A 956 -4.30 2.67 -6.14
C PRO A 956 -2.99 2.99 -5.41
N ARG A 957 -1.96 3.33 -6.18
CA ARG A 957 -0.72 3.93 -5.70
C ARG A 957 -0.85 5.45 -5.67
N ARG A 958 -0.05 6.07 -4.80
CA ARG A 958 -0.01 7.52 -4.60
C ARG A 958 0.30 8.27 -5.88
N CYS A 959 -0.36 9.40 -6.10
CA CYS A 959 -0.16 10.25 -7.27
C CYS A 959 1.33 10.63 -7.42
N VAL A 960 1.96 11.13 -6.36
CA VAL A 960 3.39 11.50 -6.34
C VAL A 960 4.31 10.33 -6.76
N GLN A 961 3.99 9.11 -6.33
CA GLN A 961 4.78 7.91 -6.64
C GLN A 961 4.62 7.48 -8.10
N THR A 962 3.39 7.55 -8.62
CA THR A 962 3.05 7.20 -10.02
C THR A 962 3.66 8.20 -10.99
N VAL A 963 3.60 9.50 -10.65
CA VAL A 963 4.24 10.60 -11.40
C VAL A 963 5.76 10.45 -11.42
N ALA A 964 6.41 10.24 -10.27
CA ALA A 964 7.86 10.11 -10.19
C ALA A 964 8.41 8.87 -10.92
N ARG A 965 7.63 7.78 -11.02
CA ARG A 965 8.04 6.51 -11.65
C ARG A 965 7.72 6.41 -13.14
N GLY A 966 6.77 7.18 -13.65
CA GLY A 966 6.35 7.11 -15.06
C GLY A 966 5.63 5.81 -15.45
N TRP A 967 5.01 5.11 -14.50
CA TRP A 967 4.18 3.93 -14.76
C TRP A 967 3.12 3.71 -13.67
N GLY A 968 2.04 3.02 -14.03
CA GLY A 968 0.94 2.65 -13.14
C GLY A 968 -0.12 1.79 -13.83
N ASP A 969 -1.02 1.20 -13.05
CA ASP A 969 -2.22 0.50 -13.55
C ASP A 969 -3.43 1.45 -13.76
N CYS A 970 -4.64 0.92 -13.95
CA CYS A 970 -5.83 1.72 -14.27
C CYS A 970 -6.19 2.73 -13.18
N LYS A 971 -6.30 2.26 -11.95
CA LYS A 971 -6.60 3.06 -10.76
C LYS A 971 -5.43 4.00 -10.42
N ASP A 972 -4.18 3.61 -10.68
CA ASP A 972 -3.02 4.51 -10.54
C ASP A 972 -3.12 5.71 -11.52
N LYS A 973 -3.31 5.44 -12.82
CA LYS A 973 -3.41 6.48 -13.86
C LYS A 973 -4.64 7.38 -13.64
N ALA A 974 -5.79 6.81 -13.24
CA ALA A 974 -6.98 7.56 -12.87
C ALA A 974 -6.75 8.45 -11.63
N THR A 975 -6.02 7.95 -10.63
CA THR A 975 -5.66 8.72 -9.42
C THR A 975 -4.80 9.93 -9.79
N VAL A 976 -3.82 9.79 -10.69
CA VAL A 976 -3.02 10.93 -11.17
C VAL A 976 -3.89 11.98 -11.88
N ILE A 977 -4.79 11.58 -12.78
CA ILE A 977 -5.69 12.52 -13.49
C ILE A 977 -6.55 13.31 -12.48
N VAL A 978 -7.23 12.62 -11.56
CA VAL A 978 -8.09 13.26 -10.54
C VAL A 978 -7.29 14.22 -9.66
N THR A 979 -6.07 13.83 -9.26
CA THR A 979 -5.26 14.60 -8.32
C THR A 979 -4.70 15.88 -8.96
N LEU A 980 -4.17 15.78 -10.19
CA LEU A 980 -3.66 16.94 -10.93
C LEU A 980 -4.77 17.95 -11.26
N LEU A 981 -5.99 17.48 -11.56
CA LEU A 981 -7.15 18.36 -11.80
C LEU A 981 -7.59 19.11 -10.53
N LYS A 982 -7.58 18.45 -9.37
CA LYS A 982 -7.95 19.09 -8.09
C LYS A 982 -6.99 20.20 -7.67
N GLU A 983 -5.69 20.06 -7.90
CA GLU A 983 -4.70 21.16 -7.71
C GLU A 983 -5.02 22.38 -8.59
N LEU A 984 -5.58 22.16 -9.77
CA LEU A 984 -5.94 23.21 -10.73
C LEU A 984 -7.30 23.86 -10.46
N GLY A 985 -7.99 23.45 -9.38
CA GLY A 985 -9.31 23.94 -8.98
C GLY A 985 -10.48 23.28 -9.73
N ILE A 986 -10.24 22.18 -10.45
CA ILE A 986 -11.23 21.46 -11.25
C ILE A 986 -11.70 20.24 -10.44
N ASP A 987 -13.01 20.10 -10.17
CA ASP A 987 -13.49 18.88 -9.50
C ASP A 987 -13.33 17.67 -10.42
N ALA A 988 -12.87 16.57 -9.85
CA ALA A 988 -12.63 15.32 -10.53
C ALA A 988 -12.83 14.15 -9.57
N ASN A 989 -13.40 13.05 -10.04
CA ASN A 989 -13.79 11.94 -9.17
C ASN A 989 -13.35 10.61 -9.76
N LEU A 990 -13.00 9.64 -8.90
CA LEU A 990 -12.62 8.31 -9.34
C LEU A 990 -13.89 7.54 -9.71
N VAL A 991 -13.85 6.83 -10.83
CA VAL A 991 -14.94 5.98 -11.30
C VAL A 991 -14.43 4.55 -11.40
N VAL A 992 -14.97 3.65 -10.58
CA VAL A 992 -14.76 2.21 -10.75
C VAL A 992 -15.74 1.74 -11.82
N VAL A 993 -15.25 1.05 -12.86
CA VAL A 993 -16.01 0.68 -14.05
C VAL A 993 -16.12 -0.84 -14.16
N ARG A 994 -17.32 -1.34 -14.49
CA ARG A 994 -17.51 -2.66 -15.07
C ARG A 994 -17.54 -2.49 -16.58
N THR A 995 -16.48 -2.92 -17.25
CA THR A 995 -16.30 -2.77 -18.67
C THR A 995 -17.34 -3.58 -19.45
N GLN A 996 -17.64 -3.09 -20.65
CA GLN A 996 -18.38 -3.82 -21.67
C GLN A 996 -17.69 -5.15 -22.07
N MET A 997 -16.43 -5.41 -21.70
CA MET A 997 -15.83 -6.75 -21.88
C MET A 997 -16.48 -7.80 -20.97
N ARG A 998 -16.86 -7.42 -19.74
CA ARG A 998 -17.66 -8.27 -18.82
C ARG A 998 -19.18 -8.21 -19.09
N GLY A 999 -19.63 -7.30 -19.96
CA GLY A 999 -21.04 -7.09 -20.28
C GLY A 999 -21.81 -6.42 -19.12
N ASP A 1000 -23.12 -6.34 -19.23
CA ASP A 1000 -23.95 -5.73 -18.19
C ASP A 1000 -24.07 -6.61 -16.93
N PHE A 1001 -24.62 -6.07 -15.84
CA PHE A 1001 -24.90 -6.81 -14.61
C PHE A 1001 -26.05 -6.22 -13.79
N SER A 1002 -26.52 -6.98 -12.78
CA SER A 1002 -27.52 -6.51 -11.83
C SER A 1002 -26.96 -5.42 -10.91
N SER A 1003 -27.64 -4.27 -10.87
CA SER A 1003 -27.31 -3.14 -10.00
C SER A 1003 -27.96 -3.18 -8.61
N LYS A 1004 -28.75 -4.24 -8.32
CA LYS A 1004 -29.53 -4.36 -7.07
C LYS A 1004 -28.65 -4.51 -5.81
N LEU A 1005 -27.46 -5.09 -5.95
CA LEU A 1005 -26.62 -5.48 -4.83
C LEU A 1005 -25.26 -4.75 -4.87
N PRO A 1006 -24.98 -3.85 -3.90
CA PRO A 1006 -23.71 -3.13 -3.80
C PRO A 1006 -22.53 -4.06 -3.58
N SER A 1007 -21.59 -4.10 -4.53
CA SER A 1007 -20.42 -4.99 -4.49
C SER A 1007 -19.36 -4.51 -5.48
N LEU A 1008 -18.06 -4.72 -5.20
CA LEU A 1008 -17.00 -4.53 -6.19
C LEU A 1008 -16.79 -5.76 -7.10
N ALA A 1009 -17.30 -6.94 -6.73
CA ALA A 1009 -17.11 -8.18 -7.51
C ALA A 1009 -17.55 -8.10 -8.99
N PRO A 1010 -18.54 -7.28 -9.40
CA PRO A 1010 -18.86 -7.08 -10.81
C PRO A 1010 -17.80 -6.32 -11.63
N PHE A 1011 -16.99 -5.46 -11.00
CA PHE A 1011 -16.15 -4.44 -11.64
C PHE A 1011 -14.75 -4.96 -12.04
N ASP A 1012 -14.06 -4.24 -12.93
CA ASP A 1012 -12.79 -4.65 -13.54
C ASP A 1012 -11.88 -3.52 -14.07
N HIS A 1013 -12.28 -2.25 -13.98
CA HIS A 1013 -11.50 -1.11 -14.48
C HIS A 1013 -11.69 0.13 -13.61
N ALA A 1014 -10.86 1.16 -13.79
CA ALA A 1014 -10.96 2.44 -13.09
C ALA A 1014 -10.48 3.61 -13.95
N ILE A 1015 -11.28 4.68 -13.99
CA ILE A 1015 -11.07 5.89 -14.80
C ILE A 1015 -11.39 7.16 -14.00
N ALA A 1016 -11.12 8.34 -14.55
CA ALA A 1016 -11.49 9.63 -13.94
C ALA A 1016 -12.77 10.22 -14.56
N TYR A 1017 -13.49 11.07 -13.82
CA TYR A 1017 -14.65 11.84 -14.30
C TYR A 1017 -14.59 13.30 -13.85
N VAL A 1018 -14.89 14.23 -14.76
CA VAL A 1018 -14.83 15.70 -14.58
C VAL A 1018 -16.26 16.28 -14.68
N PRO A 1019 -16.94 16.58 -13.56
CA PRO A 1019 -18.37 16.89 -13.58
C PRO A 1019 -18.75 18.20 -14.29
N SER A 1020 -17.84 19.17 -14.36
CA SER A 1020 -18.06 20.48 -15.00
C SER A 1020 -18.08 20.43 -16.53
N LEU A 1021 -17.51 19.38 -17.13
CA LEU A 1021 -17.48 19.16 -18.58
C LEU A 1021 -18.22 17.88 -19.02
N ASP A 1022 -18.76 17.10 -18.07
CA ASP A 1022 -19.32 15.74 -18.27
C ASP A 1022 -18.36 14.77 -19.00
N LEU A 1023 -17.05 14.93 -18.75
CA LEU A 1023 -16.01 14.12 -19.40
C LEU A 1023 -15.57 12.95 -18.53
N TYR A 1024 -15.46 11.77 -19.15
CA TYR A 1024 -14.89 10.55 -18.58
C TYR A 1024 -13.55 10.27 -19.26
N LEU A 1025 -12.49 10.04 -18.47
CA LEU A 1025 -11.10 10.06 -18.92
C LEU A 1025 -10.40 8.75 -18.53
N ASP A 1026 -10.24 7.83 -19.49
CA ASP A 1026 -9.50 6.59 -19.29
C ASP A 1026 -8.00 6.79 -19.54
N GLY A 1027 -7.22 6.94 -18.46
CA GLY A 1027 -5.77 7.06 -18.53
C GLY A 1027 -5.03 5.85 -19.11
N THR A 1028 -5.69 4.70 -19.27
CA THR A 1028 -5.13 3.50 -19.92
C THR A 1028 -5.31 3.50 -21.44
N ALA A 1029 -6.22 4.33 -21.95
CA ALA A 1029 -6.57 4.39 -23.37
C ALA A 1029 -5.60 5.29 -24.15
N GLU A 1030 -4.33 4.88 -24.24
CA GLU A 1030 -3.16 5.67 -24.72
C GLU A 1030 -3.25 6.24 -26.16
N HIS A 1031 -4.33 5.97 -26.90
CA HIS A 1031 -4.61 6.52 -28.23
C HIS A 1031 -6.02 7.14 -28.37
N THR A 1032 -6.74 7.37 -27.27
CA THR A 1032 -8.11 7.89 -27.24
C THR A 1032 -8.10 9.34 -26.76
N GLY A 1033 -8.82 10.24 -27.44
CA GLY A 1033 -8.90 11.66 -27.07
C GLY A 1033 -9.73 11.90 -25.81
N SER A 1034 -9.55 13.06 -25.16
CA SER A 1034 -10.22 13.46 -23.92
C SER A 1034 -11.75 13.55 -24.01
N SER A 1035 -12.30 13.60 -25.22
CA SER A 1035 -13.73 13.61 -25.56
C SER A 1035 -14.20 12.32 -26.24
N GLU A 1036 -13.33 11.32 -26.35
CA GLU A 1036 -13.62 9.97 -26.84
C GLU A 1036 -13.63 8.99 -25.64
N LEU A 1037 -14.47 7.95 -25.67
CA LEU A 1037 -14.36 6.80 -24.76
C LEU A 1037 -13.97 5.54 -25.56
N PRO A 1038 -13.12 4.65 -25.03
CA PRO A 1038 -12.86 3.36 -25.67
C PRO A 1038 -14.15 2.53 -25.69
N VAL A 1039 -14.30 1.65 -26.69
CA VAL A 1039 -15.51 0.82 -26.89
C VAL A 1039 -15.87 -0.02 -25.66
N MET A 1040 -14.88 -0.37 -24.83
CA MET A 1040 -15.08 -1.09 -23.58
C MET A 1040 -15.76 -0.27 -22.46
N ASP A 1041 -15.81 1.06 -22.56
CA ASP A 1041 -16.38 1.93 -21.53
C ASP A 1041 -17.70 2.60 -21.95
N GLN A 1042 -17.99 2.64 -23.26
CA GLN A 1042 -19.23 3.25 -23.78
C GLN A 1042 -20.48 2.52 -23.25
N GLY A 1043 -21.36 3.24 -22.55
CA GLY A 1043 -22.53 2.64 -21.90
C GLY A 1043 -22.24 1.72 -20.70
N ALA A 1044 -20.98 1.63 -20.24
CA ALA A 1044 -20.57 0.78 -19.14
C ALA A 1044 -21.25 1.15 -17.80
N LEU A 1045 -21.26 0.22 -16.85
CA LEU A 1045 -21.72 0.49 -15.49
C LEU A 1045 -20.56 1.09 -14.69
N GLY A 1046 -20.75 2.30 -14.16
CA GLY A 1046 -19.76 3.00 -13.35
C GLY A 1046 -20.23 3.21 -11.91
N LEU A 1047 -19.31 3.24 -10.97
CA LEU A 1047 -19.50 3.71 -9.60
C LEU A 1047 -18.59 4.94 -9.40
N HIS A 1048 -19.17 6.14 -9.41
CA HIS A 1048 -18.49 7.34 -8.92
C HIS A 1048 -18.19 7.15 -7.43
N VAL A 1049 -16.97 7.42 -6.99
CA VAL A 1049 -16.58 7.42 -5.57
C VAL A 1049 -15.83 8.70 -5.24
N ARG A 1050 -16.28 9.39 -4.19
CA ARG A 1050 -15.63 10.57 -3.61
C ARG A 1050 -15.86 10.66 -2.11
N GLU A 1051 -15.39 11.74 -1.50
CA GLU A 1051 -15.58 11.97 -0.08
C GLU A 1051 -17.07 12.12 0.29
N GLY A 1052 -17.55 11.25 1.17
CA GLY A 1052 -18.93 11.24 1.68
C GLY A 1052 -20.01 10.73 0.71
N GLU A 1053 -19.70 10.54 -0.58
CA GLU A 1053 -20.68 10.21 -1.63
C GLU A 1053 -20.15 9.13 -2.57
N ALA A 1054 -21.02 8.18 -2.92
CA ALA A 1054 -20.80 7.30 -4.06
C ALA A 1054 -22.11 7.02 -4.82
N ARG A 1055 -22.02 6.97 -6.15
CA ARG A 1055 -23.19 6.94 -7.03
C ARG A 1055 -22.97 5.98 -8.20
N LEU A 1056 -23.93 5.08 -8.40
CA LEU A 1056 -23.96 4.21 -9.57
C LEU A 1056 -24.48 4.99 -10.80
N VAL A 1057 -23.79 4.85 -11.93
CA VAL A 1057 -24.02 5.60 -13.18
C VAL A 1057 -23.91 4.69 -14.41
N ARG A 1058 -24.36 5.20 -15.56
CA ARG A 1058 -23.96 4.70 -16.88
C ARG A 1058 -23.03 5.70 -17.52
N LEU A 1059 -21.92 5.21 -18.08
CA LEU A 1059 -21.03 6.02 -18.90
C LEU A 1059 -21.73 6.37 -20.23
N PRO A 1060 -21.43 7.53 -20.85
CA PRO A 1060 -22.05 7.93 -22.11
C PRO A 1060 -21.71 6.95 -23.25
N ALA A 1061 -22.61 6.87 -24.23
CA ALA A 1061 -22.36 6.21 -25.52
C ALA A 1061 -22.55 7.27 -26.63
N PRO A 1062 -21.48 7.69 -27.34
CA PRO A 1062 -21.55 8.81 -28.28
C PRO A 1062 -22.34 8.46 -29.54
N ASP A 1063 -23.11 9.43 -30.04
CA ASP A 1063 -24.04 9.28 -31.18
C ASP A 1063 -23.37 8.72 -32.46
N PRO A 1064 -24.11 8.06 -33.37
CA PRO A 1064 -23.58 7.55 -34.64
C PRO A 1064 -22.81 8.59 -35.46
N GLU A 1065 -23.25 9.85 -35.44
CA GLU A 1065 -22.63 10.95 -36.19
C GLU A 1065 -21.30 11.46 -35.60
N LYS A 1066 -20.93 11.01 -34.39
CA LYS A 1066 -19.60 11.25 -33.80
C LYS A 1066 -18.60 10.13 -34.15
N ASN A 1067 -19.10 9.00 -34.63
CA ASN A 1067 -18.34 7.78 -34.94
C ASN A 1067 -18.32 7.53 -36.45
N VAL A 1068 -17.59 8.37 -37.19
CA VAL A 1068 -17.62 8.39 -38.66
C VAL A 1068 -16.30 7.92 -39.25
N ILE A 1069 -16.37 6.98 -40.20
CA ILE A 1069 -15.31 6.66 -41.16
C ILE A 1069 -15.70 7.26 -42.50
N THR A 1070 -15.09 8.37 -42.89
CA THR A 1070 -15.22 8.99 -44.22
C THR A 1070 -14.12 8.47 -45.13
N ARG A 1071 -14.48 8.07 -46.35
CA ARG A 1071 -13.58 7.57 -47.38
C ARG A 1071 -13.88 8.24 -48.72
N ARG A 1072 -12.84 8.65 -49.44
CA ARG A 1072 -12.93 9.22 -50.79
C ARG A 1072 -11.94 8.47 -51.69
N LEU A 1073 -12.42 7.89 -52.77
CA LEU A 1073 -11.63 7.13 -53.75
C LEU A 1073 -11.83 7.74 -55.14
N ASN A 1074 -10.79 8.33 -55.70
CA ASN A 1074 -10.74 8.70 -57.11
C ASN A 1074 -9.96 7.62 -57.88
N ALA A 1075 -10.58 6.98 -58.86
CA ALA A 1075 -9.99 5.91 -59.67
C ALA A 1075 -9.99 6.27 -61.16
N ARG A 1076 -8.81 6.29 -61.78
CA ARG A 1076 -8.64 6.41 -63.23
C ARG A 1076 -8.42 5.03 -63.83
N LEU A 1077 -9.39 4.54 -64.61
CA LEU A 1077 -9.45 3.16 -65.10
C LEU A 1077 -8.82 3.02 -66.50
N THR A 1078 -8.04 1.96 -66.73
CA THR A 1078 -7.48 1.62 -68.06
C THR A 1078 -8.37 0.62 -68.80
N LYS A 1079 -8.11 0.42 -70.11
CA LYS A 1079 -8.89 -0.54 -70.92
C LYS A 1079 -8.73 -2.01 -70.48
N ASP A 1080 -7.70 -2.34 -69.72
CA ASP A 1080 -7.44 -3.71 -69.28
C ASP A 1080 -7.93 -3.99 -67.85
N GLY A 1081 -8.60 -3.01 -67.21
CA GLY A 1081 -9.21 -3.14 -65.89
C GLY A 1081 -8.32 -2.71 -64.72
N ALA A 1082 -7.04 -2.43 -64.97
CA ALA A 1082 -6.15 -1.78 -64.01
C ALA A 1082 -6.59 -0.33 -63.73
N ALA A 1083 -6.23 0.22 -62.58
CA ALA A 1083 -6.54 1.61 -62.24
C ALA A 1083 -5.42 2.29 -61.45
N ARG A 1084 -5.31 3.61 -61.61
CA ARG A 1084 -4.53 4.47 -60.72
C ARG A 1084 -5.48 5.13 -59.72
N LEU A 1085 -5.19 4.96 -58.44
CA LEU A 1085 -6.06 5.35 -57.33
C LEU A 1085 -5.47 6.54 -56.57
N GLN A 1086 -6.33 7.44 -56.12
CA GLN A 1086 -6.07 8.37 -55.03
C GLN A 1086 -7.11 8.10 -53.94
N LEU A 1087 -6.65 7.80 -52.73
CA LEU A 1087 -7.51 7.53 -51.58
C LEU A 1087 -7.28 8.60 -50.51
N ALA A 1088 -8.37 9.08 -49.91
CA ALA A 1088 -8.34 9.86 -48.68
C ALA A 1088 -9.30 9.22 -47.67
N TYR A 1089 -8.84 9.08 -46.43
CA TYR A 1089 -9.61 8.59 -45.28
C TYR A 1089 -9.60 9.64 -44.18
N GLU A 1090 -10.72 9.80 -43.49
CA GLU A 1090 -10.86 10.59 -42.27
C GLU A 1090 -11.68 9.78 -41.26
N VAL A 1091 -11.13 9.55 -40.07
CA VAL A 1091 -11.73 8.69 -39.03
C VAL A 1091 -11.86 9.47 -37.72
N ARG A 1092 -13.07 9.41 -37.14
CA ARG A 1092 -13.47 10.10 -35.90
C ARG A 1092 -14.14 9.13 -34.92
N GLY A 1093 -14.06 9.41 -33.62
CA GLY A 1093 -14.72 8.61 -32.59
C GLY A 1093 -14.09 7.23 -32.44
N HIS A 1094 -14.89 6.21 -32.10
CA HIS A 1094 -14.39 4.91 -31.61
C HIS A 1094 -13.43 4.17 -32.56
N GLY A 1095 -13.42 4.49 -33.87
CA GLY A 1095 -12.49 3.94 -34.84
C GLY A 1095 -11.08 4.55 -34.76
N ALA A 1096 -10.96 5.83 -34.42
CA ALA A 1096 -9.71 6.59 -34.51
C ALA A 1096 -8.57 6.03 -33.62
N PRO A 1097 -8.79 5.62 -32.35
CA PRO A 1097 -7.75 5.04 -31.51
C PRO A 1097 -7.13 3.76 -32.07
N SER A 1098 -7.89 2.97 -32.83
CA SER A 1098 -7.39 1.77 -33.51
C SER A 1098 -6.49 2.12 -34.69
N TRP A 1099 -6.80 3.18 -35.44
CA TRP A 1099 -6.00 3.67 -36.55
C TRP A 1099 -4.73 4.39 -36.09
N ARG A 1100 -4.79 5.20 -35.02
CA ARG A 1100 -3.60 5.79 -34.37
C ARG A 1100 -2.61 4.68 -34.01
N ARG A 1101 -3.03 3.71 -33.17
CA ARG A 1101 -2.25 2.50 -32.79
C ARG A 1101 -1.69 1.71 -33.98
N ARG A 1102 -2.47 1.58 -35.06
CA ARG A 1102 -2.09 0.83 -36.26
C ARG A 1102 -1.01 1.55 -37.07
N TYR A 1103 -1.05 2.87 -37.21
CA TYR A 1103 -0.24 3.60 -38.19
C TYR A 1103 0.78 4.60 -37.60
N GLU A 1104 0.74 4.91 -36.30
CA GLU A 1104 1.65 5.87 -35.65
C GLU A 1104 3.13 5.58 -35.94
N ALA A 1105 3.56 4.33 -35.73
CA ALA A 1105 4.96 3.89 -35.83
C ALA A 1105 5.54 4.05 -37.26
N LYS A 1106 6.17 5.21 -37.52
CA LYS A 1106 6.70 5.65 -38.83
C LYS A 1106 7.45 4.57 -39.60
N ALA A 1107 8.30 3.79 -38.92
CA ALA A 1107 9.11 2.72 -39.53
C ALA A 1107 8.31 1.56 -40.16
N THR A 1108 7.04 1.36 -39.77
CA THR A 1108 6.16 0.32 -40.34
C THR A 1108 4.88 0.88 -40.99
N ARG A 1109 4.60 2.18 -40.81
CA ARG A 1109 3.40 2.89 -41.30
C ARG A 1109 3.10 2.58 -42.78
N VAL A 1110 4.09 2.78 -43.65
CA VAL A 1110 3.97 2.58 -45.11
C VAL A 1110 3.58 1.13 -45.45
N GLN A 1111 4.26 0.15 -44.86
CA GLN A 1111 3.98 -1.28 -45.08
C GLN A 1111 2.59 -1.67 -44.56
N ARG A 1112 2.19 -1.16 -43.39
CA ARG A 1112 0.87 -1.43 -42.79
C ARG A 1112 -0.27 -0.87 -43.65
N VAL A 1113 -0.17 0.40 -44.06
CA VAL A 1113 -1.17 1.02 -44.97
C VAL A 1113 -1.23 0.27 -46.31
N GLY A 1114 -0.08 -0.05 -46.92
CA GLY A 1114 -0.04 -0.80 -48.18
C GLY A 1114 -0.70 -2.19 -48.07
N HIS A 1115 -0.42 -2.93 -47.00
CA HIS A 1115 -1.07 -4.22 -46.73
C HIS A 1115 -2.58 -4.08 -46.49
N ASP A 1116 -3.01 -3.10 -45.69
CA ASP A 1116 -4.42 -2.97 -45.30
C ASP A 1116 -5.28 -2.46 -46.47
N VAL A 1117 -4.77 -1.51 -47.27
CA VAL A 1117 -5.39 -1.10 -48.55
C VAL A 1117 -5.32 -2.21 -49.60
N GLY A 1118 -4.25 -3.02 -49.61
CA GLY A 1118 -4.13 -4.21 -50.45
C GLY A 1118 -5.13 -5.34 -50.15
N ARG A 1119 -5.76 -5.31 -48.97
CA ARG A 1119 -6.90 -6.19 -48.61
C ARG A 1119 -8.24 -5.66 -49.11
N GLU A 1120 -8.38 -4.35 -49.35
CA GLU A 1120 -9.51 -3.78 -50.10
C GLU A 1120 -9.33 -3.96 -51.62
N HIS A 1121 -8.13 -3.67 -52.13
CA HIS A 1121 -7.80 -3.64 -53.56
C HIS A 1121 -6.67 -4.63 -53.83
N THR A 1122 -7.02 -5.84 -54.26
CA THR A 1122 -6.05 -6.95 -54.41
C THR A 1122 -4.94 -6.59 -55.40
N GLY A 1123 -3.70 -6.63 -54.93
CA GLY A 1123 -2.52 -6.24 -55.72
C GLY A 1123 -2.25 -4.73 -55.75
N PHE A 1124 -2.78 -3.95 -54.82
CA PHE A 1124 -2.45 -2.53 -54.70
C PHE A 1124 -0.95 -2.29 -54.42
N GLU A 1125 -0.34 -1.47 -55.26
CA GLU A 1125 1.03 -0.96 -55.12
C GLU A 1125 0.97 0.54 -54.79
N LEU A 1126 1.57 0.94 -53.67
CA LEU A 1126 1.61 2.32 -53.21
C LEU A 1126 2.67 3.12 -53.97
N ASP A 1127 2.33 4.32 -54.45
CA ASP A 1127 3.31 5.25 -55.03
C ASP A 1127 4.33 5.69 -53.96
N GLU A 1128 5.62 5.65 -54.28
CA GLU A 1128 6.68 6.09 -53.37
C GLU A 1128 6.49 7.54 -52.90
N GLY A 1129 6.65 7.80 -51.60
CA GLY A 1129 6.47 9.12 -51.00
C GLY A 1129 5.04 9.68 -51.02
N SER A 1130 4.03 8.91 -51.47
CA SER A 1130 2.67 9.44 -51.66
C SER A 1130 1.80 9.51 -50.40
N LEU A 1131 2.17 8.80 -49.33
CA LEU A 1131 1.39 8.70 -48.10
C LEU A 1131 1.58 9.92 -47.19
N GLN A 1132 0.49 10.63 -46.91
CA GLN A 1132 0.39 11.74 -45.94
C GLN A 1132 -0.60 11.37 -44.83
N THR A 1133 -0.43 11.92 -43.63
CA THR A 1133 -1.30 11.67 -42.47
C THR A 1133 -1.45 12.92 -41.60
N SER A 1134 -2.49 13.00 -40.75
CA SER A 1134 -2.50 13.90 -39.58
C SER A 1134 -1.43 13.48 -38.54
N ASP A 1135 -1.28 14.24 -37.45
CA ASP A 1135 -0.42 13.81 -36.35
C ASP A 1135 -1.07 12.68 -35.57
N LEU A 1136 -0.71 11.44 -35.94
CA LEU A 1136 -1.19 10.22 -35.29
C LEU A 1136 -0.76 10.08 -33.82
N SER A 1137 0.10 10.97 -33.31
CA SER A 1137 0.46 11.05 -31.89
C SER A 1137 -0.35 12.12 -31.12
N ASN A 1138 -1.22 12.89 -31.79
CA ASN A 1138 -2.21 13.73 -31.15
C ASN A 1138 -3.57 13.00 -31.07
N PRO A 1139 -4.05 12.63 -29.87
CA PRO A 1139 -5.32 11.92 -29.71
C PRO A 1139 -6.55 12.85 -29.82
N GLU A 1140 -6.39 14.17 -29.74
CA GLU A 1140 -7.48 15.14 -29.89
C GLU A 1140 -7.81 15.44 -31.37
N GLU A 1141 -6.95 15.03 -32.31
CA GLU A 1141 -7.15 15.22 -33.75
C GLU A 1141 -7.80 13.98 -34.42
N PRO A 1142 -8.69 14.17 -35.42
CA PRO A 1142 -9.12 13.09 -36.31
C PRO A 1142 -7.94 12.43 -37.03
N VAL A 1143 -8.04 11.13 -37.27
CA VAL A 1143 -7.05 10.43 -38.09
C VAL A 1143 -7.34 10.67 -39.56
N THR A 1144 -6.43 11.32 -40.28
CA THR A 1144 -6.47 11.39 -41.74
C THR A 1144 -5.34 10.56 -42.35
N LEU A 1145 -5.63 9.88 -43.48
CA LEU A 1145 -4.63 9.27 -44.36
C LEU A 1145 -4.95 9.69 -45.81
N GLU A 1146 -3.98 10.25 -46.53
CA GLU A 1146 -4.07 10.46 -47.98
C GLU A 1146 -2.95 9.70 -48.69
N LEU A 1147 -3.26 9.04 -49.81
CA LEU A 1147 -2.30 8.21 -50.54
C LEU A 1147 -2.64 8.06 -52.02
N ARG A 1148 -1.65 7.66 -52.83
CA ARG A 1148 -1.81 7.32 -54.25
C ARG A 1148 -1.13 6.00 -54.59
N GLY A 1149 -1.57 5.34 -55.65
CA GLY A 1149 -0.99 4.07 -56.09
C GLY A 1149 -1.72 3.47 -57.28
N THR A 1150 -1.39 2.22 -57.60
CA THR A 1150 -1.97 1.46 -58.72
C THR A 1150 -2.50 0.11 -58.27
N VAL A 1151 -3.52 -0.40 -58.97
CA VAL A 1151 -4.07 -1.74 -58.78
C VAL A 1151 -4.20 -2.43 -60.14
N PRO A 1152 -3.75 -3.70 -60.30
CA PRO A 1152 -3.71 -4.37 -61.60
C PRO A 1152 -5.10 -4.78 -62.12
N SER A 1153 -6.10 -4.93 -61.25
CA SER A 1153 -7.51 -5.09 -61.63
C SER A 1153 -8.43 -4.48 -60.57
N LEU A 1154 -8.94 -3.28 -60.86
CA LEU A 1154 -10.11 -2.71 -60.17
C LEU A 1154 -11.41 -3.16 -60.87
N GLY A 1155 -11.39 -3.20 -62.20
CA GLY A 1155 -12.45 -3.75 -63.03
C GLY A 1155 -12.16 -5.19 -63.42
N THR A 1156 -13.06 -6.12 -63.11
CA THR A 1156 -13.00 -7.51 -63.58
C THR A 1156 -13.47 -7.57 -65.03
N ARG A 1157 -12.62 -8.05 -65.95
CA ARG A 1157 -12.93 -8.13 -67.38
C ARG A 1157 -13.68 -9.41 -67.74
N GLN A 1158 -14.77 -9.26 -68.51
CA GLN A 1158 -15.52 -10.36 -69.12
C GLN A 1158 -15.75 -10.00 -70.59
N GLY A 1159 -14.97 -10.62 -71.49
CA GLY A 1159 -14.97 -10.26 -72.92
C GLY A 1159 -14.57 -8.80 -73.14
N ASN A 1160 -15.48 -8.01 -73.72
CA ASN A 1160 -15.31 -6.57 -73.93
C ASN A 1160 -15.98 -5.69 -72.85
N GLN A 1161 -16.38 -6.26 -71.70
CA GLN A 1161 -16.93 -5.51 -70.56
C GLN A 1161 -15.99 -5.54 -69.35
N LEU A 1162 -16.01 -4.47 -68.55
CA LEU A 1162 -15.42 -4.40 -67.21
C LEU A 1162 -16.55 -4.23 -66.18
N THR A 1163 -16.50 -5.02 -65.10
CA THR A 1163 -17.38 -4.87 -63.93
C THR A 1163 -16.57 -4.36 -62.74
N ILE A 1164 -16.98 -3.23 -62.16
CA ILE A 1164 -16.21 -2.44 -61.19
C ILE A 1164 -17.00 -2.34 -59.87
N PRO A 1165 -16.40 -2.61 -58.70
CA PRO A 1165 -17.01 -2.27 -57.41
C PRO A 1165 -16.98 -0.75 -57.21
N VAL A 1166 -18.14 -0.14 -56.92
CA VAL A 1166 -18.27 1.32 -56.76
C VAL A 1166 -18.82 1.74 -55.40
N THR A 1167 -18.87 0.80 -54.46
CA THR A 1167 -19.15 0.98 -53.03
C THR A 1167 -18.10 0.24 -52.22
N GLY A 1168 -17.92 0.65 -50.97
CA GLY A 1168 -16.94 0.07 -50.04
C GLY A 1168 -17.20 -1.36 -49.55
N GLY A 1169 -18.29 -1.99 -50.02
CA GLY A 1169 -18.78 -3.28 -49.55
C GLY A 1169 -19.39 -3.24 -48.15
N SER A 1170 -20.21 -4.25 -47.83
CA SER A 1170 -20.78 -4.50 -46.50
C SER A 1170 -20.95 -6.01 -46.28
N ARG A 1171 -20.98 -6.44 -45.01
CA ARG A 1171 -21.10 -7.84 -44.59
C ARG A 1171 -21.93 -8.02 -43.32
N LEU A 1172 -22.87 -7.12 -43.02
CA LEU A 1172 -23.67 -7.14 -41.79
C LEU A 1172 -24.40 -8.48 -41.60
N THR A 1173 -24.82 -9.12 -42.69
CA THR A 1173 -25.46 -10.44 -42.67
C THR A 1173 -24.51 -11.56 -42.28
N GLN A 1174 -23.22 -11.47 -42.61
CA GLN A 1174 -22.21 -12.42 -42.16
C GLN A 1174 -21.83 -12.17 -40.69
N ASP A 1175 -21.60 -10.90 -40.33
CA ASP A 1175 -20.96 -10.51 -39.08
C ASP A 1175 -21.94 -10.42 -37.88
N TYR A 1176 -23.22 -10.10 -38.15
CA TYR A 1176 -24.24 -9.87 -37.11
C TYR A 1176 -25.56 -10.63 -37.32
N ALA A 1177 -25.90 -11.04 -38.55
CA ALA A 1177 -27.19 -11.67 -38.86
C ALA A 1177 -27.07 -13.04 -39.58
N SER A 1178 -26.06 -13.84 -39.28
CA SER A 1178 -25.78 -15.11 -39.99
C SER A 1178 -26.79 -16.22 -39.69
N LEU A 1179 -27.20 -16.38 -38.43
CA LEU A 1179 -28.18 -17.39 -37.99
C LEU A 1179 -29.59 -17.16 -38.59
N SER A 1180 -30.42 -18.21 -38.64
CA SER A 1180 -31.82 -18.11 -39.12
C SER A 1180 -32.80 -17.62 -38.06
N LYS A 1181 -32.51 -17.91 -36.78
CA LYS A 1181 -33.22 -17.47 -35.57
C LYS A 1181 -32.19 -17.33 -34.43
N ARG A 1182 -32.55 -16.64 -33.36
CA ARG A 1182 -31.70 -16.42 -32.18
C ARG A 1182 -32.48 -16.52 -30.87
N THR A 1183 -31.74 -16.75 -29.80
CA THR A 1183 -32.19 -16.77 -28.40
C THR A 1183 -31.45 -15.73 -27.55
N GLN A 1184 -30.25 -15.31 -27.96
CA GLN A 1184 -29.49 -14.23 -27.34
C GLN A 1184 -29.63 -12.94 -28.15
N ASP A 1185 -29.43 -11.80 -27.48
CA ASP A 1185 -29.31 -10.51 -28.16
C ASP A 1185 -28.13 -10.51 -29.15
N VAL A 1186 -28.25 -9.78 -30.26
CA VAL A 1186 -27.09 -9.40 -31.08
C VAL A 1186 -26.46 -8.17 -30.48
N ARG A 1187 -25.14 -8.19 -30.30
CA ARG A 1187 -24.34 -7.09 -29.79
C ARG A 1187 -23.47 -6.49 -30.88
N ILE A 1188 -23.52 -5.17 -31.03
CA ILE A 1188 -22.80 -4.39 -32.02
C ILE A 1188 -21.85 -3.45 -31.26
N GLN A 1189 -20.58 -3.42 -31.64
CA GLN A 1189 -19.51 -2.77 -30.87
C GLN A 1189 -19.44 -1.26 -31.14
N GLY A 1190 -20.36 -0.52 -30.51
CA GLY A 1190 -20.53 0.92 -30.70
C GLY A 1190 -21.50 1.26 -31.83
N TYR A 1191 -21.90 2.53 -31.90
CA TYR A 1191 -22.60 3.07 -33.07
C TYR A 1191 -21.58 3.41 -34.15
N SER A 1192 -21.90 3.16 -35.43
CA SER A 1192 -20.93 3.36 -36.52
C SER A 1192 -21.56 3.95 -37.78
N THR A 1193 -21.01 5.07 -38.26
CA THR A 1193 -21.30 5.64 -39.57
C THR A 1193 -20.12 5.40 -40.52
N ARG A 1194 -20.40 4.96 -41.76
CA ARG A 1194 -19.42 4.92 -42.86
C ARG A 1194 -19.94 5.69 -44.06
N ASP A 1195 -19.21 6.72 -44.44
CA ASP A 1195 -19.43 7.53 -45.63
C ASP A 1195 -18.34 7.19 -46.66
N ASP A 1196 -18.73 6.75 -47.85
CA ASP A 1196 -17.82 6.41 -48.95
C ASP A 1196 -18.20 7.21 -50.20
N THR A 1197 -17.23 7.80 -50.88
CA THR A 1197 -17.40 8.50 -52.16
C THR A 1197 -16.43 7.94 -53.18
N VAL A 1198 -16.94 7.17 -54.14
CA VAL A 1198 -16.16 6.53 -55.20
C VAL A 1198 -16.41 7.24 -56.52
N ARG A 1199 -15.36 7.87 -57.06
CA ARG A 1199 -15.34 8.54 -58.36
C ARG A 1199 -14.53 7.71 -59.35
N VAL A 1200 -15.15 7.27 -60.44
CA VAL A 1200 -14.51 6.49 -61.50
C VAL A 1200 -14.47 7.28 -62.79
N GLU A 1201 -13.26 7.60 -63.25
CA GLU A 1201 -12.98 8.15 -64.59
C GLU A 1201 -12.71 6.99 -65.55
N LEU A 1202 -13.55 6.86 -66.57
CA LEU A 1202 -13.49 5.74 -67.52
C LEU A 1202 -12.45 5.97 -68.65
N PRO A 1203 -11.91 4.91 -69.25
CA PRO A 1203 -10.98 5.05 -70.37
C PRO A 1203 -11.67 5.63 -71.62
N PRO A 1204 -10.93 6.33 -72.51
CA PRO A 1204 -11.52 6.90 -73.72
C PRO A 1204 -12.19 5.88 -74.64
N GLY A 1205 -13.42 6.22 -75.05
CA GLY A 1205 -14.27 5.39 -75.93
C GLY A 1205 -15.16 4.37 -75.21
N ALA A 1206 -14.99 4.17 -73.89
CA ALA A 1206 -15.85 3.25 -73.15
C ALA A 1206 -17.30 3.73 -73.05
N GLN A 1207 -18.25 2.80 -73.05
CA GLN A 1207 -19.68 3.05 -72.92
C GLN A 1207 -20.22 2.42 -71.63
N MET A 1208 -21.03 3.16 -70.87
CA MET A 1208 -21.67 2.62 -69.66
C MET A 1208 -22.85 1.74 -70.05
N ILE A 1209 -22.83 0.47 -69.66
CA ILE A 1209 -23.88 -0.52 -69.96
C ILE A 1209 -24.87 -0.65 -68.80
N SER A 1210 -24.38 -0.63 -67.56
CA SER A 1210 -25.20 -0.60 -66.36
C SER A 1210 -24.56 0.32 -65.33
N LEU A 1211 -25.28 1.37 -64.94
CA LEU A 1211 -25.04 2.09 -63.70
C LEU A 1211 -25.64 1.29 -62.54
N PRO A 1212 -25.11 1.40 -61.30
CA PRO A 1212 -25.89 1.05 -60.13
C PRO A 1212 -27.15 1.91 -60.05
N ALA A 1213 -28.20 1.38 -59.44
CA ALA A 1213 -29.37 2.18 -59.08
C ALA A 1213 -29.11 2.94 -57.77
N ASP A 1214 -29.78 4.08 -57.60
CA ASP A 1214 -29.94 4.71 -56.28
C ASP A 1214 -30.67 3.73 -55.35
N ALA A 1215 -30.27 3.70 -54.08
CA ALA A 1215 -30.86 2.82 -53.07
C ALA A 1215 -31.03 3.58 -51.75
N GLN A 1216 -32.18 3.39 -51.09
CA GLN A 1216 -32.44 3.92 -49.76
C GLN A 1216 -33.16 2.87 -48.94
N VAL A 1217 -32.60 2.53 -47.78
CA VAL A 1217 -33.12 1.55 -46.82
C VAL A 1217 -33.07 2.21 -45.45
N GLU A 1218 -34.21 2.33 -44.78
CA GLU A 1218 -34.32 2.94 -43.47
C GLU A 1218 -35.05 1.99 -42.52
N SER A 1219 -34.59 1.93 -41.27
CA SER A 1219 -35.13 1.06 -40.22
C SER A 1219 -34.89 1.69 -38.84
N ARG A 1220 -35.47 1.11 -37.79
CA ARG A 1220 -35.17 1.50 -36.40
C ARG A 1220 -33.77 1.09 -35.91
N PHE A 1221 -32.98 0.43 -36.76
CA PHE A 1221 -31.62 -0.03 -36.44
C PHE A 1221 -30.53 0.80 -37.14
N GLY A 1222 -30.90 1.66 -38.08
CA GLY A 1222 -29.95 2.29 -38.98
C GLY A 1222 -30.52 2.57 -40.37
N SER A 1223 -29.68 3.17 -41.19
CA SER A 1223 -30.00 3.56 -42.57
C SER A 1223 -28.86 3.26 -43.54
N VAL A 1224 -29.22 2.98 -44.80
CA VAL A 1224 -28.31 2.95 -45.94
C VAL A 1224 -28.86 3.84 -47.03
N ARG A 1225 -28.00 4.69 -47.60
CA ARG A 1225 -28.31 5.49 -48.79
C ARG A 1225 -27.15 5.40 -49.77
N VAL A 1226 -27.44 5.05 -51.01
CA VAL A 1226 -26.52 5.07 -52.16
C VAL A 1226 -27.10 6.00 -53.22
N THR A 1227 -26.31 6.95 -53.69
CA THR A 1227 -26.67 7.86 -54.80
C THR A 1227 -25.62 7.86 -55.91
N VAL A 1228 -26.06 7.90 -57.16
CA VAL A 1228 -25.23 7.75 -58.36
C VAL A 1228 -25.35 8.97 -59.28
N GLU A 1229 -24.29 9.76 -59.37
CA GLU A 1229 -24.19 10.89 -60.28
C GLU A 1229 -23.31 10.54 -61.49
N LYS A 1230 -23.80 10.82 -62.70
CA LYS A 1230 -23.04 10.68 -63.95
C LYS A 1230 -22.75 12.06 -64.54
N GLN A 1231 -21.48 12.33 -64.85
CA GLN A 1231 -21.05 13.55 -65.54
C GLN A 1231 -20.07 13.19 -66.68
N GLY A 1232 -20.56 13.21 -67.92
CA GLY A 1232 -19.76 12.83 -69.10
C GLY A 1232 -19.25 11.39 -69.02
N ASN A 1233 -17.92 11.24 -68.92
CA ASN A 1233 -17.22 9.95 -68.81
C ASN A 1233 -16.83 9.58 -67.36
N GLU A 1234 -17.35 10.33 -66.38
CA GLU A 1234 -17.15 10.11 -64.95
C GLU A 1234 -18.45 9.61 -64.29
N VAL A 1235 -18.31 8.67 -63.34
CA VAL A 1235 -19.38 8.26 -62.43
C VAL A 1235 -18.91 8.53 -60.99
N THR A 1236 -19.67 9.30 -60.23
CA THR A 1236 -19.50 9.48 -58.78
C THR A 1236 -20.62 8.74 -58.06
N VAL A 1237 -20.27 7.76 -57.24
CA VAL A 1237 -21.19 7.06 -56.31
C VAL A 1237 -20.89 7.54 -54.90
N ARG A 1238 -21.92 7.93 -54.15
CA ARG A 1238 -21.83 8.22 -52.71
C ARG A 1238 -22.66 7.20 -51.94
N SER A 1239 -22.10 6.61 -50.90
CA SER A 1239 -22.82 5.67 -50.03
C SER A 1239 -22.60 5.99 -48.56
N ARG A 1240 -23.68 6.17 -47.80
CA ARG A 1240 -23.69 6.27 -46.33
C ARG A 1240 -24.38 5.03 -45.74
N LEU A 1241 -23.73 4.40 -44.76
CA LEU A 1241 -24.29 3.36 -43.90
C LEU A 1241 -24.17 3.84 -42.45
N SER A 1242 -25.30 3.94 -41.74
CA SER A 1242 -25.36 4.25 -40.31
C SER A 1242 -25.94 3.05 -39.55
N LEU A 1243 -25.30 2.66 -38.45
CA LEU A 1243 -25.85 1.74 -37.46
C LEU A 1243 -26.19 2.52 -36.19
N ASP A 1244 -27.49 2.63 -35.95
CA ASP A 1244 -28.08 3.48 -34.90
C ASP A 1244 -28.53 2.60 -33.70
N VAL A 1245 -27.97 1.40 -33.58
CA VAL A 1245 -28.25 0.42 -32.52
C VAL A 1245 -26.97 -0.34 -32.11
N THR A 1246 -26.75 -0.47 -30.80
CA THR A 1246 -25.66 -1.27 -30.20
C THR A 1246 -26.10 -2.68 -29.76
N ARG A 1247 -27.42 -2.92 -29.69
CA ARG A 1247 -28.02 -4.14 -29.13
C ARG A 1247 -29.40 -4.44 -29.72
N VAL A 1248 -29.56 -5.60 -30.35
CA VAL A 1248 -30.81 -6.06 -30.99
C VAL A 1248 -31.35 -7.29 -30.26
N LYS A 1249 -32.63 -7.31 -29.88
CA LYS A 1249 -33.22 -8.43 -29.13
C LYS A 1249 -33.67 -9.58 -30.04
N PRO A 1250 -33.81 -10.83 -29.54
CA PRO A 1250 -34.35 -11.96 -30.32
C PRO A 1250 -35.68 -11.68 -31.02
N ALA A 1251 -36.58 -10.91 -30.40
CA ALA A 1251 -37.86 -10.51 -31.01
C ALA A 1251 -37.70 -9.58 -32.23
N ASP A 1252 -36.62 -8.80 -32.25
CA ASP A 1252 -36.30 -7.81 -33.28
C ASP A 1252 -35.42 -8.41 -34.41
N TYR A 1253 -34.84 -9.60 -34.17
CA TYR A 1253 -33.79 -10.19 -35.01
C TYR A 1253 -34.21 -10.45 -36.46
N ALA A 1254 -35.48 -10.78 -36.72
CA ALA A 1254 -35.97 -11.02 -38.07
C ALA A 1254 -35.98 -9.73 -38.93
N GLU A 1255 -36.34 -8.60 -38.33
CA GLU A 1255 -36.33 -7.28 -38.95
C GLU A 1255 -34.88 -6.79 -39.14
N TRP A 1256 -34.03 -6.97 -38.12
CA TRP A 1256 -32.59 -6.69 -38.21
C TRP A 1256 -31.92 -7.49 -39.34
N LYS A 1257 -32.19 -8.79 -39.46
CA LYS A 1257 -31.64 -9.61 -40.55
C LYS A 1257 -32.13 -9.16 -41.93
N ALA A 1258 -33.38 -8.70 -42.06
CA ALA A 1258 -33.87 -8.11 -43.30
C ALA A 1258 -33.15 -6.79 -43.63
N PHE A 1259 -32.93 -5.93 -42.63
CA PHE A 1259 -32.13 -4.71 -42.77
C PHE A 1259 -30.68 -5.02 -43.18
N CYS A 1260 -29.99 -5.97 -42.52
CA CYS A 1260 -28.63 -6.39 -42.88
C CYS A 1260 -28.55 -6.87 -44.33
N ALA A 1261 -29.50 -7.70 -44.78
CA ALA A 1261 -29.51 -8.22 -46.14
C ALA A 1261 -29.76 -7.13 -47.19
N ALA A 1262 -30.69 -6.20 -46.92
CA ALA A 1262 -30.96 -5.06 -47.79
C ALA A 1262 -29.78 -4.07 -47.82
N ALA A 1263 -29.12 -3.83 -46.69
CA ALA A 1263 -27.90 -3.03 -46.57
C ALA A 1263 -26.74 -3.65 -47.36
N ASP A 1264 -26.47 -4.95 -47.19
CA ASP A 1264 -25.43 -5.66 -47.93
C ASP A 1264 -25.72 -5.67 -49.44
N GLN A 1265 -26.98 -5.80 -49.85
CA GLN A 1265 -27.40 -5.74 -51.25
C GLN A 1265 -27.21 -4.34 -51.86
N ALA A 1266 -27.62 -3.27 -51.16
CA ALA A 1266 -27.40 -1.89 -51.61
C ALA A 1266 -25.90 -1.57 -51.71
N MET A 1267 -25.11 -2.03 -50.74
CA MET A 1267 -23.65 -1.86 -50.69
C MET A 1267 -22.88 -2.83 -51.61
N ALA A 1268 -23.55 -3.71 -52.36
CA ALA A 1268 -22.94 -4.57 -53.38
C ALA A 1268 -22.86 -3.94 -54.78
N ALA A 1269 -23.31 -2.68 -54.93
CA ALA A 1269 -23.38 -1.90 -56.17
C ALA A 1269 -22.16 -2.06 -57.11
N ARG A 1270 -22.45 -2.34 -58.39
CA ARG A 1270 -21.46 -2.50 -59.47
C ARG A 1270 -21.75 -1.56 -60.63
N LEU A 1271 -20.68 -1.03 -61.21
CA LEU A 1271 -20.69 -0.32 -62.49
C LEU A 1271 -20.22 -1.27 -63.59
N VAL A 1272 -20.96 -1.39 -64.69
CA VAL A 1272 -20.59 -2.21 -65.85
C VAL A 1272 -20.41 -1.32 -67.08
N VAL A 1273 -19.24 -1.43 -67.70
CA VAL A 1273 -18.85 -0.63 -68.89
C VAL A 1273 -18.32 -1.54 -70.00
N GLN A 1274 -18.51 -1.14 -71.26
CA GLN A 1274 -17.99 -1.78 -72.46
C GLN A 1274 -16.87 -0.92 -73.07
N LEU A 1275 -15.84 -1.57 -73.64
CA LEU A 1275 -14.54 -0.98 -73.98
C LEU A 1275 -14.34 -0.54 -75.44
#